data_AF-A0A6P8FXY6-F1
#
_entry.id   AF-A0A6P8FXY6-F1
#
_cell.length_a   1.000
_cell.length_b   1.000
_cell.length_c   1.000
_cell.angle_alpha   90.00
_cell.angle_beta   90.00
_cell.angle_gamma   90.00
#
_symmetry.space_group_name_H-M   'P 1'
#
loop_
_entity.id
_entity.type
_entity.pdbx_description
1 polymer ?
#
loop_
_entity_poly.entity_id
_entity_poly.type
_entity_poly.pdbx_seq_one_letter_code
_entity_poly.pdbx_strand_id
1 'polypeptide(L)'
;MVAGLVAESAFYLSESQNRNLIHAQTDNKSAALDASLTKPKPLTFQLEGIGMPSHPVDTSTLETHPILTFEMPSYPDVFTILRSQRGVYDAWVNFSLQLALRQTLGESAIKHIIVTPTHMRHFKHGRCDPTYSLTARSRQLVSALAACIGPDGNPQYSKELIGLFHLALLEHKNLVKATKVGEGVGPHLAVLRHSMSPNNPLKKFLDPFGCPSVYLTGKDLMEGVECAVGNVYARDQLAVTYLGRKDRVRVVLNGKGSFVGVLDKLHANLQMTLKLVMLLALRYAIAGQMGAFECILQENELRMNGNTEAKIRKGPNTCGNSPQSSEMKPDFTLLIHGGAGEDVSLNQKVVEVLEFALETALKLGAQVLRNGGSSLDAVERSVVALEDCFLFNAGKGAVYNKDGDHELEASIVDGNGSNSGSVACLRTVKNPVRAARQVMEQSVHSLLVGEGAEEFLQGVAEKAKPVGAEYFHTDVRRRELDAKLNSMPTSMPTKNNHPQTVGAIALDRWGKLAAATSTGGLVGKLKGRVGDTAVMGAGIYADEKVAVTCSGDGDVFLRQTVSQKVASLYSHKGYTLKQACQEVISENLKGCQAGIIAVDHKGEAVIETNAAVMFVASLVNDTIRAEVFRPAFTFSNIIWETDELVAYLQPDPCTLGATVLTRKSLSGPNSIFHLTVPNFVTMLLGARRVAKLLCERLGVQRCALVAHPLPDQPVQIKVLPLHGLEPSWRPHLAEEEEFNTDDPGYCSSKSGPRCEDVQLDSIQAKIRAKLPTPNAPSCYDFLGDPKHNNLFSRIVRGDEKQWRVWEDNNNVAFLTPFPNTPGLTVLVPRKPLPSDIFRLEEADYTGLILAARKVAQLLQEGMRARGVALIFEGFEIDYAHVKLIPLVTSPCQKVTSVPSQFFQTYPGFVTSANGPQASSEEINKVHTQIIKNIAPRSWEDPQSHATLAITNQWYRNLFQIQNTLFHSTVEYFNNICLYSYALTPITTDTISSPMGLGSDSEPVFVNMLGQDVYLADSMQFVLEYFLRFQEGLPGAYYVSPSFRGEDPDATHLNQFYHIECELLGDMDTAMTVAEGFVAYMTQQMLKKHSHIILSTTGTLSHAQDLLKKLEGEKHLPRVTLEQAIPMMPSPDCLEWVQDGQPQFGRKLTRKGERVLIEKYGGAVWLTEMDHLGVPFYQAYVEGSGRSKAKAADLLLGLGETVGLGERHPTPEKVQEALRHHAVPEESYKWYINMRQLIPLCTSGWGMGTERYLCWLLQHNDVRDMHIIPRMKAKKYLP
;
A
#
# COMPACT_ATOMS: atom_id res chain seq x y z
N MET A 1 -30.28 -62.19 -1.67
CA MET A 1 -29.25 -62.12 -0.60
C MET A 1 -27.87 -62.53 -1.09
N VAL A 2 -27.57 -63.80 -1.44
CA VAL A 2 -26.28 -64.10 -2.10
C VAL A 2 -26.19 -63.46 -3.49
N ALA A 3 -27.30 -63.49 -4.24
CA ALA A 3 -27.52 -62.60 -5.41
C ALA A 3 -27.88 -61.15 -5.01
N GLY A 4 -27.42 -60.71 -3.84
CA GLY A 4 -27.09 -59.32 -3.53
C GLY A 4 -25.63 -59.00 -3.89
N LEU A 5 -25.03 -59.82 -4.77
CA LEU A 5 -24.06 -59.47 -5.82
C LEU A 5 -22.86 -58.63 -5.34
N VAL A 6 -21.62 -59.09 -5.50
CA VAL A 6 -20.94 -59.28 -6.82
C VAL A 6 -20.95 -58.03 -7.72
N ALA A 7 -21.95 -57.15 -7.64
CA ALA A 7 -22.13 -55.96 -8.46
C ALA A 7 -21.16 -54.83 -8.08
N GLU A 8 -20.69 -54.79 -6.83
CA GLU A 8 -19.55 -53.96 -6.40
C GLU A 8 -18.43 -54.78 -5.70
N SER A 9 -18.45 -56.10 -5.91
CA SER A 9 -17.20 -56.89 -5.96
C SER A 9 -16.42 -56.60 -7.25
N ALA A 10 -16.85 -55.60 -8.02
CA ALA A 10 -16.02 -54.80 -8.88
C ALA A 10 -15.56 -53.52 -8.14
N PHE A 11 -14.27 -53.42 -7.75
CA PHE A 11 -13.59 -52.15 -8.02
C PHE A 11 -13.53 -51.94 -9.55
N TYR A 12 -13.66 -53.01 -10.35
CA TYR A 12 -12.46 -53.77 -10.75
C TYR A 12 -11.89 -53.25 -12.08
N LEU A 13 -12.30 -52.02 -12.42
CA LEU A 13 -11.74 -51.09 -13.37
C LEU A 13 -11.79 -49.73 -12.65
N SER A 14 -10.80 -49.34 -11.85
CA SER A 14 -9.53 -48.81 -12.38
C SER A 14 -9.62 -48.36 -13.84
N GLU A 15 -9.65 -47.05 -14.05
CA GLU A 15 -8.98 -46.39 -15.17
C GLU A 15 -9.13 -47.06 -16.56
N SER A 16 -10.33 -47.08 -17.12
CA SER A 16 -10.50 -47.45 -18.55
C SER A 16 -11.27 -46.38 -19.36
N GLN A 17 -10.49 -45.41 -19.84
CA GLN A 17 -10.61 -44.78 -21.16
C GLN A 17 -11.84 -43.91 -21.50
N ASN A 18 -11.61 -42.60 -21.40
CA ASN A 18 -11.75 -41.62 -22.50
C ASN A 18 -12.80 -41.83 -23.62
N ARG A 19 -13.63 -40.78 -23.79
CA ARG A 19 -14.08 -40.18 -25.06
C ARG A 19 -15.07 -40.94 -25.99
N ASN A 20 -16.23 -40.30 -26.12
CA ASN A 20 -16.83 -39.84 -27.39
C ASN A 20 -17.75 -40.75 -28.24
N LEU A 21 -18.93 -40.16 -28.50
CA LEU A 21 -19.63 -40.03 -29.80
C LEU A 21 -20.41 -41.22 -30.43
N ILE A 22 -21.64 -40.83 -30.81
CA ILE A 22 -22.39 -41.22 -32.03
C ILE A 22 -23.17 -42.55 -32.04
N HIS A 23 -24.26 -42.51 -32.82
CA HIS A 23 -25.28 -43.53 -33.05
C HIS A 23 -24.81 -44.77 -33.83
N ALA A 24 -25.65 -45.82 -33.70
CA ALA A 24 -26.00 -46.85 -34.70
C ALA A 24 -25.09 -48.10 -34.88
N GLN A 25 -25.76 -49.26 -34.77
CA GLN A 25 -25.92 -50.33 -35.78
C GLN A 25 -24.79 -50.52 -36.84
N THR A 26 -24.31 -51.73 -37.19
CA THR A 26 -24.78 -53.10 -36.85
C THR A 26 -23.71 -54.16 -37.18
N ASP A 27 -23.80 -55.33 -36.51
CA ASP A 27 -23.51 -56.69 -36.99
C ASP A 27 -22.11 -57.21 -37.43
N ASN A 28 -21.85 -58.44 -36.92
CA ASN A 28 -21.30 -59.65 -37.56
C ASN A 28 -19.80 -60.10 -37.44
N LYS A 29 -19.66 -61.30 -36.81
CA LYS A 29 -18.80 -62.48 -37.17
C LYS A 29 -17.35 -62.67 -36.64
N SER A 30 -17.22 -63.69 -35.75
CA SER A 30 -16.22 -64.80 -35.70
C SER A 30 -14.69 -64.56 -35.59
N ALA A 31 -13.87 -65.42 -34.95
CA ALA A 31 -14.08 -66.53 -33.98
C ALA A 31 -12.71 -67.10 -33.46
N ALA A 32 -12.72 -67.74 -32.26
CA ALA A 32 -11.74 -68.73 -31.72
C ALA A 32 -10.27 -68.25 -31.47
N LEU A 33 -9.38 -68.91 -30.68
CA LEU A 33 -9.36 -70.23 -29.98
C LEU A 33 -8.79 -70.13 -28.52
N ASP A 34 -9.18 -71.10 -27.67
CA ASP A 34 -8.41 -71.95 -26.70
C ASP A 34 -6.93 -71.63 -26.30
N ALA A 35 -6.37 -72.10 -25.16
CA ALA A 35 -6.79 -72.91 -23.99
C ALA A 35 -5.62 -72.98 -22.96
N SER A 36 -5.64 -73.62 -21.77
CA SER A 36 -6.65 -73.84 -20.69
C SER A 36 -5.92 -74.49 -19.47
N LEU A 37 -6.50 -74.50 -18.25
CA LEU A 37 -6.00 -75.29 -17.11
C LEU A 37 -7.11 -75.55 -16.05
N THR A 38 -7.04 -76.66 -15.30
CA THR A 38 -8.17 -77.21 -14.49
C THR A 38 -7.77 -77.79 -13.13
N LYS A 39 -8.67 -77.72 -12.11
CA LYS A 39 -8.83 -78.63 -10.93
C LYS A 39 -10.03 -78.23 -10.01
N PRO A 40 -10.48 -79.01 -8.99
CA PRO A 40 -11.87 -79.53 -9.01
C PRO A 40 -12.77 -79.27 -7.76
N LYS A 41 -14.01 -79.78 -7.80
CA LYS A 41 -14.97 -79.92 -6.66
C LYS A 41 -14.66 -81.19 -5.83
N PRO A 42 -14.94 -81.24 -4.50
CA PRO A 42 -16.30 -81.51 -3.95
C PRO A 42 -16.72 -80.40 -2.93
N LEU A 43 -17.53 -80.53 -1.85
CA LEU A 43 -18.27 -81.60 -1.13
C LEU A 43 -19.55 -80.98 -0.46
N THR A 44 -20.25 -81.71 0.43
CA THR A 44 -21.60 -81.35 0.95
C THR A 44 -21.88 -81.86 2.39
N PHE A 45 -22.83 -81.22 3.10
CA PHE A 45 -23.56 -81.71 4.30
C PHE A 45 -22.75 -81.99 5.60
N GLN A 46 -23.31 -82.09 6.81
CA GLN A 46 -24.54 -81.60 7.48
C GLN A 46 -24.35 -81.80 9.01
N LEU A 47 -25.02 -81.03 9.88
CA LEU A 47 -25.29 -81.47 11.27
C LEU A 47 -26.44 -80.66 11.91
N GLU A 48 -27.56 -81.33 12.18
CA GLU A 48 -28.62 -80.85 13.07
C GLU A 48 -28.35 -81.37 14.50
N GLY A 49 -28.75 -80.63 15.54
CA GLY A 49 -28.55 -81.12 16.91
C GLY A 49 -29.09 -80.21 18.03
N ILE A 50 -30.19 -80.66 18.64
CA ILE A 50 -30.61 -80.37 20.02
C ILE A 50 -31.03 -78.91 20.34
N GLY A 51 -32.35 -78.68 20.29
CA GLY A 51 -33.09 -78.29 21.49
C GLY A 51 -33.11 -76.81 21.91
N MET A 52 -34.04 -76.05 21.35
CA MET A 52 -34.53 -74.79 21.93
C MET A 52 -35.74 -75.06 22.85
N PRO A 53 -35.69 -74.73 24.15
CA PRO A 53 -36.87 -74.43 24.96
C PRO A 53 -37.18 -72.94 24.82
N SER A 54 -38.35 -72.61 24.27
CA SER A 54 -38.83 -71.23 24.16
C SER A 54 -39.37 -70.71 25.51
N HIS A 55 -39.01 -69.49 25.88
CA HIS A 55 -39.92 -68.51 26.48
C HIS A 55 -39.34 -67.09 26.33
N PRO A 56 -40.17 -66.02 26.38
CA PRO A 56 -39.87 -64.76 25.71
C PRO A 56 -39.04 -63.77 26.53
N VAL A 57 -38.41 -62.84 25.82
CA VAL A 57 -37.95 -61.54 26.31
C VAL A 57 -38.52 -60.48 25.36
N ASP A 58 -39.01 -59.36 25.90
CA ASP A 58 -39.86 -58.41 25.18
C ASP A 58 -39.23 -57.77 23.94
N THR A 59 -40.02 -57.66 22.88
CA THR A 59 -39.69 -56.89 21.66
C THR A 59 -39.86 -55.38 21.89
N SER A 60 -39.08 -54.82 22.82
CA SER A 60 -38.96 -53.38 23.05
C SER A 60 -37.48 -52.95 23.16
N THR A 61 -37.17 -51.71 22.78
CA THR A 61 -35.80 -51.12 22.75
C THR A 61 -34.80 -51.67 21.73
N LEU A 62 -35.19 -51.68 20.44
CA LEU A 62 -34.22 -51.59 19.34
C LEU A 62 -33.69 -50.14 19.22
N GLU A 63 -32.78 -49.76 20.11
CA GLU A 63 -32.09 -48.45 20.05
C GLU A 63 -31.12 -48.41 18.86
N THR A 64 -31.49 -47.71 17.79
CA THR A 64 -30.58 -47.43 16.67
C THR A 64 -29.46 -46.49 17.13
N HIS A 65 -28.27 -47.04 17.37
CA HIS A 65 -27.06 -46.26 17.62
C HIS A 65 -26.74 -45.38 16.38
N PRO A 66 -26.74 -44.04 16.49
CA PRO A 66 -26.48 -43.16 15.35
C PRO A 66 -24.99 -43.15 15.00
N ILE A 67 -24.70 -43.47 13.73
CA ILE A 67 -23.37 -43.37 13.14
C ILE A 67 -23.44 -42.32 12.03
N LEU A 68 -22.69 -41.22 12.18
CA LEU A 68 -22.55 -40.19 11.15
C LEU A 68 -21.21 -40.35 10.44
N THR A 69 -21.20 -40.17 9.11
CA THR A 69 -19.98 -40.22 8.29
C THR A 69 -19.94 -39.02 7.36
N PHE A 70 -18.78 -38.36 7.26
CA PHE A 70 -18.54 -37.26 6.34
C PHE A 70 -17.12 -37.28 5.77
N GLU A 71 -16.89 -36.55 4.68
CA GLU A 71 -15.54 -36.37 4.10
C GLU A 71 -15.12 -34.90 4.15
N MET A 72 -13.86 -34.67 4.51
CA MET A 72 -13.20 -33.37 4.52
C MET A 72 -12.17 -33.34 3.36
N PRO A 73 -12.45 -32.66 2.24
CA PRO A 73 -11.51 -32.54 1.12
C PRO A 73 -10.45 -31.47 1.36
N SER A 74 -9.25 -31.67 0.81
CA SER A 74 -8.18 -30.67 0.76
C SER A 74 -7.32 -30.88 -0.49
N TYR A 75 -6.37 -29.99 -0.74
CA TYR A 75 -5.37 -30.20 -1.78
C TYR A 75 -4.42 -31.33 -1.35
N PRO A 76 -4.05 -32.26 -2.25
CA PRO A 76 -3.12 -33.34 -1.93
C PRO A 76 -1.81 -32.87 -1.28
N ASP A 77 -1.23 -31.79 -1.80
CA ASP A 77 0.03 -31.22 -1.29
C ASP A 77 -0.08 -30.77 0.18
N VAL A 78 -1.25 -30.27 0.60
CA VAL A 78 -1.54 -29.92 2.01
C VAL A 78 -1.51 -31.16 2.90
N PHE A 79 -2.09 -32.28 2.46
CA PHE A 79 -1.99 -33.53 3.23
C PHE A 79 -0.60 -34.17 3.15
N THR A 80 0.11 -34.02 2.04
CA THR A 80 1.50 -34.49 1.87
C THR A 80 2.43 -33.75 2.84
N ILE A 81 2.36 -32.41 2.95
CA ILE A 81 3.19 -31.67 3.91
C ILE A 81 2.83 -32.01 5.36
N LEU A 82 1.54 -32.08 5.71
CA LEU A 82 1.07 -32.45 7.07
C LEU A 82 1.49 -33.86 7.49
N ARG A 83 1.57 -34.81 6.55
CA ARG A 83 2.05 -36.18 6.79
C ARG A 83 3.58 -36.28 6.81
N SER A 84 4.29 -35.46 6.04
CA SER A 84 5.76 -35.46 6.03
C SER A 84 6.37 -35.11 7.40
N GLN A 85 5.67 -34.28 8.18
CA GLN A 85 6.03 -34.00 9.57
C GLN A 85 5.28 -34.91 10.54
N ARG A 86 6.01 -35.91 11.05
CA ARG A 86 5.53 -36.92 12.02
C ARG A 86 4.59 -36.33 13.09
N GLY A 87 3.32 -36.72 13.04
CA GLY A 87 2.28 -36.39 14.03
C GLY A 87 1.58 -35.04 13.87
N VAL A 88 1.93 -34.19 12.88
CA VAL A 88 1.23 -32.91 12.65
C VAL A 88 -0.19 -33.15 12.14
N TYR A 89 -0.35 -34.06 11.17
CA TYR A 89 -1.64 -34.51 10.65
C TYR A 89 -2.57 -35.07 11.75
N ASP A 90 -2.05 -35.94 12.64
CA ASP A 90 -2.83 -36.49 13.77
C ASP A 90 -3.26 -35.38 14.76
N ALA A 91 -2.34 -34.46 15.07
CA ALA A 91 -2.60 -33.35 15.98
C ALA A 91 -3.64 -32.36 15.42
N TRP A 92 -3.65 -32.12 14.10
CA TRP A 92 -4.70 -31.32 13.45
C TRP A 92 -6.10 -31.89 13.73
N VAL A 93 -6.33 -33.19 13.47
CA VAL A 93 -7.63 -33.82 13.73
C VAL A 93 -7.96 -33.83 15.23
N ASN A 94 -6.99 -34.15 16.08
CA ASN A 94 -7.15 -34.24 17.52
C ASN A 94 -7.53 -32.87 18.16
N PHE A 95 -6.79 -31.80 17.84
CA PHE A 95 -7.10 -30.46 18.36
C PHE A 95 -8.40 -29.89 17.77
N SER A 96 -8.75 -30.24 16.52
CA SER A 96 -10.07 -29.93 15.93
C SER A 96 -11.21 -30.57 16.73
N LEU A 97 -11.05 -31.83 17.14
CA LEU A 97 -12.04 -32.56 17.95
C LEU A 97 -12.16 -31.98 19.36
N GLN A 98 -11.06 -31.62 20.01
CA GLN A 98 -11.09 -30.95 21.33
C GLN A 98 -11.82 -29.60 21.28
N LEU A 99 -11.59 -28.80 20.23
CA LEU A 99 -12.29 -27.53 20.01
C LEU A 99 -13.79 -27.75 19.70
N ALA A 100 -14.12 -28.72 18.84
CA ALA A 100 -15.51 -29.03 18.49
C ALA A 100 -16.32 -29.52 19.70
N LEU A 101 -15.71 -30.33 20.58
CA LEU A 101 -16.35 -30.78 21.81
C LEU A 101 -16.60 -29.62 22.78
N ARG A 102 -15.66 -28.67 22.92
CA ARG A 102 -15.87 -27.45 23.71
C ARG A 102 -16.99 -26.57 23.14
N GLN A 103 -17.06 -26.39 21.81
CA GLN A 103 -18.15 -25.65 21.16
C GLN A 103 -19.51 -26.37 21.27
N THR A 104 -19.50 -27.70 21.39
CA THR A 104 -20.73 -28.50 21.51
C THR A 104 -21.28 -28.50 22.94
N LEU A 105 -20.41 -28.72 23.92
CA LEU A 105 -20.73 -29.04 25.32
C LEU A 105 -20.34 -27.93 26.33
N GLY A 106 -19.69 -26.85 25.89
CA GLY A 106 -19.11 -25.83 26.76
C GLY A 106 -18.02 -26.39 27.68
N GLU A 107 -17.85 -25.79 28.85
CA GLU A 107 -16.89 -26.25 29.87
C GLU A 107 -17.17 -27.67 30.40
N SER A 108 -18.37 -28.22 30.16
CA SER A 108 -18.65 -29.62 30.51
C SER A 108 -17.84 -30.62 29.67
N ALA A 109 -17.33 -30.21 28.49
CA ALA A 109 -16.41 -31.01 27.66
C ALA A 109 -15.19 -31.52 28.44
N ILE A 110 -14.71 -30.77 29.44
CA ILE A 110 -13.55 -31.12 30.29
C ILE A 110 -13.81 -32.41 31.09
N LYS A 111 -15.08 -32.77 31.33
CA LYS A 111 -15.47 -33.99 32.08
C LYS A 111 -15.34 -35.28 31.25
N HIS A 112 -15.19 -35.18 29.92
CA HIS A 112 -15.12 -36.33 29.04
C HIS A 112 -13.65 -36.68 28.74
N ILE A 113 -13.20 -37.83 29.25
CA ILE A 113 -11.81 -38.29 29.12
C ILE A 113 -11.56 -38.83 27.70
N ILE A 114 -11.13 -37.96 26.78
CA ILE A 114 -10.76 -38.35 25.40
C ILE A 114 -9.39 -39.05 25.41
N VAL A 115 -9.32 -40.21 24.74
CA VAL A 115 -8.10 -41.02 24.63
C VAL A 115 -7.82 -41.40 23.18
N THR A 116 -6.55 -41.36 22.78
CA THR A 116 -6.04 -41.78 21.47
C THR A 116 -5.28 -43.10 21.62
N PRO A 117 -5.80 -44.24 21.10
CA PRO A 117 -5.01 -45.46 20.96
C PRO A 117 -3.84 -45.23 20.00
N THR A 118 -2.60 -45.35 20.48
CA THR A 118 -1.40 -44.92 19.74
C THR A 118 -1.02 -45.84 18.57
N HIS A 119 -1.69 -45.60 17.45
CA HIS A 119 -1.69 -46.37 16.21
C HIS A 119 -2.18 -47.81 16.41
N MET A 120 -3.41 -48.06 15.94
CA MET A 120 -4.08 -49.36 15.93
C MET A 120 -3.25 -50.49 15.30
N ARG A 121 -2.25 -50.16 14.47
CA ARG A 121 -1.26 -51.08 13.89
C ARG A 121 -0.55 -51.96 14.93
N HIS A 122 -0.38 -51.49 16.18
CA HIS A 122 0.25 -52.27 17.26
C HIS A 122 -0.75 -53.10 18.09
N PHE A 123 -2.07 -52.90 17.92
CA PHE A 123 -3.12 -53.61 18.67
C PHE A 123 -3.12 -55.12 18.40
N LYS A 124 -2.50 -55.55 17.29
CA LYS A 124 -2.28 -56.95 16.85
C LYS A 124 -1.61 -57.86 17.90
N HIS A 125 -1.00 -57.28 18.95
CA HIS A 125 -0.33 -58.02 20.04
C HIS A 125 -0.90 -57.73 21.44
N GLY A 126 -2.09 -57.12 21.56
CA GLY A 126 -2.79 -56.93 22.84
C GLY A 126 -2.12 -55.94 23.82
N ARG A 127 -1.10 -55.19 23.40
CA ARG A 127 -0.44 -54.15 24.19
C ARG A 127 -0.54 -52.79 23.48
N CYS A 128 -1.53 -52.00 23.86
CA CYS A 128 -1.63 -50.58 23.55
C CYS A 128 -2.34 -49.87 24.72
N ASP A 129 -1.57 -49.37 25.68
CA ASP A 129 -2.10 -48.44 26.66
C ASP A 129 -2.57 -47.16 25.93
N PRO A 130 -3.81 -46.70 26.16
CA PRO A 130 -4.38 -45.63 25.36
C PRO A 130 -3.87 -44.27 25.90
N THR A 131 -3.37 -43.42 25.00
CA THR A 131 -2.71 -42.16 25.38
C THR A 131 -3.73 -41.02 25.52
N TYR A 132 -3.75 -40.34 26.66
CA TYR A 132 -4.65 -39.21 26.90
C TYR A 132 -4.45 -38.10 25.84
N SER A 133 -5.54 -37.71 25.18
CA SER A 133 -5.49 -36.71 24.10
C SER A 133 -5.45 -35.27 24.63
N LEU A 134 -6.00 -35.07 25.83
CA LEU A 134 -6.14 -33.78 26.52
C LEU A 134 -4.94 -33.55 27.45
N THR A 135 -4.20 -32.47 27.23
CA THR A 135 -2.98 -32.14 27.99
C THR A 135 -3.09 -30.75 28.64
N ALA A 136 -2.00 -30.21 29.22
CA ALA A 136 -2.01 -28.82 29.70
C ALA A 136 -1.94 -27.83 28.51
N ARG A 137 -1.02 -28.03 27.57
CA ARG A 137 -0.83 -27.18 26.40
C ARG A 137 -1.93 -27.34 25.37
N SER A 138 -2.53 -28.53 25.18
CA SER A 138 -3.68 -28.69 24.27
C SER A 138 -4.88 -27.88 24.75
N ARG A 139 -5.14 -27.83 26.06
CA ARG A 139 -6.20 -26.97 26.64
C ARG A 139 -5.88 -25.48 26.52
N GLN A 140 -4.62 -25.07 26.64
CA GLN A 140 -4.21 -23.68 26.36
C GLN A 140 -4.46 -23.31 24.89
N LEU A 141 -4.00 -24.14 23.95
CA LEU A 141 -4.24 -23.98 22.51
C LEU A 141 -5.74 -23.92 22.18
N VAL A 142 -6.54 -24.85 22.67
CA VAL A 142 -8.00 -24.90 22.44
C VAL A 142 -8.72 -23.71 23.09
N SER A 143 -8.17 -23.12 24.16
CA SER A 143 -8.71 -21.89 24.75
C SER A 143 -8.40 -20.66 23.88
N ALA A 144 -7.15 -20.53 23.42
CA ALA A 144 -6.77 -19.45 22.49
C ALA A 144 -7.55 -19.56 21.17
N LEU A 145 -7.63 -20.74 20.56
CA LEU A 145 -8.43 -21.00 19.36
C LEU A 145 -9.92 -20.67 19.54
N ALA A 146 -10.50 -20.93 20.71
CA ALA A 146 -11.88 -20.57 20.99
C ALA A 146 -12.08 -19.04 21.13
N ALA A 147 -11.11 -18.33 21.71
CA ALA A 147 -11.14 -16.87 21.85
C ALA A 147 -10.86 -16.11 20.54
N CYS A 148 -10.07 -16.70 19.62
CA CYS A 148 -9.73 -16.10 18.33
C CYS A 148 -10.86 -16.15 17.28
N ILE A 149 -12.00 -16.78 17.58
CA ILE A 149 -13.16 -16.87 16.67
C ILE A 149 -14.13 -15.73 17.00
N GLY A 150 -14.18 -14.71 16.13
CA GLY A 150 -15.18 -13.64 16.23
C GLY A 150 -16.60 -14.11 15.86
N PRO A 151 -17.63 -13.28 16.09
CA PRO A 151 -19.02 -13.62 15.75
C PRO A 151 -19.21 -13.93 14.26
N ASP A 152 -18.37 -13.36 13.40
CA ASP A 152 -18.38 -13.57 11.94
C ASP A 152 -17.77 -14.92 11.51
N GLY A 153 -17.32 -15.76 12.46
CA GLY A 153 -16.75 -17.09 12.22
C GLY A 153 -15.34 -17.12 11.62
N ASN A 154 -14.78 -15.96 11.24
CA ASN A 154 -13.40 -15.85 10.75
C ASN A 154 -12.39 -15.75 11.92
N PRO A 155 -11.37 -16.61 11.97
CA PRO A 155 -10.37 -16.60 13.04
C PRO A 155 -9.24 -15.61 12.78
N GLN A 156 -8.82 -14.87 13.81
CA GLN A 156 -7.56 -14.11 13.77
C GLN A 156 -6.39 -14.99 14.20
N TYR A 157 -5.51 -15.35 13.24
CA TYR A 157 -4.34 -16.19 13.54
C TYR A 157 -3.16 -15.37 14.06
N SER A 158 -2.97 -15.30 15.38
CA SER A 158 -1.76 -14.71 15.97
C SER A 158 -0.53 -15.64 15.86
N LYS A 159 0.68 -15.06 15.94
CA LYS A 159 1.95 -15.82 15.96
C LYS A 159 2.05 -16.74 17.19
N GLU A 160 1.42 -16.35 18.29
CA GLU A 160 1.32 -17.11 19.53
C GLU A 160 0.60 -18.46 19.33
N LEU A 161 -0.41 -18.54 18.45
CA LEU A 161 -1.11 -19.80 18.15
C LEU A 161 -0.18 -20.85 17.54
N ILE A 162 0.83 -20.44 16.75
CA ILE A 162 1.83 -21.36 16.19
C ILE A 162 2.74 -21.88 17.31
N GLY A 163 3.13 -21.02 18.26
CA GLY A 163 3.87 -21.42 19.46
C GLY A 163 3.07 -22.37 20.36
N LEU A 164 1.79 -22.08 20.62
CA LEU A 164 0.89 -22.96 21.37
C LEU A 164 0.66 -24.30 20.65
N PHE A 165 0.54 -24.31 19.32
CA PHE A 165 0.45 -25.54 18.52
C PHE A 165 1.74 -26.36 18.62
N HIS A 166 2.91 -25.71 18.55
CA HIS A 166 4.20 -26.37 18.75
C HIS A 166 4.29 -27.04 20.13
N LEU A 167 4.00 -26.30 21.19
CA LEU A 167 4.06 -26.80 22.57
C LEU A 167 3.05 -27.93 22.83
N ALA A 168 1.83 -27.82 22.30
CA ALA A 168 0.83 -28.89 22.39
C ALA A 168 1.24 -30.14 21.60
N LEU A 169 1.83 -29.98 20.41
CA LEU A 169 2.36 -31.09 19.61
C LEU A 169 3.55 -31.77 20.29
N LEU A 170 4.46 -31.02 20.92
CA LEU A 170 5.58 -31.58 21.69
C LEU A 170 5.11 -32.32 22.94
N GLU A 171 4.19 -31.75 23.73
CA GLU A 171 3.62 -32.42 24.91
C GLU A 171 2.91 -33.72 24.50
N HIS A 172 2.11 -33.70 23.43
CA HIS A 172 1.45 -34.89 22.89
C HIS A 172 2.47 -35.93 22.37
N LYS A 173 3.52 -35.52 21.65
CA LYS A 173 4.60 -36.41 21.20
C LYS A 173 5.36 -37.05 22.37
N ASN A 174 5.64 -36.29 23.42
CA ASN A 174 6.34 -36.79 24.61
C ASN A 174 5.46 -37.77 25.39
N LEU A 175 4.17 -37.51 25.52
CA LEU A 175 3.22 -38.44 26.13
C LEU A 175 3.09 -39.74 25.29
N VAL A 176 2.95 -39.63 23.96
CA VAL A 176 2.96 -40.78 23.03
C VAL A 176 4.27 -41.58 23.11
N LYS A 177 5.40 -40.93 23.38
CA LYS A 177 6.70 -41.61 23.61
C LYS A 177 6.69 -42.33 24.96
N ALA A 178 6.29 -41.66 26.04
CA ALA A 178 6.24 -42.21 27.39
C ALA A 178 5.32 -43.45 27.46
N THR A 179 4.12 -43.38 26.89
CA THR A 179 3.18 -44.53 26.85
C THR A 179 3.78 -45.72 26.08
N LYS A 180 4.57 -45.47 25.02
CA LYS A 180 5.23 -46.53 24.23
C LYS A 180 6.42 -47.19 24.95
N VAL A 181 6.96 -46.58 26.01
CA VAL A 181 8.03 -47.17 26.85
C VAL A 181 7.53 -47.63 28.23
N GLY A 182 6.23 -47.49 28.53
CA GLY A 182 5.64 -47.86 29.82
C GLY A 182 5.79 -46.83 30.94
N GLU A 183 6.38 -45.67 30.66
CA GLU A 183 6.53 -44.55 31.60
C GLU A 183 5.31 -43.61 31.59
N GLY A 184 4.50 -43.66 30.52
CA GLY A 184 3.29 -42.85 30.35
C GLY A 184 2.07 -43.53 30.95
N VAL A 185 1.43 -42.90 31.93
CA VAL A 185 0.25 -43.44 32.61
C VAL A 185 -0.93 -43.56 31.65
N GLY A 186 -1.23 -44.78 31.22
CA GLY A 186 -2.54 -45.16 30.71
C GLY A 186 -3.46 -45.65 31.84
N PRO A 187 -4.79 -45.71 31.64
CA PRO A 187 -5.70 -46.32 32.60
C PRO A 187 -5.53 -47.85 32.61
N HIS A 188 -4.58 -48.36 33.41
CA HIS A 188 -4.39 -49.80 33.67
C HIS A 188 -5.56 -50.45 34.45
N LEU A 189 -6.77 -49.88 34.39
CA LEU A 189 -7.99 -50.38 35.04
C LEU A 189 -8.29 -51.82 34.64
N ALA A 190 -8.07 -52.19 33.38
CA ALA A 190 -8.23 -53.58 32.94
C ALA A 190 -7.24 -54.54 33.65
N VAL A 191 -6.01 -54.11 33.90
CA VAL A 191 -4.98 -54.94 34.58
C VAL A 191 -5.26 -55.01 36.08
N LEU A 192 -5.54 -53.88 36.73
CA LEU A 192 -5.99 -53.83 38.13
C LEU A 192 -7.23 -54.70 38.36
N ARG A 193 -8.25 -54.60 37.50
CA ARG A 193 -9.50 -55.36 37.65
C ARG A 193 -9.27 -56.88 37.47
N HIS A 194 -8.27 -57.32 36.71
CA HIS A 194 -7.94 -58.74 36.59
C HIS A 194 -7.05 -59.24 37.75
N SER A 195 -6.15 -58.42 38.30
CA SER A 195 -5.33 -58.79 39.45
C SER A 195 -6.07 -58.70 40.80
N MET A 196 -7.16 -57.94 40.88
CA MET A 196 -7.99 -57.82 42.08
C MET A 196 -8.99 -58.98 42.23
N SER A 197 -9.11 -59.52 43.46
CA SER A 197 -10.10 -60.55 43.79
C SER A 197 -11.55 -60.02 43.66
N PRO A 198 -12.55 -60.88 43.37
CA PRO A 198 -13.94 -60.45 43.13
C PRO A 198 -14.60 -59.66 44.28
N ASN A 199 -14.09 -59.81 45.51
CA ASN A 199 -14.62 -59.14 46.70
C ASN A 199 -13.93 -57.79 47.00
N ASN A 200 -12.93 -57.39 46.21
CA ASN A 200 -12.24 -56.12 46.42
C ASN A 200 -13.21 -54.92 46.18
N PRO A 201 -13.35 -53.97 47.13
CA PRO A 201 -14.25 -52.82 46.96
C PRO A 201 -13.89 -51.94 45.75
N LEU A 202 -12.60 -51.82 45.43
CA LEU A 202 -12.14 -51.09 44.25
C LEU A 202 -12.55 -51.80 42.95
N LYS A 203 -12.59 -53.14 42.94
CA LYS A 203 -13.10 -53.90 41.79
C LYS A 203 -14.60 -53.64 41.57
N LYS A 204 -15.41 -53.72 42.64
CA LYS A 204 -16.84 -53.36 42.58
C LYS A 204 -17.10 -51.91 42.17
N PHE A 205 -16.21 -50.99 42.54
CA PHE A 205 -16.24 -49.60 42.07
C PHE A 205 -15.87 -49.47 40.58
N LEU A 206 -15.02 -50.35 40.05
CA LEU A 206 -14.57 -50.34 38.65
C LEU A 206 -15.45 -51.19 37.71
N ASP A 207 -16.26 -52.13 38.21
CA ASP A 207 -17.15 -52.95 37.38
C ASP A 207 -18.16 -52.12 36.54
N PRO A 208 -18.77 -51.02 37.05
CA PRO A 208 -19.62 -50.13 36.25
C PRO A 208 -18.94 -49.41 35.07
N PHE A 209 -17.61 -49.37 35.04
CA PHE A 209 -16.83 -48.78 33.94
C PHE A 209 -16.62 -49.77 32.78
N GLY A 210 -16.99 -51.05 32.99
CA GLY A 210 -17.07 -52.08 31.97
C GLY A 210 -15.71 -52.60 31.47
N CYS A 211 -15.76 -53.70 30.72
CA CYS A 211 -14.74 -53.93 29.69
C CYS A 211 -15.29 -53.26 28.42
N PRO A 212 -14.54 -52.38 27.73
CA PRO A 212 -15.00 -51.84 26.48
C PRO A 212 -15.04 -52.97 25.45
N SER A 213 -16.23 -53.29 24.95
CA SER A 213 -16.39 -53.77 23.58
C SER A 213 -15.97 -52.63 22.65
N VAL A 214 -14.66 -52.46 22.48
CA VAL A 214 -14.10 -51.61 21.43
C VAL A 214 -14.62 -52.19 20.13
N TYR A 215 -15.53 -51.48 19.46
CA TYR A 215 -16.29 -51.93 18.28
C TYR A 215 -15.44 -51.94 17.00
N LEU A 216 -14.29 -52.62 17.10
CA LEU A 216 -13.26 -52.85 16.10
C LEU A 216 -12.87 -54.34 16.12
N THR A 217 -13.78 -55.21 16.56
CA THR A 217 -13.65 -56.67 16.61
C THR A 217 -13.91 -57.29 15.24
N GLY A 218 -13.03 -57.00 14.29
CA GLY A 218 -12.94 -57.65 12.99
C GLY A 218 -11.53 -57.50 12.46
N LYS A 219 -10.87 -58.60 12.07
CA LYS A 219 -9.51 -58.53 11.51
C LYS A 219 -9.46 -57.69 10.23
N ASP A 220 -10.58 -57.64 9.52
CA ASP A 220 -10.70 -57.22 8.13
C ASP A 220 -11.42 -55.85 7.98
N LEU A 221 -11.87 -55.25 9.10
CA LEU A 221 -12.40 -53.88 9.18
C LEU A 221 -11.31 -52.82 9.47
N MET A 222 -10.06 -53.26 9.57
CA MET A 222 -8.93 -52.46 10.06
C MET A 222 -8.05 -51.89 8.93
N GLU A 223 -8.29 -52.29 7.68
CA GLU A 223 -7.46 -51.91 6.55
C GLU A 223 -7.77 -50.47 6.10
N GLY A 224 -6.71 -49.67 5.90
CA GLY A 224 -6.79 -48.25 5.57
C GLY A 224 -7.01 -47.28 6.74
N VAL A 225 -7.67 -47.67 7.84
CA VAL A 225 -7.97 -46.76 8.97
C VAL A 225 -6.66 -46.18 9.56
N GLU A 226 -6.51 -44.86 9.53
CA GLU A 226 -5.28 -44.20 10.01
C GLU A 226 -5.27 -44.13 11.54
N CYS A 227 -6.39 -43.71 12.16
CA CYS A 227 -6.50 -43.60 13.60
C CYS A 227 -7.95 -43.68 14.13
N ALA A 228 -8.05 -43.80 15.46
CA ALA A 228 -9.27 -43.71 16.24
C ALA A 228 -9.01 -42.79 17.45
N VAL A 229 -10.04 -42.10 17.93
CA VAL A 229 -10.01 -41.26 19.14
C VAL A 229 -11.37 -41.39 19.83
N GLY A 230 -11.40 -41.53 21.15
CA GLY A 230 -12.68 -41.65 21.87
C GLY A 230 -12.55 -41.75 23.39
N ASN A 231 -13.67 -41.59 24.11
CA ASN A 231 -13.69 -41.74 25.56
C ASN A 231 -14.07 -43.17 25.97
N VAL A 232 -13.05 -43.95 26.32
CA VAL A 232 -13.17 -45.36 26.71
C VAL A 232 -13.59 -45.47 28.20
N TYR A 233 -14.26 -46.56 28.58
CA TYR A 233 -14.66 -46.88 29.97
C TYR A 233 -15.77 -45.97 30.58
N ALA A 234 -16.49 -45.19 29.77
CA ALA A 234 -17.59 -44.32 30.24
C ALA A 234 -18.99 -44.89 29.94
N ARG A 235 -20.04 -44.38 30.60
CA ARG A 235 -21.45 -44.66 30.26
C ARG A 235 -21.86 -43.96 28.95
N ASP A 236 -21.56 -42.67 28.87
CA ASP A 236 -21.67 -41.88 27.65
C ASP A 236 -20.40 -42.07 26.84
N GLN A 237 -20.49 -42.55 25.61
CA GLN A 237 -19.33 -42.88 24.77
C GLN A 237 -19.40 -42.16 23.43
N LEU A 238 -18.24 -41.70 22.97
CA LEU A 238 -18.00 -41.13 21.66
C LEU A 238 -16.77 -41.81 21.08
N ALA A 239 -16.90 -42.35 19.87
CA ALA A 239 -15.78 -42.82 19.05
C ALA A 239 -15.73 -42.03 17.74
N VAL A 240 -14.52 -41.59 17.38
CA VAL A 240 -14.19 -40.84 16.18
C VAL A 240 -13.08 -41.60 15.45
N THR A 241 -13.38 -42.20 14.30
CA THR A 241 -12.37 -42.83 13.44
C THR A 241 -12.12 -41.98 12.21
N TYR A 242 -10.88 -41.97 11.72
CA TYR A 242 -10.53 -41.28 10.48
C TYR A 242 -9.68 -42.13 9.52
N LEU A 243 -10.05 -42.01 8.24
CA LEU A 243 -9.46 -42.66 7.08
C LEU A 243 -9.03 -41.58 6.10
N GLY A 244 -7.74 -41.25 6.11
CA GLY A 244 -7.15 -40.37 5.12
C GLY A 244 -6.89 -41.06 3.78
N ARG A 245 -7.07 -40.30 2.71
CA ARG A 245 -6.63 -40.59 1.34
C ARG A 245 -5.64 -39.50 0.88
N LYS A 246 -5.33 -39.44 -0.41
CA LYS A 246 -4.45 -38.40 -0.97
C LYS A 246 -5.10 -37.01 -0.91
N ASP A 247 -6.40 -36.91 -1.23
CA ASP A 247 -7.16 -35.67 -1.44
C ASP A 247 -8.22 -35.37 -0.36
N ARG A 248 -8.49 -36.29 0.56
CA ARG A 248 -9.57 -36.17 1.55
C ARG A 248 -9.34 -36.99 2.81
N VAL A 249 -10.05 -36.65 3.87
CA VAL A 249 -10.17 -37.47 5.09
C VAL A 249 -11.63 -37.80 5.32
N ARG A 250 -11.96 -39.10 5.37
CA ARG A 250 -13.27 -39.58 5.82
C ARG A 250 -13.24 -39.68 7.34
N VAL A 251 -14.24 -39.09 7.99
CA VAL A 251 -14.41 -39.10 9.45
C VAL A 251 -15.73 -39.77 9.78
N VAL A 252 -15.72 -40.68 10.75
CA VAL A 252 -16.90 -41.39 11.25
C VAL A 252 -17.08 -41.06 12.73
N LEU A 253 -18.29 -40.67 13.12
CA LEU A 253 -18.70 -40.38 14.49
C LEU A 253 -19.71 -41.43 14.95
N ASN A 254 -19.49 -42.03 16.11
CA ASN A 254 -20.40 -42.99 16.73
C ASN A 254 -20.62 -42.58 18.19
N GLY A 255 -21.89 -42.32 18.56
CA GLY A 255 -22.28 -41.78 19.86
C GLY A 255 -23.23 -42.70 20.64
N LYS A 256 -23.03 -42.80 21.95
CA LYS A 256 -23.84 -43.58 22.88
C LYS A 256 -24.07 -42.81 24.19
N GLY A 257 -25.24 -43.01 24.82
CA GLY A 257 -25.66 -42.21 25.97
C GLY A 257 -25.91 -40.76 25.58
N SER A 258 -25.54 -39.80 26.42
CA SER A 258 -25.80 -38.36 26.17
C SER A 258 -25.23 -37.84 24.84
N PHE A 259 -24.18 -38.46 24.30
CA PHE A 259 -23.63 -38.11 22.98
C PHE A 259 -24.62 -38.31 21.81
N VAL A 260 -25.63 -39.18 21.95
CA VAL A 260 -26.68 -39.38 20.93
C VAL A 260 -27.42 -38.06 20.66
N GLY A 261 -27.81 -37.33 21.71
CA GLY A 261 -28.59 -36.10 21.61
C GLY A 261 -27.80 -34.86 21.13
N VAL A 262 -26.50 -34.99 20.87
CA VAL A 262 -25.62 -33.89 20.43
C VAL A 262 -24.78 -34.23 19.19
N LEU A 263 -24.96 -35.41 18.60
CA LEU A 263 -24.05 -35.92 17.56
C LEU A 263 -24.05 -35.05 16.29
N ASP A 264 -25.20 -34.54 15.86
CA ASP A 264 -25.32 -33.62 14.71
C ASP A 264 -24.69 -32.24 14.99
N LYS A 265 -24.85 -31.72 16.21
CA LYS A 265 -24.20 -30.46 16.64
C LYS A 265 -22.68 -30.64 16.68
N LEU A 266 -22.20 -31.78 17.18
CA LEU A 266 -20.78 -32.13 17.18
C LEU A 266 -20.25 -32.29 15.75
N HIS A 267 -21.01 -32.92 14.86
CA HIS A 267 -20.67 -33.06 13.44
C HIS A 267 -20.50 -31.69 12.76
N ALA A 268 -21.47 -30.79 12.91
CA ALA A 268 -21.40 -29.44 12.34
C ALA A 268 -20.20 -28.64 12.89
N ASN A 269 -19.99 -28.67 14.21
CA ASN A 269 -18.85 -28.01 14.84
C ASN A 269 -17.52 -28.62 14.36
N LEU A 270 -17.42 -29.95 14.26
CA LEU A 270 -16.20 -30.64 13.81
C LEU A 270 -15.86 -30.35 12.34
N GLN A 271 -16.85 -30.26 11.45
CA GLN A 271 -16.62 -29.81 10.08
C GLN A 271 -16.05 -28.38 10.01
N MET A 272 -16.45 -27.50 10.94
CA MET A 272 -15.93 -26.14 11.03
C MET A 272 -14.51 -26.14 11.61
N THR A 273 -14.28 -26.76 12.77
CA THR A 273 -12.97 -26.75 13.44
C THR A 273 -11.89 -27.44 12.64
N LEU A 274 -12.21 -28.52 11.90
CA LEU A 274 -11.26 -29.15 10.97
C LEU A 274 -10.75 -28.15 9.93
N LYS A 275 -11.61 -27.27 9.38
CA LYS A 275 -11.19 -26.23 8.42
C LYS A 275 -10.37 -25.12 9.09
N LEU A 276 -10.71 -24.74 10.32
CA LEU A 276 -9.98 -23.71 11.08
C LEU A 276 -8.57 -24.19 11.48
N VAL A 277 -8.45 -25.34 12.11
CA VAL A 277 -7.15 -25.87 12.57
C VAL A 277 -6.28 -26.34 11.41
N MET A 278 -6.84 -26.69 10.24
CA MET A 278 -6.07 -27.03 9.04
C MET A 278 -5.11 -25.91 8.64
N LEU A 279 -5.57 -24.65 8.64
CA LEU A 279 -4.76 -23.51 8.21
C LEU A 279 -3.62 -23.24 9.21
N LEU A 280 -3.88 -23.38 10.52
CA LEU A 280 -2.83 -23.31 11.53
C LEU A 280 -1.81 -24.45 11.39
N ALA A 281 -2.27 -25.68 11.17
CA ALA A 281 -1.41 -26.85 10.98
C ALA A 281 -0.58 -26.76 9.68
N LEU A 282 -1.13 -26.18 8.61
CA LEU A 282 -0.45 -25.92 7.34
C LEU A 282 0.65 -24.85 7.52
N ARG A 283 0.35 -23.72 8.18
CA ARG A 283 1.36 -22.70 8.51
C ARG A 283 2.47 -23.28 9.39
N TYR A 284 2.10 -24.06 10.42
CA TYR A 284 3.05 -24.80 11.25
C TYR A 284 3.95 -25.73 10.41
N ALA A 285 3.37 -26.48 9.46
CA ALA A 285 4.11 -27.41 8.63
C ALA A 285 5.02 -26.69 7.62
N ILE A 286 4.59 -25.58 7.01
CA ILE A 286 5.45 -24.73 6.16
C ILE A 286 6.65 -24.24 6.96
N ALA A 287 6.42 -23.65 8.13
CA ALA A 287 7.49 -23.20 9.02
C ALA A 287 8.45 -24.33 9.43
N GLY A 288 7.93 -25.53 9.69
CA GLY A 288 8.75 -26.70 9.98
C GLY A 288 9.59 -27.20 8.82
N GLN A 289 9.10 -27.05 7.57
CA GLN A 289 9.84 -27.44 6.37
C GLN A 289 10.97 -26.44 6.09
N MET A 290 10.70 -25.14 6.25
CA MET A 290 11.68 -24.05 6.16
C MET A 290 12.76 -24.05 7.26
N GLY A 291 12.60 -24.86 8.32
CA GLY A 291 13.48 -24.86 9.50
C GLY A 291 13.33 -23.60 10.36
N ALA A 292 12.09 -23.09 10.52
CA ALA A 292 11.80 -21.79 11.14
C ALA A 292 11.37 -21.83 12.61
N PHE A 293 11.26 -23.02 13.24
CA PHE A 293 10.69 -23.12 14.59
C PHE A 293 11.45 -22.31 15.64
N GLU A 294 12.78 -22.33 15.66
CA GLU A 294 13.58 -21.59 16.65
C GLU A 294 13.37 -20.07 16.52
N CYS A 295 13.38 -19.56 15.29
CA CYS A 295 13.09 -18.16 14.94
C CYS A 295 11.71 -17.72 15.46
N ILE A 296 10.67 -18.52 15.17
CA ILE A 296 9.28 -18.23 15.55
C ILE A 296 9.07 -18.35 17.07
N LEU A 297 9.81 -19.23 17.77
CA LEU A 297 9.67 -19.41 19.22
C LEU A 297 10.40 -18.31 20.00
N GLN A 298 11.59 -17.88 19.57
CA GLN A 298 12.36 -16.82 20.25
C GLN A 298 11.62 -15.47 20.30
N GLU A 299 10.85 -15.11 19.26
CA GLU A 299 9.98 -13.91 19.27
C GLU A 299 8.95 -13.92 20.42
N ASN A 300 8.47 -15.09 20.84
CA ASN A 300 7.48 -15.22 21.90
C ASN A 300 8.11 -15.08 23.29
N GLU A 301 9.31 -15.63 23.51
CA GLU A 301 10.01 -15.51 24.81
C GLU A 301 10.47 -14.08 25.09
N LEU A 302 10.94 -13.35 24.07
CA LEU A 302 11.29 -11.93 24.18
C LEU A 302 10.10 -11.05 24.55
N ARG A 303 8.91 -11.33 24.00
CA ARG A 303 7.68 -10.58 24.31
C ARG A 303 7.14 -10.90 25.71
N MET A 304 7.23 -12.14 26.18
CA MET A 304 6.75 -12.54 27.50
C MET A 304 7.66 -12.08 28.66
N ASN A 305 8.96 -11.89 28.40
CA ASN A 305 9.96 -11.52 29.41
C ASN A 305 10.30 -10.01 29.45
N GLY A 306 9.53 -9.16 28.75
CA GLY A 306 9.79 -7.71 28.56
C GLY A 306 9.70 -6.80 29.80
N ASN A 307 9.98 -7.34 31.00
CA ASN A 307 9.92 -6.63 32.28
C ASN A 307 11.16 -6.87 33.17
N THR A 308 12.29 -7.30 32.58
CA THR A 308 13.58 -7.43 33.29
C THR A 308 14.75 -6.97 32.41
N GLU A 309 15.64 -6.14 32.96
CA GLU A 309 16.77 -5.55 32.22
C GLU A 309 17.85 -6.58 31.81
N ALA A 310 18.57 -6.28 30.73
CA ALA A 310 19.48 -7.20 30.08
C ALA A 310 20.76 -7.50 30.91
N LYS A 311 20.94 -8.77 31.32
CA LYS A 311 22.21 -9.29 31.84
C LYS A 311 22.94 -10.14 30.80
N ILE A 312 23.61 -9.46 29.85
CA ILE A 312 24.53 -10.09 28.91
C ILE A 312 25.73 -10.67 29.69
N ARG A 313 25.91 -11.99 29.65
CA ARG A 313 27.08 -12.67 30.22
C ARG A 313 28.28 -12.51 29.28
N LYS A 314 29.32 -11.77 29.70
CA LYS A 314 30.62 -11.79 29.02
C LYS A 314 31.34 -13.12 29.30
N GLY A 315 31.79 -13.80 28.24
CA GLY A 315 32.85 -14.81 28.34
C GLY A 315 34.24 -14.16 28.48
N PRO A 316 35.27 -14.91 28.93
CA PRO A 316 36.61 -14.36 29.17
C PRO A 316 37.42 -14.13 27.89
N ASN A 317 38.39 -13.22 27.98
CA ASN A 317 39.20 -12.74 26.87
C ASN A 317 40.11 -13.82 26.22
N THR A 318 40.27 -13.71 24.90
CA THR A 318 41.52 -14.07 24.19
C THR A 318 41.89 -12.92 23.26
N CYS A 319 43.13 -12.42 23.33
CA CYS A 319 43.59 -11.30 22.51
C CYS A 319 44.10 -11.78 21.13
N GLY A 320 43.78 -11.01 20.09
CA GLY A 320 44.33 -11.13 18.75
C GLY A 320 44.05 -9.85 17.96
N ASN A 321 45.04 -9.32 17.25
CA ASN A 321 44.91 -8.02 16.57
C ASN A 321 44.01 -8.10 15.33
N SER A 322 43.18 -7.08 15.12
CA SER A 322 42.49 -6.80 13.85
C SER A 322 42.49 -5.28 13.58
N PRO A 323 42.37 -4.85 12.30
CA PRO A 323 42.63 -3.46 11.90
C PRO A 323 41.43 -2.52 12.12
N GLN A 324 41.66 -1.25 11.79
CA GLN A 324 40.79 -0.07 11.95
C GLN A 324 39.28 -0.35 11.81
N SER A 325 38.51 0.11 12.80
CA SER A 325 37.05 0.08 12.78
C SER A 325 36.48 1.05 11.75
N SER A 326 35.88 0.53 10.68
CA SER A 326 34.86 1.26 9.95
C SER A 326 33.61 1.42 10.81
N GLU A 327 32.87 2.52 10.61
CA GLU A 327 31.60 2.75 11.30
C GLU A 327 30.56 1.74 10.82
N MET A 328 30.10 0.86 11.71
CA MET A 328 28.98 -0.05 11.40
C MET A 328 27.72 0.78 11.22
N LYS A 329 27.09 0.70 10.04
CA LYS A 329 25.75 1.28 9.86
C LYS A 329 24.77 0.52 10.77
N PRO A 330 23.83 1.21 11.45
CA PRO A 330 22.86 0.53 12.31
C PRO A 330 21.94 -0.37 11.48
N ASP A 331 21.52 0.10 10.30
CA ASP A 331 20.49 -0.52 9.47
C ASP A 331 21.05 -1.50 8.43
N PHE A 332 20.19 -2.41 8.00
CA PHE A 332 20.43 -3.41 6.95
C PHE A 332 19.12 -3.69 6.21
N THR A 333 19.21 -4.16 4.97
CA THR A 333 18.05 -4.33 4.08
C THR A 333 18.07 -5.74 3.47
N LEU A 334 16.91 -6.38 3.38
CA LEU A 334 16.73 -7.70 2.77
C LEU A 334 15.41 -7.73 2.00
N LEU A 335 15.43 -8.08 0.72
CA LEU A 335 14.23 -8.28 -0.10
C LEU A 335 14.23 -9.70 -0.65
N ILE A 336 13.05 -10.29 -0.80
CA ILE A 336 12.85 -11.60 -1.43
C ILE A 336 11.65 -11.58 -2.38
N HIS A 337 11.67 -12.48 -3.38
CA HIS A 337 10.49 -12.80 -4.19
C HIS A 337 10.20 -14.30 -4.26
N GLY A 338 8.91 -14.62 -4.32
CA GLY A 338 8.36 -15.88 -4.85
C GLY A 338 7.98 -15.80 -6.34
N GLY A 339 8.41 -14.73 -7.03
CA GLY A 339 8.28 -14.57 -8.47
C GLY A 339 7.11 -13.70 -8.95
N ALA A 340 7.06 -13.46 -10.25
CA ALA A 340 6.01 -12.71 -10.96
C ALA A 340 5.00 -13.67 -11.61
N GLY A 341 3.72 -13.28 -11.72
CA GLY A 341 2.65 -14.15 -12.21
C GLY A 341 1.43 -13.42 -12.78
N GLU A 342 0.52 -14.20 -13.36
CA GLU A 342 -0.69 -13.72 -14.04
C GLU A 342 -1.90 -13.80 -13.11
N ASP A 343 -2.79 -12.79 -13.14
CA ASP A 343 -3.97 -12.76 -12.24
C ASP A 343 -5.22 -13.34 -12.92
N VAL A 344 -5.86 -14.27 -12.20
CA VAL A 344 -7.32 -14.36 -12.04
C VAL A 344 -7.61 -14.83 -10.60
N SER A 345 -8.07 -13.91 -9.75
CA SER A 345 -8.87 -14.18 -8.54
C SER A 345 -8.27 -15.16 -7.52
N LEU A 346 -7.04 -14.91 -7.07
CA LEU A 346 -6.46 -15.64 -5.92
C LEU A 346 -7.35 -15.54 -4.68
N ASN A 347 -7.71 -16.68 -4.08
CA ASN A 347 -8.51 -16.73 -2.87
C ASN A 347 -7.74 -16.17 -1.66
N GLN A 348 -8.38 -15.33 -0.84
CA GLN A 348 -7.76 -14.71 0.34
C GLN A 348 -7.03 -15.70 1.26
N LYS A 349 -7.55 -16.92 1.44
CA LYS A 349 -6.93 -17.94 2.29
C LYS A 349 -5.68 -18.57 1.69
N VAL A 350 -5.48 -18.43 0.37
CA VAL A 350 -4.23 -18.80 -0.33
C VAL A 350 -3.22 -17.65 -0.24
N VAL A 351 -3.69 -16.40 -0.43
CA VAL A 351 -2.90 -15.18 -0.22
C VAL A 351 -2.26 -15.17 1.18
N GLU A 352 -3.05 -15.35 2.23
CA GLU A 352 -2.53 -15.41 3.62
C GLU A 352 -1.50 -16.53 3.88
N VAL A 353 -1.52 -17.63 3.10
CA VAL A 353 -0.57 -18.74 3.24
C VAL A 353 0.75 -18.43 2.52
N LEU A 354 0.66 -17.76 1.37
CA LEU A 354 1.82 -17.29 0.61
C LEU A 354 2.54 -16.17 1.36
N GLU A 355 1.80 -15.20 1.89
CA GLU A 355 2.34 -14.09 2.69
C GLU A 355 3.00 -14.61 3.98
N PHE A 356 2.40 -15.60 4.66
CA PHE A 356 3.04 -16.28 5.79
C PHE A 356 4.34 -17.00 5.41
N ALA A 357 4.38 -17.68 4.25
CA ALA A 357 5.58 -18.36 3.78
C ALA A 357 6.70 -17.36 3.45
N LEU A 358 6.37 -16.25 2.80
CA LEU A 358 7.29 -15.16 2.50
C LEU A 358 7.82 -14.49 3.79
N GLU A 359 6.96 -14.14 4.75
CA GLU A 359 7.40 -13.59 6.06
C GLU A 359 8.37 -14.56 6.76
N THR A 360 8.08 -15.86 6.71
CA THR A 360 8.90 -16.90 7.35
C THR A 360 10.27 -17.04 6.69
N ALA A 361 10.34 -17.03 5.35
CA ALA A 361 11.61 -17.09 4.63
C ALA A 361 12.45 -15.82 4.83
N LEU A 362 11.84 -14.63 4.73
CA LEU A 362 12.48 -13.35 4.97
C LEU A 362 13.08 -13.28 6.40
N LYS A 363 12.31 -13.69 7.40
CA LYS A 363 12.77 -13.72 8.80
C LYS A 363 14.01 -14.58 9.04
N LEU A 364 14.14 -15.67 8.30
CA LEU A 364 15.27 -16.57 8.43
C LEU A 364 16.56 -15.93 7.90
N GLY A 365 16.51 -15.15 6.81
CA GLY A 365 17.62 -14.28 6.40
C GLY A 365 17.84 -13.10 7.35
N ALA A 366 16.77 -12.45 7.80
CA ALA A 366 16.84 -11.33 8.73
C ALA A 366 17.49 -11.70 10.08
N GLN A 367 17.27 -12.93 10.57
CA GLN A 367 17.91 -13.43 11.79
C GLN A 367 19.43 -13.55 11.62
N VAL A 368 19.93 -13.88 10.42
CA VAL A 368 21.37 -13.87 10.11
C VAL A 368 21.93 -12.45 10.23
N LEU A 369 21.30 -11.47 9.56
CA LEU A 369 21.74 -10.07 9.59
C LEU A 369 21.67 -9.46 11.00
N ARG A 370 20.60 -9.74 11.77
CA ARG A 370 20.45 -9.30 13.17
C ARG A 370 21.52 -9.89 14.09
N ASN A 371 21.94 -11.12 13.84
CA ASN A 371 23.01 -11.78 14.59
C ASN A 371 24.44 -11.35 14.15
N GLY A 372 24.57 -10.50 13.13
CA GLY A 372 25.87 -10.12 12.57
C GLY A 372 26.50 -11.20 11.68
N GLY A 373 25.69 -11.84 10.84
CA GLY A 373 26.14 -12.60 9.66
C GLY A 373 26.05 -11.78 8.37
N SER A 374 26.63 -12.27 7.27
CA SER A 374 26.77 -11.52 6.02
C SER A 374 25.47 -11.44 5.18
N SER A 375 25.44 -10.49 4.26
CA SER A 375 24.43 -10.42 3.18
C SER A 375 24.35 -11.73 2.38
N LEU A 376 25.50 -12.35 2.07
CA LEU A 376 25.62 -13.63 1.37
C LEU A 376 24.93 -14.77 2.14
N ASP A 377 25.20 -14.88 3.45
CA ASP A 377 24.57 -15.89 4.31
C ASP A 377 23.05 -15.66 4.45
N ALA A 378 22.62 -14.40 4.47
CA ALA A 378 21.21 -14.02 4.58
C ALA A 378 20.40 -14.33 3.30
N VAL A 379 20.96 -14.08 2.11
CA VAL A 379 20.29 -14.44 0.84
C VAL A 379 20.24 -15.96 0.65
N GLU A 380 21.32 -16.69 0.97
CA GLU A 380 21.31 -18.16 0.95
C GLU A 380 20.24 -18.69 1.92
N ARG A 381 20.25 -18.25 3.18
CA ARG A 381 19.30 -18.76 4.20
C ARG A 381 17.84 -18.51 3.82
N SER A 382 17.57 -17.40 3.13
CA SER A 382 16.25 -17.04 2.61
C SER A 382 15.83 -17.93 1.42
N VAL A 383 16.69 -18.07 0.41
CA VAL A 383 16.39 -18.90 -0.77
C VAL A 383 16.27 -20.38 -0.40
N VAL A 384 17.11 -20.89 0.50
CA VAL A 384 17.00 -22.25 1.07
C VAL A 384 15.62 -22.48 1.68
N ALA A 385 15.05 -21.50 2.40
CA ALA A 385 13.70 -21.63 2.95
C ALA A 385 12.61 -21.67 1.86
N LEU A 386 12.77 -20.92 0.77
CA LEU A 386 11.83 -20.93 -0.35
C LEU A 386 11.92 -22.23 -1.17
N GLU A 387 13.13 -22.77 -1.38
CA GLU A 387 13.37 -24.12 -1.93
C GLU A 387 12.81 -25.24 -1.04
N ASP A 388 12.85 -25.05 0.28
CA ASP A 388 12.17 -25.89 1.28
C ASP A 388 10.67 -25.59 1.40
N CYS A 389 10.02 -24.99 0.39
CA CYS A 389 8.58 -24.74 0.41
C CYS A 389 7.89 -25.13 -0.92
N PHE A 390 6.91 -26.02 -0.81
CA PHE A 390 6.19 -26.60 -1.96
C PHE A 390 5.34 -25.60 -2.78
N LEU A 391 5.20 -24.36 -2.31
CA LEU A 391 4.38 -23.32 -2.91
C LEU A 391 5.08 -22.57 -4.05
N PHE A 392 6.43 -22.55 -4.07
CA PHE A 392 7.22 -21.77 -5.02
C PHE A 392 7.87 -22.67 -6.08
N ASN A 393 8.20 -22.12 -7.25
CA ASN A 393 8.83 -22.89 -8.33
C ASN A 393 10.34 -23.05 -8.10
N ALA A 394 10.73 -23.59 -6.95
CA ALA A 394 12.12 -23.86 -6.58
C ALA A 394 12.17 -25.04 -5.61
N GLY A 395 13.26 -25.82 -5.65
CA GLY A 395 13.43 -27.02 -4.82
C GLY A 395 12.16 -27.89 -4.79
N LYS A 396 11.60 -28.09 -3.59
CA LYS A 396 10.40 -28.92 -3.31
C LYS A 396 9.18 -28.63 -4.21
N GLY A 397 9.01 -27.39 -4.67
CA GLY A 397 7.86 -26.97 -5.48
C GLY A 397 8.17 -26.75 -6.97
N ALA A 398 9.32 -27.21 -7.46
CA ALA A 398 9.78 -27.00 -8.83
C ALA A 398 8.86 -27.62 -9.88
N VAL A 399 8.76 -26.95 -11.04
CA VAL A 399 8.02 -27.44 -12.20
C VAL A 399 8.68 -28.65 -12.86
N TYR A 400 7.93 -29.29 -13.76
CA TYR A 400 8.39 -30.35 -14.64
C TYR A 400 8.90 -29.82 -15.98
N ASN A 401 9.89 -30.50 -16.55
CA ASN A 401 10.19 -30.43 -17.98
C ASN A 401 9.15 -31.24 -18.80
N LYS A 402 9.19 -31.13 -20.13
CA LYS A 402 8.24 -31.81 -21.04
C LYS A 402 8.28 -33.33 -21.01
N ASP A 403 9.35 -33.93 -20.50
CA ASP A 403 9.52 -35.38 -20.37
C ASP A 403 9.01 -35.91 -19.00
N GLY A 404 8.53 -35.03 -18.11
CA GLY A 404 8.05 -35.39 -16.77
C GLY A 404 9.16 -35.48 -15.71
N ASP A 405 10.37 -35.04 -16.04
CA ASP A 405 11.53 -34.93 -15.15
C ASP A 405 11.59 -33.56 -14.46
N HIS A 406 12.35 -33.45 -13.36
CA HIS A 406 12.75 -32.17 -12.76
C HIS A 406 14.20 -31.84 -13.14
N GLU A 407 14.47 -30.56 -13.41
CA GLU A 407 15.80 -30.03 -13.72
C GLU A 407 15.93 -28.63 -13.09
N LEU A 408 16.71 -28.53 -12.02
CA LEU A 408 16.80 -27.33 -11.18
C LEU A 408 17.99 -26.46 -11.57
N GLU A 409 17.85 -25.14 -11.38
CA GLU A 409 18.89 -24.16 -11.66
C GLU A 409 18.91 -23.03 -10.62
N ALA A 410 20.10 -22.55 -10.24
CA ALA A 410 20.29 -21.54 -9.21
C ALA A 410 21.65 -20.83 -9.32
N SER A 411 21.73 -19.61 -8.81
CA SER A 411 22.96 -18.81 -8.72
C SER A 411 23.02 -18.02 -7.42
N ILE A 412 24.24 -17.73 -6.97
CA ILE A 412 24.53 -16.84 -5.84
C ILE A 412 25.74 -15.96 -6.19
N VAL A 413 25.71 -14.70 -5.72
CA VAL A 413 26.71 -13.67 -6.04
C VAL A 413 27.06 -12.88 -4.78
N ASP A 414 28.36 -12.79 -4.48
CA ASP A 414 28.95 -11.84 -3.53
C ASP A 414 29.41 -10.59 -4.30
N GLY A 415 28.64 -9.51 -4.19
CA GLY A 415 28.91 -8.25 -4.89
C GLY A 415 30.15 -7.53 -4.38
N ASN A 416 30.54 -7.74 -3.11
CA ASN A 416 31.79 -7.22 -2.56
C ASN A 416 33.01 -8.01 -3.06
N GLY A 417 32.88 -9.33 -3.19
CA GLY A 417 33.95 -10.19 -3.67
C GLY A 417 34.09 -10.26 -5.20
N SER A 418 33.09 -9.75 -5.95
CA SER A 418 32.91 -10.00 -7.39
C SER A 418 32.85 -11.51 -7.74
N ASN A 419 32.50 -12.34 -6.76
CA ASN A 419 32.45 -13.79 -6.90
C ASN A 419 31.02 -14.24 -7.22
N SER A 420 30.90 -15.22 -8.11
CA SER A 420 29.62 -15.85 -8.41
C SER A 420 29.79 -17.34 -8.66
N GLY A 421 28.79 -18.11 -8.20
CA GLY A 421 28.67 -19.53 -8.47
C GLY A 421 27.25 -19.86 -8.91
N SER A 422 27.14 -20.79 -9.86
CA SER A 422 25.90 -21.10 -10.56
C SER A 422 25.83 -22.59 -10.87
N VAL A 423 24.63 -23.14 -10.86
CA VAL A 423 24.33 -24.53 -11.20
C VAL A 423 23.07 -24.62 -12.04
N ALA A 424 23.03 -25.54 -13.01
CA ALA A 424 21.84 -25.82 -13.79
C ALA A 424 21.66 -27.30 -14.11
N CYS A 425 20.45 -27.70 -14.48
CA CYS A 425 20.06 -29.07 -14.81
C CYS A 425 20.32 -30.10 -13.70
N LEU A 426 20.30 -29.68 -12.43
CA LEU A 426 20.43 -30.57 -11.27
C LEU A 426 19.15 -31.41 -11.09
N ARG A 427 19.30 -32.67 -10.66
CA ARG A 427 18.21 -33.66 -10.56
C ARG A 427 18.10 -34.31 -9.18
N THR A 428 19.17 -34.34 -8.38
CA THR A 428 19.18 -34.98 -7.04
C THR A 428 19.51 -34.02 -5.89
N VAL A 429 19.88 -32.78 -6.19
CA VAL A 429 20.30 -31.79 -5.17
C VAL A 429 19.09 -31.12 -4.51
N LYS A 430 18.91 -31.36 -3.20
CA LYS A 430 17.80 -30.82 -2.40
C LYS A 430 17.67 -29.28 -2.43
N ASN A 431 18.79 -28.58 -2.36
CA ASN A 431 18.87 -27.12 -2.25
C ASN A 431 19.87 -26.55 -3.29
N PRO A 432 19.44 -26.29 -4.54
CA PRO A 432 20.28 -25.76 -5.61
C PRO A 432 21.13 -24.54 -5.24
N VAL A 433 20.62 -23.57 -4.46
CA VAL A 433 21.39 -22.37 -4.08
C VAL A 433 22.64 -22.69 -3.24
N ARG A 434 22.62 -23.80 -2.48
CA ARG A 434 23.80 -24.28 -1.74
C ARG A 434 24.83 -24.91 -2.65
N ALA A 435 24.39 -25.60 -3.70
CA ALA A 435 25.29 -26.09 -4.73
C ALA A 435 25.93 -24.92 -5.51
N ALA A 436 25.15 -23.88 -5.83
CA ALA A 436 25.68 -22.63 -6.39
C ALA A 436 26.77 -22.01 -5.49
N ARG A 437 26.54 -21.97 -4.17
CA ARG A 437 27.55 -21.49 -3.19
C ARG A 437 28.81 -22.36 -3.15
N GLN A 438 28.67 -23.69 -3.17
CA GLN A 438 29.84 -24.58 -3.22
C GLN A 438 30.61 -24.46 -4.54
N VAL A 439 29.95 -24.17 -5.67
CA VAL A 439 30.63 -23.81 -6.92
C VAL A 439 31.40 -22.48 -6.77
N MET A 440 30.81 -21.48 -6.12
CA MET A 440 31.48 -20.19 -5.86
C MET A 440 32.71 -20.29 -4.95
N GLU A 441 32.64 -21.14 -3.92
CA GLU A 441 33.66 -21.20 -2.85
C GLU A 441 34.72 -22.29 -3.06
N GLN A 442 34.42 -23.36 -3.82
CA GLN A 442 35.27 -24.55 -3.95
C GLN A 442 35.63 -24.92 -5.40
N SER A 443 35.26 -24.10 -6.40
CA SER A 443 35.56 -24.33 -7.82
C SER A 443 36.40 -23.21 -8.44
N VAL A 444 37.05 -23.52 -9.56
CA VAL A 444 37.66 -22.52 -10.47
C VAL A 444 36.72 -22.10 -11.61
N HIS A 445 35.45 -22.51 -11.54
CA HIS A 445 34.41 -22.27 -12.55
C HIS A 445 33.17 -21.65 -11.92
N SER A 446 32.65 -20.57 -12.50
CA SER A 446 31.45 -19.86 -11.99
C SER A 446 30.11 -20.52 -12.35
N LEU A 447 30.10 -21.53 -13.23
CA LEU A 447 28.92 -22.28 -13.63
C LEU A 447 29.29 -23.74 -13.92
N LEU A 448 28.56 -24.69 -13.30
CA LEU A 448 28.59 -26.12 -13.65
C LEU A 448 27.17 -26.59 -14.00
N VAL A 449 27.04 -27.60 -14.87
CA VAL A 449 25.72 -28.10 -15.32
C VAL A 449 25.60 -29.62 -15.30
N GLY A 450 24.39 -30.10 -15.01
CA GLY A 450 24.01 -31.51 -15.11
C GLY A 450 24.86 -32.44 -14.24
N GLU A 451 25.19 -33.61 -14.80
CA GLU A 451 25.92 -34.68 -14.10
C GLU A 451 27.29 -34.20 -13.58
N GLY A 452 28.03 -33.39 -14.35
CA GLY A 452 29.31 -32.82 -13.91
C GLY A 452 29.20 -31.86 -12.71
N ALA A 453 28.04 -31.21 -12.51
CA ALA A 453 27.78 -30.45 -11.29
C ALA A 453 27.51 -31.38 -10.09
N GLU A 454 26.77 -32.48 -10.29
CA GLU A 454 26.53 -33.45 -9.21
C GLU A 454 27.75 -34.31 -8.87
N GLU A 455 28.66 -34.56 -9.81
CA GLU A 455 29.99 -35.15 -9.57
C GLU A 455 30.88 -34.23 -8.74
N PHE A 456 30.96 -32.94 -9.08
CA PHE A 456 31.70 -31.94 -8.30
C PHE A 456 31.21 -31.90 -6.83
N LEU A 457 29.89 -31.85 -6.62
CA LEU A 457 29.28 -31.81 -5.28
C LEU A 457 29.52 -33.08 -4.44
N GLN A 458 29.80 -34.22 -5.08
CA GLN A 458 30.18 -35.45 -4.36
C GLN A 458 31.62 -35.42 -3.83
N GLY A 459 32.50 -34.62 -4.45
CA GLY A 459 33.89 -34.40 -4.03
C GLY A 459 34.06 -33.41 -2.87
N VAL A 460 33.06 -32.55 -2.63
CA VAL A 460 33.05 -31.56 -1.55
C VAL A 460 32.95 -32.23 -0.16
N ALA A 461 33.71 -31.72 0.82
CA ALA A 461 33.75 -32.28 2.17
C ALA A 461 32.38 -32.28 2.88
N GLU A 462 31.63 -31.18 2.80
CA GLU A 462 30.28 -31.03 3.34
C GLU A 462 29.18 -31.47 2.35
N LYS A 463 29.35 -32.64 1.72
CA LYS A 463 28.40 -33.13 0.70
C LYS A 463 26.97 -33.24 1.22
N ALA A 464 26.06 -32.55 0.53
CA ALA A 464 24.63 -32.73 0.71
C ALA A 464 24.22 -34.17 0.36
N LYS A 465 23.24 -34.74 1.05
CA LYS A 465 22.67 -36.03 0.68
C LYS A 465 21.76 -35.85 -0.55
N PRO A 466 21.92 -36.64 -1.62
CA PRO A 466 20.98 -36.61 -2.74
C PRO A 466 19.58 -37.03 -2.27
N VAL A 467 18.57 -36.43 -2.88
CA VAL A 467 17.15 -36.77 -2.71
C VAL A 467 16.59 -37.35 -4.00
N GLY A 468 15.56 -38.20 -3.90
CA GLY A 468 14.87 -38.73 -5.07
C GLY A 468 13.89 -37.71 -5.67
N ALA A 469 13.41 -38.02 -6.88
CA ALA A 469 12.47 -37.15 -7.60
C ALA A 469 11.16 -36.89 -6.84
N GLU A 470 10.77 -37.79 -5.93
CA GLU A 470 9.60 -37.63 -5.06
C GLU A 470 9.71 -36.46 -4.07
N TYR A 471 10.91 -35.95 -3.79
CA TYR A 471 11.07 -34.75 -2.97
C TYR A 471 10.60 -33.47 -3.70
N PHE A 472 10.82 -33.40 -5.02
CA PHE A 472 10.45 -32.24 -5.85
C PHE A 472 9.00 -32.33 -6.39
N HIS A 473 8.31 -33.45 -6.17
CA HIS A 473 6.95 -33.69 -6.64
C HIS A 473 5.88 -32.92 -5.85
N THR A 474 4.96 -32.29 -6.58
CA THR A 474 3.67 -31.79 -6.07
C THR A 474 2.54 -32.09 -7.06
N ASP A 475 1.32 -32.28 -6.56
CA ASP A 475 0.13 -32.49 -7.37
C ASP A 475 -0.24 -31.25 -8.18
N VAL A 476 -0.02 -30.04 -7.63
CA VAL A 476 -0.21 -28.77 -8.37
C VAL A 476 0.71 -28.70 -9.60
N ARG A 477 2.04 -28.85 -9.45
CA ARG A 477 2.97 -28.76 -10.59
C ARG A 477 2.76 -29.87 -11.62
N ARG A 478 2.32 -31.07 -11.18
CA ARG A 478 1.97 -32.14 -12.11
C ARG A 478 0.77 -31.75 -12.98
N ARG A 479 -0.26 -31.14 -12.40
CA ARG A 479 -1.44 -30.64 -13.15
C ARG A 479 -1.09 -29.47 -14.08
N GLU A 480 -0.16 -28.60 -13.72
CA GLU A 480 0.35 -27.55 -14.62
C GLU A 480 0.98 -28.15 -15.88
N LEU A 481 1.84 -29.18 -15.72
CA LEU A 481 2.40 -29.92 -16.86
C LEU A 481 1.30 -30.59 -17.69
N ASP A 482 0.40 -31.34 -17.04
CA ASP A 482 -0.66 -32.08 -17.73
C ASP A 482 -1.61 -31.13 -18.49
N ALA A 483 -1.91 -29.94 -17.95
CA ALA A 483 -2.68 -28.92 -18.64
C ALA A 483 -1.93 -28.38 -19.88
N LYS A 484 -0.63 -28.08 -19.75
CA LYS A 484 0.19 -27.54 -20.84
C LYS A 484 0.47 -28.56 -21.95
N LEU A 485 0.57 -29.85 -21.62
CA LEU A 485 0.71 -30.92 -22.61
C LEU A 485 -0.60 -31.24 -23.36
N ASN A 486 -1.76 -30.91 -22.76
CA ASN A 486 -3.08 -31.12 -23.38
C ASN A 486 -3.66 -29.88 -24.10
N SER A 487 -3.04 -28.69 -23.97
CA SER A 487 -3.48 -27.48 -24.67
C SER A 487 -3.15 -27.55 -26.17
N MET A 488 -4.14 -27.27 -27.03
CA MET A 488 -3.96 -27.22 -28.48
C MET A 488 -3.18 -25.96 -28.88
N PRO A 489 -2.35 -25.99 -29.95
CA PRO A 489 -1.53 -24.84 -30.38
C PRO A 489 -2.34 -23.62 -30.88
N THR A 490 -3.67 -23.73 -30.98
CA THR A 490 -4.60 -22.64 -31.31
C THR A 490 -5.44 -22.16 -30.11
N SER A 491 -5.24 -22.73 -28.92
CA SER A 491 -5.89 -22.26 -27.69
C SER A 491 -5.03 -21.23 -26.96
N MET A 492 -5.67 -20.24 -26.31
CA MET A 492 -4.99 -19.26 -25.47
C MET A 492 -4.13 -19.98 -24.40
N PRO A 493 -2.92 -19.47 -24.09
CA PRO A 493 -2.05 -20.11 -23.11
C PRO A 493 -2.73 -20.22 -21.74
N THR A 494 -2.51 -21.35 -21.07
CA THR A 494 -3.04 -21.62 -19.73
C THR A 494 -2.41 -20.64 -18.73
N LYS A 495 -3.22 -19.72 -18.18
CA LYS A 495 -2.74 -18.68 -17.27
C LYS A 495 -1.99 -19.24 -16.07
N ASN A 496 -0.87 -18.60 -15.70
CA ASN A 496 0.06 -19.07 -14.67
C ASN A 496 -0.09 -18.26 -13.38
N ASN A 497 -1.10 -18.63 -12.57
CA ASN A 497 -1.47 -17.93 -11.33
C ASN A 497 -0.66 -18.39 -10.09
N HIS A 498 0.33 -19.26 -10.25
CA HIS A 498 1.13 -19.80 -9.16
C HIS A 498 2.45 -19.02 -8.99
N PRO A 499 3.12 -19.08 -7.82
CA PRO A 499 4.44 -18.47 -7.64
C PRO A 499 5.51 -19.12 -8.53
N GLN A 500 6.48 -18.33 -8.99
CA GLN A 500 7.50 -18.71 -9.98
C GLN A 500 8.90 -18.75 -9.34
N THR A 501 9.95 -18.40 -10.10
CA THR A 501 11.36 -18.29 -9.65
C THR A 501 11.47 -17.53 -8.33
N VAL A 502 12.28 -18.05 -7.42
CA VAL A 502 12.52 -17.43 -6.11
C VAL A 502 13.86 -16.71 -6.10
N GLY A 503 13.95 -15.62 -5.36
CA GLY A 503 15.19 -14.84 -5.26
C GLY A 503 15.25 -14.00 -4.00
N ALA A 504 16.46 -13.59 -3.64
CA ALA A 504 16.77 -12.76 -2.48
C ALA A 504 17.94 -11.83 -2.78
N ILE A 505 17.89 -10.61 -2.22
CA ILE A 505 18.97 -9.62 -2.25
C ILE A 505 19.13 -8.99 -0.86
N ALA A 506 20.35 -8.69 -0.44
CA ALA A 506 20.62 -8.11 0.86
C ALA A 506 21.74 -7.06 0.83
N LEU A 507 21.58 -6.01 1.64
CA LEU A 507 22.62 -5.09 2.08
C LEU A 507 22.85 -5.33 3.58
N ASP A 508 24.07 -5.67 3.98
CA ASP A 508 24.42 -5.89 5.39
C ASP A 508 25.02 -4.66 6.10
N ARG A 509 25.30 -4.82 7.40
CA ARG A 509 25.74 -3.75 8.31
C ARG A 509 27.18 -3.27 8.05
N TRP A 510 27.94 -3.99 7.22
CA TRP A 510 29.24 -3.56 6.70
C TRP A 510 29.13 -2.88 5.32
N GLY A 511 27.90 -2.71 4.81
CA GLY A 511 27.62 -2.12 3.51
C GLY A 511 27.81 -3.07 2.33
N LYS A 512 27.92 -4.39 2.57
CA LYS A 512 28.13 -5.37 1.49
C LYS A 512 26.82 -5.87 0.91
N LEU A 513 26.83 -6.08 -0.41
CA LEU A 513 25.70 -6.51 -1.20
C LEU A 513 25.86 -7.96 -1.66
N ALA A 514 24.76 -8.72 -1.64
CA ALA A 514 24.69 -10.07 -2.18
C ALA A 514 23.33 -10.34 -2.84
N ALA A 515 23.31 -11.31 -3.76
CA ALA A 515 22.11 -11.78 -4.44
C ALA A 515 22.10 -13.31 -4.54
N ALA A 516 20.91 -13.91 -4.52
CA ALA A 516 20.69 -15.34 -4.75
C ALA A 516 19.37 -15.60 -5.49
N THR A 517 19.34 -16.60 -6.37
CA THR A 517 18.13 -16.98 -7.14
C THR A 517 18.08 -18.49 -7.38
N SER A 518 16.88 -19.07 -7.48
CA SER A 518 16.66 -20.52 -7.66
C SER A 518 15.33 -20.79 -8.36
N THR A 519 15.30 -21.76 -9.28
CA THR A 519 14.08 -22.12 -10.03
C THR A 519 14.04 -23.56 -10.56
N GLY A 520 12.84 -24.08 -10.81
CA GLY A 520 12.61 -25.20 -11.72
C GLY A 520 12.56 -24.79 -13.20
N GLY A 521 12.44 -23.49 -13.49
CA GLY A 521 12.35 -22.91 -14.83
C GLY A 521 10.92 -22.88 -15.35
N LEU A 522 10.73 -22.97 -16.66
CA LEU A 522 9.39 -22.93 -17.27
C LEU A 522 8.71 -24.31 -17.26
N VAL A 523 7.41 -24.36 -16.94
CA VAL A 523 6.58 -25.57 -17.04
C VAL A 523 6.70 -26.16 -18.44
N GLY A 524 6.99 -27.45 -18.56
CA GLY A 524 7.13 -28.13 -19.85
C GLY A 524 8.32 -27.65 -20.68
N LYS A 525 9.39 -27.11 -20.06
CA LYS A 525 10.64 -26.78 -20.76
C LYS A 525 11.25 -28.00 -21.47
N LEU A 526 12.08 -27.76 -22.49
CA LEU A 526 12.91 -28.81 -23.08
C LEU A 526 13.94 -29.29 -22.05
N LYS A 527 14.25 -30.59 -22.07
CA LYS A 527 15.33 -31.17 -21.27
C LYS A 527 16.66 -30.48 -21.60
N GLY A 528 17.44 -30.12 -20.59
CA GLY A 528 18.68 -29.37 -20.74
C GLY A 528 18.52 -27.86 -20.98
N ARG A 529 17.30 -27.29 -20.97
CA ARG A 529 17.14 -25.82 -21.03
C ARG A 529 17.61 -25.17 -19.73
N VAL A 530 18.65 -24.35 -19.86
CA VAL A 530 19.20 -23.46 -18.83
C VAL A 530 18.59 -22.06 -18.96
N GLY A 531 18.34 -21.38 -17.84
CA GLY A 531 17.71 -20.06 -17.77
C GLY A 531 18.61 -18.90 -17.32
N ASP A 532 18.01 -17.72 -17.35
CA ASP A 532 18.50 -16.46 -16.77
C ASP A 532 18.91 -16.60 -15.29
N THR A 533 18.22 -17.49 -14.56
CA THR A 533 18.48 -17.80 -13.15
C THR A 533 19.87 -18.43 -12.92
N ALA A 534 20.47 -19.08 -13.93
CA ALA A 534 21.82 -19.65 -13.86
C ALA A 534 22.89 -18.79 -14.57
N VAL A 535 22.52 -17.61 -15.07
CA VAL A 535 23.38 -16.75 -15.91
C VAL A 535 23.50 -15.37 -15.27
N MET A 536 24.69 -15.12 -14.72
CA MET A 536 25.06 -13.81 -14.15
C MET A 536 24.90 -12.72 -15.22
N GLY A 537 24.23 -11.62 -14.85
CA GLY A 537 23.90 -10.51 -15.74
C GLY A 537 22.60 -10.69 -16.55
N ALA A 538 21.95 -11.85 -16.51
CA ALA A 538 20.60 -12.07 -17.06
C ALA A 538 19.51 -11.94 -15.98
N GLY A 539 19.39 -12.93 -15.10
CA GLY A 539 18.34 -12.99 -14.06
C GLY A 539 18.82 -12.57 -12.66
N ILE A 540 20.12 -12.40 -12.47
CA ILE A 540 20.76 -12.05 -11.20
C ILE A 540 22.00 -11.19 -11.43
N TYR A 541 22.27 -10.24 -10.53
CA TYR A 541 23.51 -9.46 -10.49
C TYR A 541 23.79 -8.97 -9.07
N ALA A 542 25.06 -8.82 -8.69
CA ALA A 542 25.47 -8.01 -7.56
C ALA A 542 26.89 -7.46 -7.76
N ASP A 543 27.13 -6.21 -7.40
CA ASP A 543 28.44 -5.57 -7.29
C ASP A 543 28.55 -4.75 -5.97
N GLU A 544 29.55 -3.87 -5.84
CA GLU A 544 29.72 -2.98 -4.68
C GLU A 544 28.62 -1.90 -4.56
N LYS A 545 27.74 -1.74 -5.57
CA LYS A 545 26.81 -0.60 -5.72
C LYS A 545 25.35 -1.03 -5.72
N VAL A 546 25.02 -2.18 -6.30
CA VAL A 546 23.65 -2.69 -6.47
C VAL A 546 23.59 -4.22 -6.49
N ALA A 547 22.55 -4.79 -5.87
CA ALA A 547 22.14 -6.19 -6.05
C ALA A 547 20.74 -6.27 -6.68
N VAL A 548 20.53 -7.21 -7.60
CA VAL A 548 19.32 -7.36 -8.42
C VAL A 548 18.95 -8.84 -8.61
N THR A 549 17.68 -9.21 -8.42
CA THR A 549 17.14 -10.50 -8.91
C THR A 549 15.80 -10.33 -9.63
N CYS A 550 15.54 -11.28 -10.53
CA CYS A 550 14.49 -11.20 -11.54
C CYS A 550 13.50 -12.37 -11.48
N SER A 551 12.31 -12.16 -12.04
CA SER A 551 11.35 -13.22 -12.36
C SER A 551 10.50 -12.85 -13.58
N GLY A 552 10.31 -13.79 -14.51
CA GLY A 552 9.54 -13.58 -15.74
C GLY A 552 9.83 -14.66 -16.80
N ASP A 553 9.68 -14.30 -18.08
CA ASP A 553 10.14 -15.15 -19.20
C ASP A 553 11.68 -15.17 -19.25
N GLY A 554 12.30 -16.18 -18.64
CA GLY A 554 13.75 -16.31 -18.58
C GLY A 554 14.46 -16.32 -19.93
N ASP A 555 13.79 -16.69 -21.04
CA ASP A 555 14.41 -16.65 -22.37
C ASP A 555 14.46 -15.21 -22.90
N VAL A 556 13.51 -14.34 -22.52
CA VAL A 556 13.61 -12.89 -22.76
C VAL A 556 14.71 -12.28 -21.90
N PHE A 557 14.82 -12.66 -20.63
CA PHE A 557 15.80 -12.09 -19.71
C PHE A 557 17.25 -12.44 -20.11
N LEU A 558 17.48 -13.66 -20.61
CA LEU A 558 18.74 -14.06 -21.26
C LEU A 558 19.07 -13.17 -22.48
N ARG A 559 18.10 -12.93 -23.38
CA ARG A 559 18.31 -12.10 -24.58
C ARG A 559 18.51 -10.61 -24.28
N GLN A 560 18.01 -10.13 -23.15
CA GLN A 560 18.01 -8.70 -22.79
C GLN A 560 19.03 -8.31 -21.71
N THR A 561 19.77 -9.27 -21.14
CA THR A 561 20.75 -9.07 -20.04
C THR A 561 20.22 -8.16 -18.93
N VAL A 562 19.04 -8.50 -18.42
CA VAL A 562 18.18 -7.61 -17.61
C VAL A 562 18.87 -7.10 -16.35
N SER A 563 19.41 -7.99 -15.51
CA SER A 563 20.04 -7.59 -14.25
C SER A 563 21.30 -6.75 -14.47
N GLN A 564 22.12 -7.09 -15.47
CA GLN A 564 23.27 -6.27 -15.86
C GLN A 564 22.83 -4.90 -16.40
N LYS A 565 21.73 -4.84 -17.17
CA LYS A 565 21.22 -3.59 -17.73
C LYS A 565 20.74 -2.63 -16.64
N VAL A 566 20.00 -3.12 -15.64
CA VAL A 566 19.63 -2.32 -14.45
C VAL A 566 20.89 -1.76 -13.77
N ALA A 567 21.89 -2.61 -13.52
CA ALA A 567 23.14 -2.19 -12.90
C ALA A 567 23.91 -1.16 -13.74
N SER A 568 24.00 -1.34 -15.06
CA SER A 568 24.67 -0.40 -15.96
C SER A 568 23.96 0.96 -16.06
N LEU A 569 22.62 0.98 -16.05
CA LEU A 569 21.84 2.22 -16.05
C LEU A 569 22.07 3.00 -14.74
N TYR A 570 21.99 2.32 -13.61
CA TYR A 570 22.25 2.90 -12.29
C TYR A 570 23.70 3.43 -12.17
N SER A 571 24.70 2.59 -12.49
CA SER A 571 26.12 2.92 -12.32
C SER A 571 26.71 3.89 -13.35
N HIS A 572 26.09 4.09 -14.52
CA HIS A 572 26.67 4.88 -15.61
C HIS A 572 25.76 5.93 -16.26
N LYS A 573 24.43 5.83 -16.14
CA LYS A 573 23.48 6.81 -16.74
C LYS A 573 23.07 7.92 -15.76
N GLY A 574 23.52 7.86 -14.50
CA GLY A 574 23.14 8.81 -13.44
C GLY A 574 21.69 8.66 -12.96
N TYR A 575 21.07 7.49 -13.19
CA TYR A 575 19.69 7.20 -12.82
C TYR A 575 19.59 6.81 -11.34
N THR A 576 18.47 7.10 -10.69
CA THR A 576 18.13 6.43 -9.42
C THR A 576 17.88 4.95 -9.66
N LEU A 577 17.98 4.12 -8.62
CA LEU A 577 17.76 2.68 -8.77
C LEU A 577 16.35 2.40 -9.31
N LYS A 578 15.35 3.13 -8.80
CA LYS A 578 13.97 3.05 -9.31
C LYS A 578 13.86 3.41 -10.80
N GLN A 579 14.52 4.47 -11.27
CA GLN A 579 14.51 4.84 -12.70
C GLN A 579 15.14 3.76 -13.58
N ALA A 580 16.24 3.14 -13.13
CA ALA A 580 16.90 2.05 -13.84
C ALA A 580 16.01 0.81 -13.96
N CYS A 581 15.30 0.42 -12.89
CA CYS A 581 14.32 -0.68 -12.95
C CYS A 581 13.13 -0.35 -13.88
N GLN A 582 12.63 0.89 -13.83
CA GLN A 582 11.46 1.32 -14.61
C GLN A 582 11.73 1.36 -16.11
N GLU A 583 12.88 1.89 -16.56
CA GLU A 583 13.24 1.90 -18.00
C GLU A 583 13.39 0.47 -18.56
N VAL A 584 13.97 -0.46 -17.80
CA VAL A 584 14.11 -1.86 -18.23
C VAL A 584 12.76 -2.56 -18.29
N ILE A 585 11.84 -2.27 -17.37
CA ILE A 585 10.46 -2.81 -17.40
C ILE A 585 9.63 -2.23 -18.55
N SER A 586 9.77 -0.94 -18.87
CA SER A 586 8.97 -0.28 -19.92
C SER A 586 9.49 -0.55 -21.35
N GLU A 587 10.82 -0.54 -21.55
CA GLU A 587 11.43 -0.61 -22.88
C GLU A 587 11.95 -2.01 -23.25
N ASN A 588 12.57 -2.74 -22.32
CA ASN A 588 13.19 -4.04 -22.62
C ASN A 588 12.26 -5.24 -22.36
N LEU A 589 11.29 -5.10 -21.46
CA LEU A 589 10.39 -6.19 -21.02
C LEU A 589 8.93 -5.97 -21.42
N LYS A 590 8.72 -5.08 -22.39
CA LYS A 590 7.42 -4.76 -23.00
C LYS A 590 6.80 -6.00 -23.66
N GLY A 591 5.67 -6.44 -23.14
CA GLY A 591 4.92 -7.58 -23.68
C GLY A 591 5.25 -8.95 -23.06
N CYS A 592 6.19 -9.03 -22.11
CA CYS A 592 6.33 -10.19 -21.21
C CYS A 592 5.92 -9.81 -19.78
N GLN A 593 5.47 -10.78 -18.99
CA GLN A 593 5.24 -10.57 -17.55
C GLN A 593 6.59 -10.68 -16.81
N ALA A 594 6.94 -9.63 -16.08
CA ALA A 594 8.26 -9.43 -15.50
C ALA A 594 8.17 -8.72 -14.14
N GLY A 595 9.04 -9.12 -13.20
CA GLY A 595 9.26 -8.45 -11.93
C GLY A 595 10.75 -8.44 -11.56
N ILE A 596 11.19 -7.35 -10.95
CA ILE A 596 12.56 -7.09 -10.51
C ILE A 596 12.51 -6.66 -9.04
N ILE A 597 13.37 -7.22 -8.20
CA ILE A 597 13.75 -6.59 -6.93
C ILE A 597 15.20 -6.11 -7.02
N ALA A 598 15.48 -4.94 -6.46
CA ALA A 598 16.82 -4.38 -6.40
C ALA A 598 17.08 -3.61 -5.09
N VAL A 599 18.34 -3.53 -4.69
CA VAL A 599 18.81 -2.75 -3.53
C VAL A 599 20.19 -2.17 -3.80
N ASP A 600 20.41 -0.90 -3.44
CA ASP A 600 21.71 -0.23 -3.60
C ASP A 600 22.56 -0.19 -2.31
N HIS A 601 23.80 0.25 -2.44
CA HIS A 601 24.76 0.44 -1.33
C HIS A 601 24.38 1.54 -0.30
N LYS A 602 23.31 2.31 -0.57
CA LYS A 602 22.74 3.31 0.34
C LYS A 602 21.56 2.74 1.15
N GLY A 603 20.95 1.66 0.66
CA GLY A 603 19.74 1.04 1.21
C GLY A 603 18.45 1.40 0.47
N GLU A 604 18.51 2.06 -0.71
CA GLU A 604 17.35 2.27 -1.56
C GLU A 604 16.82 0.91 -2.04
N ALA A 605 15.60 0.56 -1.63
CA ALA A 605 14.95 -0.71 -1.93
C ALA A 605 13.88 -0.52 -3.01
N VAL A 606 13.95 -1.30 -4.08
CA VAL A 606 13.03 -1.23 -5.23
C VAL A 606 12.38 -2.58 -5.49
N ILE A 607 11.06 -2.55 -5.70
CA ILE A 607 10.25 -3.65 -6.24
C ILE A 607 9.49 -3.05 -7.41
N GLU A 608 9.71 -3.56 -8.63
CA GLU A 608 9.14 -2.99 -9.86
C GLU A 608 8.68 -4.12 -10.79
N THR A 609 7.48 -4.01 -11.37
CA THR A 609 6.88 -5.10 -12.13
C THR A 609 5.79 -4.63 -13.09
N ASN A 610 5.71 -5.27 -14.26
CA ASN A 610 4.58 -5.17 -15.19
C ASN A 610 3.66 -6.41 -15.15
N ALA A 611 3.92 -7.34 -14.22
CA ALA A 611 3.10 -8.52 -14.02
C ALA A 611 1.87 -8.21 -13.17
N ALA A 612 0.78 -8.92 -13.41
CA ALA A 612 -0.47 -8.68 -12.69
C ALA A 612 -0.36 -8.95 -11.18
N VAL A 613 0.49 -9.91 -10.77
CA VAL A 613 0.92 -10.11 -9.37
C VAL A 613 2.43 -10.37 -9.27
N MET A 614 3.02 -9.98 -8.15
CA MET A 614 4.37 -10.38 -7.76
C MET A 614 4.38 -10.78 -6.28
N PHE A 615 4.90 -11.96 -5.97
CA PHE A 615 4.97 -12.49 -4.61
C PHE A 615 6.25 -11.97 -3.95
N VAL A 616 6.15 -11.10 -2.92
CA VAL A 616 7.33 -10.43 -2.34
C VAL A 616 7.28 -10.31 -0.82
N ALA A 617 8.46 -10.21 -0.21
CA ALA A 617 8.60 -9.67 1.14
C ALA A 617 9.88 -8.85 1.27
N SER A 618 9.85 -7.86 2.15
CA SER A 618 10.95 -6.93 2.39
C SER A 618 11.13 -6.64 3.88
N LEU A 619 12.40 -6.40 4.23
CA LEU A 619 12.85 -5.84 5.49
C LEU A 619 13.63 -4.57 5.15
N VAL A 620 13.06 -3.42 5.53
CA VAL A 620 13.67 -2.08 5.35
C VAL A 620 13.43 -1.31 6.65
N ASN A 621 14.48 -0.71 7.21
CA ASN A 621 14.40 0.07 8.47
C ASN A 621 13.67 -0.70 9.59
N ASP A 622 14.13 -1.94 9.84
CA ASP A 622 13.56 -2.99 10.71
C ASP A 622 12.07 -3.36 10.49
N THR A 623 11.40 -2.76 9.50
CA THR A 623 9.99 -3.01 9.16
C THR A 623 9.87 -4.19 8.21
N ILE A 624 9.21 -5.25 8.66
CA ILE A 624 8.87 -6.44 7.85
C ILE A 624 7.53 -6.21 7.13
N ARG A 625 7.51 -6.39 5.81
CA ARG A 625 6.30 -6.46 4.97
C ARG A 625 6.36 -7.69 4.09
N ALA A 626 5.26 -8.43 4.00
CA ALA A 626 5.10 -9.57 3.08
C ALA A 626 3.73 -9.45 2.41
N GLU A 627 3.68 -9.50 1.08
CA GLU A 627 2.44 -9.23 0.33
C GLU A 627 2.42 -9.89 -1.05
N VAL A 628 1.22 -10.16 -1.55
CA VAL A 628 0.97 -10.36 -2.98
C VAL A 628 0.88 -8.99 -3.66
N PHE A 629 2.04 -8.40 -3.94
CA PHE A 629 2.18 -7.10 -4.58
C PHE A 629 1.47 -7.09 -5.94
N ARG A 630 0.86 -5.95 -6.26
CA ARG A 630 0.24 -5.66 -7.56
C ARG A 630 0.68 -4.24 -7.94
N PRO A 631 1.18 -4.01 -9.17
CA PRO A 631 1.63 -2.69 -9.57
C PRO A 631 0.48 -1.68 -9.48
N ALA A 632 0.82 -0.45 -9.09
CA ALA A 632 -0.13 0.65 -9.15
C ALA A 632 -0.37 1.04 -10.61
N PHE A 633 -1.60 1.44 -10.93
CA PHE A 633 -1.90 2.05 -12.24
C PHE A 633 -1.07 3.33 -12.44
N THR A 634 -0.57 3.54 -13.65
CA THR A 634 -0.06 4.86 -14.09
C THR A 634 -1.26 5.76 -14.38
N PHE A 635 -1.75 6.47 -13.36
CA PHE A 635 -2.87 7.40 -13.50
C PHE A 635 -2.43 8.68 -14.23
N SER A 636 -3.09 9.01 -15.34
CA SER A 636 -2.98 10.32 -16.01
C SER A 636 -4.07 11.27 -15.49
N ASN A 637 -3.85 12.58 -15.62
CA ASN A 637 -4.83 13.62 -15.28
C ASN A 637 -5.33 13.57 -13.81
N ILE A 638 -4.44 13.22 -12.88
CA ILE A 638 -4.70 13.21 -11.43
C ILE A 638 -5.01 14.63 -10.95
N ILE A 639 -6.14 14.81 -10.26
CA ILE A 639 -6.53 16.09 -9.66
C ILE A 639 -6.44 16.11 -8.13
N TRP A 640 -6.41 14.93 -7.48
CA TRP A 640 -6.26 14.78 -6.03
C TRP A 640 -5.79 13.36 -5.69
N GLU A 641 -4.97 13.20 -4.65
CA GLU A 641 -4.49 11.90 -4.19
C GLU A 641 -4.11 11.87 -2.70
N THR A 642 -3.95 10.65 -2.17
CA THR A 642 -3.33 10.33 -0.87
C THR A 642 -2.42 9.10 -1.05
N ASP A 643 -1.83 8.56 0.02
CA ASP A 643 -1.04 7.32 -0.06
C ASP A 643 -1.86 6.10 -0.53
N GLU A 644 -3.16 6.08 -0.23
CA GLU A 644 -4.08 4.99 -0.60
C GLU A 644 -5.00 5.30 -1.80
N LEU A 645 -5.40 6.56 -1.99
CA LEU A 645 -6.45 6.96 -2.92
C LEU A 645 -5.92 7.87 -4.03
N VAL A 646 -6.64 7.89 -5.15
CA VAL A 646 -6.34 8.76 -6.29
C VAL A 646 -7.62 9.10 -7.04
N ALA A 647 -7.77 10.37 -7.40
CA ALA A 647 -8.87 10.91 -8.17
C ALA A 647 -8.33 11.57 -9.45
N TYR A 648 -8.84 11.15 -10.59
CA TYR A 648 -8.38 11.59 -11.91
C TYR A 648 -9.57 11.86 -12.85
N LEU A 649 -9.37 12.73 -13.84
CA LEU A 649 -10.42 13.02 -14.82
C LEU A 649 -10.74 11.79 -15.69
N GLN A 650 -12.04 11.52 -15.86
CA GLN A 650 -12.50 10.42 -16.69
C GLN A 650 -12.23 10.75 -18.18
N PRO A 651 -11.58 9.86 -18.97
CA PRO A 651 -11.28 10.12 -20.39
C PRO A 651 -12.50 10.17 -21.32
N ASP A 652 -13.59 9.51 -20.91
CA ASP A 652 -14.89 9.45 -21.59
C ASP A 652 -16.02 10.03 -20.69
N PRO A 653 -15.94 11.32 -20.33
CA PRO A 653 -16.77 11.92 -19.30
C PRO A 653 -18.22 12.10 -19.79
N CYS A 654 -19.21 11.84 -18.93
CA CYS A 654 -20.61 12.16 -19.23
C CYS A 654 -20.97 13.64 -18.97
N THR A 655 -20.14 14.37 -18.22
CA THR A 655 -20.25 15.82 -18.01
C THR A 655 -18.87 16.43 -17.68
N LEU A 656 -18.71 17.74 -17.85
CA LEU A 656 -17.41 18.42 -17.76
C LEU A 656 -16.80 18.29 -16.35
N GLY A 657 -15.60 17.70 -16.26
CA GLY A 657 -14.91 17.47 -14.99
C GLY A 657 -15.34 16.21 -14.23
N ALA A 658 -16.12 15.32 -14.85
CA ALA A 658 -16.40 13.99 -14.28
C ALA A 658 -15.10 13.28 -13.88
N THR A 659 -15.03 12.85 -12.61
CA THR A 659 -13.81 12.36 -11.97
C THR A 659 -14.01 10.95 -11.44
N VAL A 660 -13.06 10.05 -11.70
CA VAL A 660 -13.00 8.72 -11.09
C VAL A 660 -12.10 8.76 -9.87
N LEU A 661 -12.64 8.38 -8.72
CA LEU A 661 -11.92 8.12 -7.47
C LEU A 661 -11.77 6.61 -7.26
N THR A 662 -10.55 6.15 -7.04
CA THR A 662 -10.20 4.73 -6.82
C THR A 662 -9.09 4.58 -5.77
N ARG A 663 -8.78 3.34 -5.38
CA ARG A 663 -7.56 3.01 -4.63
C ARG A 663 -6.37 2.90 -5.59
N LYS A 664 -5.19 3.30 -5.14
CA LYS A 664 -3.93 3.15 -5.91
C LYS A 664 -3.51 1.70 -6.12
N SER A 665 -3.87 0.81 -5.19
CA SER A 665 -3.63 -0.63 -5.30
C SER A 665 -4.80 -1.34 -5.98
N LEU A 666 -4.47 -2.25 -6.90
CA LEU A 666 -5.39 -3.23 -7.48
C LEU A 666 -5.93 -4.27 -6.47
N SER A 667 -5.44 -4.29 -5.23
CA SER A 667 -5.90 -5.23 -4.20
C SER A 667 -7.20 -4.76 -3.53
N GLY A 668 -8.23 -5.61 -3.58
CA GLY A 668 -9.48 -5.41 -2.86
C GLY A 668 -10.69 -6.07 -3.53
N PRO A 669 -11.90 -5.85 -2.99
CA PRO A 669 -13.16 -6.16 -3.67
C PRO A 669 -13.42 -5.18 -4.83
N ASN A 670 -14.49 -5.42 -5.60
CA ASN A 670 -14.98 -4.53 -6.65
C ASN A 670 -16.17 -3.63 -6.22
N SER A 671 -16.68 -3.80 -4.99
CA SER A 671 -17.75 -2.95 -4.42
C SER A 671 -17.29 -2.19 -3.18
N ILE A 672 -17.70 -0.91 -3.07
CA ILE A 672 -17.54 -0.08 -1.87
C ILE A 672 -18.07 -0.78 -0.61
N PHE A 673 -19.17 -1.53 -0.72
CA PHE A 673 -19.83 -2.16 0.41
C PHE A 673 -19.12 -3.41 0.94
N HIS A 674 -18.11 -3.92 0.22
CA HIS A 674 -17.29 -5.06 0.63
C HIS A 674 -15.92 -4.64 1.19
N LEU A 675 -15.54 -3.36 1.08
CA LEU A 675 -14.37 -2.80 1.77
C LEU A 675 -14.49 -3.00 3.29
N THR A 676 -13.38 -2.92 4.04
CA THR A 676 -13.45 -2.79 5.50
C THR A 676 -14.18 -1.49 5.89
N VAL A 677 -14.72 -1.40 7.11
CA VAL A 677 -15.45 -0.18 7.55
C VAL A 677 -14.56 1.08 7.51
N PRO A 678 -13.28 1.07 7.96
CA PRO A 678 -12.39 2.22 7.79
C PRO A 678 -12.21 2.59 6.32
N ASN A 679 -11.85 1.64 5.45
CA ASN A 679 -11.56 1.93 4.05
C ASN A 679 -12.80 2.42 3.28
N PHE A 680 -14.00 1.96 3.64
CA PHE A 680 -15.28 2.46 3.12
C PHE A 680 -15.52 3.93 3.52
N VAL A 681 -15.31 4.28 4.79
CA VAL A 681 -15.45 5.66 5.28
C VAL A 681 -14.39 6.57 4.64
N THR A 682 -13.12 6.15 4.62
CA THR A 682 -12.02 6.89 3.98
C THR A 682 -12.31 7.15 2.50
N MET A 683 -12.87 6.18 1.77
CA MET A 683 -13.18 6.36 0.34
C MET A 683 -14.34 7.35 0.10
N LEU A 684 -15.37 7.35 0.94
CA LEU A 684 -16.47 8.32 0.83
C LEU A 684 -16.08 9.73 1.32
N LEU A 685 -15.25 9.85 2.37
CA LEU A 685 -14.63 11.13 2.76
C LEU A 685 -13.70 11.66 1.65
N GLY A 686 -12.97 10.78 0.95
CA GLY A 686 -12.23 11.13 -0.26
C GLY A 686 -13.15 11.69 -1.35
N ALA A 687 -14.27 11.03 -1.64
CA ALA A 687 -15.26 11.52 -2.61
C ALA A 687 -15.82 12.89 -2.21
N ARG A 688 -16.07 13.12 -0.91
CA ARG A 688 -16.49 14.42 -0.36
C ARG A 688 -15.41 15.50 -0.56
N ARG A 689 -14.12 15.19 -0.39
CA ARG A 689 -13.03 16.16 -0.60
C ARG A 689 -12.84 16.50 -2.08
N VAL A 690 -12.98 15.51 -2.96
CA VAL A 690 -12.96 15.66 -4.43
C VAL A 690 -14.16 16.50 -4.91
N ALA A 691 -15.37 16.24 -4.41
CA ALA A 691 -16.55 17.03 -4.72
C ALA A 691 -16.37 18.51 -4.33
N LYS A 692 -15.81 18.80 -3.14
CA LYS A 692 -15.49 20.16 -2.72
C LYS A 692 -14.49 20.84 -3.68
N LEU A 693 -13.40 20.15 -4.04
CA LEU A 693 -12.41 20.65 -5.00
C LEU A 693 -13.04 20.97 -6.38
N LEU A 694 -13.90 20.09 -6.90
CA LEU A 694 -14.57 20.29 -8.18
C LEU A 694 -15.54 21.49 -8.14
N CYS A 695 -16.28 21.69 -7.06
CA CYS A 695 -17.11 22.88 -6.87
C CYS A 695 -16.25 24.16 -6.83
N GLU A 696 -15.17 24.16 -6.04
CA GLU A 696 -14.25 25.29 -5.88
C GLU A 696 -13.54 25.70 -7.19
N ARG A 697 -13.26 24.75 -8.09
CA ARG A 697 -12.47 24.98 -9.31
C ARG A 697 -13.27 25.13 -10.59
N LEU A 698 -14.42 24.47 -10.69
CA LEU A 698 -15.29 24.51 -11.88
C LEU A 698 -16.46 25.49 -11.74
N GLY A 699 -16.66 26.09 -10.56
CA GLY A 699 -17.75 27.02 -10.28
C GLY A 699 -19.14 26.37 -10.19
N VAL A 700 -19.22 25.03 -10.18
CA VAL A 700 -20.48 24.31 -10.00
C VAL A 700 -20.96 24.44 -8.55
N GLN A 701 -22.28 24.56 -8.37
CA GLN A 701 -22.86 24.67 -7.04
C GLN A 701 -22.71 23.37 -6.24
N ARG A 702 -22.86 22.21 -6.91
CA ARG A 702 -22.90 20.87 -6.31
C ARG A 702 -22.24 19.81 -7.20
N CYS A 703 -21.91 18.68 -6.61
CA CYS A 703 -21.57 17.44 -7.30
C CYS A 703 -22.52 16.30 -6.87
N ALA A 704 -22.74 15.34 -7.75
CA ALA A 704 -23.33 14.05 -7.43
C ALA A 704 -22.25 12.97 -7.21
N LEU A 705 -22.66 11.85 -6.62
CA LEU A 705 -21.85 10.63 -6.46
C LEU A 705 -22.56 9.47 -7.15
N VAL A 706 -21.83 8.68 -7.93
CA VAL A 706 -22.30 7.39 -8.46
C VAL A 706 -21.23 6.33 -8.26
N ALA A 707 -21.57 5.21 -7.61
CA ALA A 707 -20.66 4.06 -7.46
C ALA A 707 -21.36 2.79 -7.93
N HIS A 708 -20.83 2.16 -8.98
CA HIS A 708 -21.39 0.99 -9.62
C HIS A 708 -20.32 -0.12 -9.71
N PRO A 709 -20.44 -1.24 -8.98
CA PRO A 709 -19.43 -2.30 -8.99
C PRO A 709 -19.40 -3.02 -10.34
N LEU A 710 -18.25 -3.00 -11.01
CA LEU A 710 -17.98 -3.75 -12.24
C LEU A 710 -17.21 -5.04 -11.92
N PRO A 711 -17.48 -6.18 -12.58
CA PRO A 711 -16.86 -7.46 -12.22
C PRO A 711 -15.32 -7.42 -12.18
N ASP A 712 -14.70 -6.88 -13.23
CA ASP A 712 -13.26 -6.95 -13.50
C ASP A 712 -12.51 -5.63 -13.23
N GLN A 713 -13.04 -4.75 -12.36
CA GLN A 713 -12.38 -3.48 -12.00
C GLN A 713 -12.30 -3.30 -10.48
N PRO A 714 -11.26 -2.62 -9.95
CA PRO A 714 -11.20 -2.25 -8.54
C PRO A 714 -12.33 -1.28 -8.17
N VAL A 715 -12.61 -1.13 -6.86
CA VAL A 715 -13.63 -0.20 -6.37
C VAL A 715 -13.43 1.21 -6.95
N GLN A 716 -14.45 1.72 -7.64
CA GLN A 716 -14.48 3.07 -8.19
C GLN A 716 -15.71 3.84 -7.72
N ILE A 717 -15.54 5.16 -7.63
CA ILE A 717 -16.61 6.14 -7.43
C ILE A 717 -16.46 7.21 -8.51
N LYS A 718 -17.54 7.50 -9.23
CA LYS A 718 -17.63 8.68 -10.09
C LYS A 718 -18.17 9.86 -9.29
N VAL A 719 -17.43 10.97 -9.27
CA VAL A 719 -17.88 12.26 -8.75
C VAL A 719 -18.20 13.16 -9.95
N LEU A 720 -19.44 13.64 -10.01
CA LEU A 720 -20.01 14.28 -11.20
C LEU A 720 -20.38 15.74 -10.91
N PRO A 721 -19.65 16.74 -11.46
CA PRO A 721 -20.02 18.16 -11.38
C PRO A 721 -21.40 18.43 -11.99
N LEU A 722 -22.27 19.16 -11.27
CA LEU A 722 -23.63 19.46 -11.73
C LEU A 722 -23.69 20.90 -12.29
N HIS A 723 -23.49 21.02 -13.60
CA HIS A 723 -23.45 22.28 -14.33
C HIS A 723 -24.85 22.86 -14.60
N GLY A 724 -24.96 24.19 -14.70
CA GLY A 724 -26.22 24.88 -15.03
C GLY A 724 -27.22 25.04 -13.87
N LEU A 725 -26.84 24.70 -12.64
CA LEU A 725 -27.67 24.88 -11.45
C LEU A 725 -27.62 26.30 -10.89
N GLU A 726 -28.78 26.81 -10.47
CA GLU A 726 -28.91 28.08 -9.74
C GLU A 726 -28.60 27.91 -8.23
N PRO A 727 -28.25 29.01 -7.50
CA PRO A 727 -27.97 28.94 -6.06
C PRO A 727 -29.17 28.55 -5.20
N SER A 728 -30.39 28.86 -5.64
CA SER A 728 -31.64 28.46 -4.99
C SER A 728 -32.05 27.06 -5.43
N TRP A 729 -32.27 26.15 -4.47
CA TRP A 729 -32.74 24.80 -4.79
C TRP A 729 -34.14 24.83 -5.42
N ARG A 730 -34.30 24.02 -6.48
CA ARG A 730 -35.58 23.69 -7.12
C ARG A 730 -35.53 22.22 -7.57
N PRO A 731 -36.67 21.53 -7.71
CA PRO A 731 -36.68 20.17 -8.22
C PRO A 731 -36.23 20.15 -9.69
N HIS A 732 -35.35 19.22 -10.01
CA HIS A 732 -34.88 18.93 -11.38
C HIS A 732 -35.05 17.43 -11.62
N LEU A 733 -36.00 17.07 -12.48
CA LEU A 733 -36.35 15.70 -12.84
C LEU A 733 -36.00 15.44 -14.31
N ALA A 734 -35.71 14.19 -14.67
CA ALA A 734 -35.55 13.77 -16.06
C ALA A 734 -36.89 13.78 -16.82
N GLU A 735 -36.83 14.03 -18.13
CA GLU A 735 -38.00 14.02 -19.03
C GLU A 735 -38.47 12.59 -19.38
N GLU A 736 -37.62 11.58 -19.18
CA GLU A 736 -37.84 10.18 -19.55
C GLU A 736 -37.81 9.26 -18.32
N GLU A 737 -38.80 8.39 -18.20
CA GLU A 737 -38.74 7.24 -17.27
C GLU A 737 -37.81 6.13 -17.79
N GLU A 738 -37.30 5.29 -16.88
CA GLU A 738 -36.46 4.13 -17.21
C GLU A 738 -36.88 2.90 -16.40
N PHE A 739 -36.87 1.70 -17.01
CA PHE A 739 -37.09 0.44 -16.27
C PHE A 739 -36.25 -0.71 -16.84
N ASN A 740 -35.45 -1.35 -15.98
CA ASN A 740 -34.68 -2.55 -16.29
C ASN A 740 -35.02 -3.65 -15.27
N THR A 741 -35.48 -4.82 -15.75
CA THR A 741 -35.80 -5.97 -14.88
C THR A 741 -34.53 -6.63 -14.30
N ASP A 742 -33.44 -6.58 -15.07
CA ASP A 742 -32.11 -7.10 -14.75
C ASP A 742 -31.07 -5.97 -14.92
N ASP A 743 -29.93 -6.11 -14.28
CA ASP A 743 -28.75 -5.23 -14.36
C ASP A 743 -28.31 -4.99 -15.83
N PRO A 744 -28.43 -3.76 -16.36
CA PRO A 744 -28.07 -3.44 -17.74
C PRO A 744 -26.57 -3.15 -17.91
N GLY A 745 -25.74 -3.32 -16.86
CA GLY A 745 -24.31 -2.99 -16.85
C GLY A 745 -24.00 -1.55 -16.42
N TYR A 746 -25.03 -0.76 -16.09
CA TYR A 746 -24.94 0.58 -15.54
C TYR A 746 -26.10 0.83 -14.56
N CYS A 747 -26.04 1.96 -13.86
CA CYS A 747 -27.16 2.46 -13.07
C CYS A 747 -27.42 3.93 -13.38
N SER A 748 -28.69 4.34 -13.37
CA SER A 748 -29.11 5.74 -13.46
C SER A 748 -29.94 6.12 -12.23
N SER A 749 -30.14 7.42 -12.04
CA SER A 749 -31.05 7.95 -11.02
C SER A 749 -32.47 8.23 -11.53
N LYS A 750 -32.76 8.01 -12.83
CA LYS A 750 -34.09 8.22 -13.44
C LYS A 750 -35.17 7.48 -12.65
N SER A 751 -36.35 8.08 -12.54
CA SER A 751 -37.53 7.38 -12.03
C SER A 751 -38.02 6.32 -13.02
N GLY A 752 -38.59 5.23 -12.50
CA GLY A 752 -39.30 4.24 -13.31
C GLY A 752 -40.82 4.37 -13.21
N PRO A 753 -41.58 3.67 -14.07
CA PRO A 753 -43.03 3.63 -14.01
C PRO A 753 -43.50 3.10 -12.65
N ARG A 754 -44.70 3.50 -12.23
CA ARG A 754 -45.22 3.12 -10.91
C ARG A 754 -45.35 1.59 -10.77
N CYS A 755 -44.59 1.02 -9.84
CA CYS A 755 -44.65 -0.40 -9.49
C CYS A 755 -45.94 -0.72 -8.72
N GLU A 756 -46.50 -1.90 -8.95
CA GLU A 756 -47.72 -2.35 -8.26
C GLU A 756 -47.45 -2.60 -6.77
N ASP A 757 -48.37 -2.14 -5.92
CA ASP A 757 -48.30 -2.32 -4.47
C ASP A 757 -48.03 -3.79 -4.05
N VAL A 758 -48.61 -4.78 -4.75
CA VAL A 758 -48.40 -6.23 -4.48
C VAL A 758 -46.97 -6.69 -4.80
N GLN A 759 -46.34 -6.11 -5.82
CA GLN A 759 -44.95 -6.39 -6.16
C GLN A 759 -44.00 -5.78 -5.12
N LEU A 760 -44.31 -4.55 -4.66
CA LEU A 760 -43.57 -3.88 -3.60
C LEU A 760 -43.69 -4.64 -2.27
N ASP A 761 -44.88 -5.12 -1.89
CA ASP A 761 -45.09 -5.98 -0.72
C ASP A 761 -44.24 -7.28 -0.82
N SER A 762 -44.22 -7.92 -2.00
CA SER A 762 -43.41 -9.14 -2.25
C SER A 762 -41.90 -8.89 -2.16
N ILE A 763 -41.41 -7.75 -2.67
CA ILE A 763 -40.01 -7.35 -2.60
C ILE A 763 -39.62 -6.97 -1.16
N GLN A 764 -40.47 -6.21 -0.47
CA GLN A 764 -40.28 -5.84 0.93
C GLN A 764 -40.17 -7.08 1.82
N ALA A 765 -41.03 -8.08 1.62
CA ALA A 765 -40.99 -9.35 2.36
C ALA A 765 -39.65 -10.11 2.15
N LYS A 766 -39.16 -10.20 0.91
CA LYS A 766 -37.86 -10.85 0.59
C LYS A 766 -36.68 -10.19 1.30
N ILE A 767 -36.67 -8.86 1.37
CA ILE A 767 -35.60 -8.09 2.00
C ILE A 767 -35.74 -8.15 3.54
N ARG A 768 -36.93 -7.93 4.09
CA ARG A 768 -37.18 -8.00 5.54
C ARG A 768 -36.92 -9.39 6.12
N ALA A 769 -37.09 -10.46 5.36
CA ALA A 769 -36.73 -11.83 5.76
C ALA A 769 -35.23 -12.05 6.05
N LYS A 770 -34.38 -11.04 5.79
CA LYS A 770 -32.96 -11.01 6.16
C LYS A 770 -32.65 -10.26 7.46
N LEU A 771 -33.64 -9.57 8.04
CA LEU A 771 -33.50 -8.92 9.34
C LEU A 771 -33.51 -9.97 10.47
N PRO A 772 -32.84 -9.73 11.61
CA PRO A 772 -33.00 -10.57 12.81
C PRO A 772 -34.43 -10.61 13.35
N THR A 773 -35.22 -9.57 13.07
CA THR A 773 -36.63 -9.41 13.50
C THR A 773 -37.51 -8.91 12.35
N PRO A 774 -37.82 -9.76 11.34
CA PRO A 774 -38.55 -9.33 10.13
C PRO A 774 -39.89 -8.63 10.39
N ASN A 775 -40.56 -9.03 11.48
CA ASN A 775 -41.89 -8.55 11.87
C ASN A 775 -41.85 -7.46 12.97
N ALA A 776 -40.70 -6.82 13.21
CA ALA A 776 -40.62 -5.70 14.14
C ALA A 776 -41.51 -4.52 13.67
N PRO A 777 -42.27 -3.87 14.57
CA PRO A 777 -43.07 -2.70 14.24
C PRO A 777 -42.16 -1.52 13.86
N SER A 778 -42.60 -0.70 12.90
CA SER A 778 -41.86 0.48 12.49
C SER A 778 -41.95 1.61 13.51
N CYS A 779 -40.85 2.36 13.63
CA CYS A 779 -40.73 3.52 14.53
C CYS A 779 -41.01 4.79 13.73
N TYR A 780 -41.99 5.60 14.14
CA TYR A 780 -42.43 6.77 13.39
C TYR A 780 -41.79 8.09 13.88
N ASP A 781 -40.76 8.00 14.72
CA ASP A 781 -40.06 9.15 15.28
C ASP A 781 -39.38 9.99 14.19
N PHE A 782 -39.69 11.28 14.20
CA PHE A 782 -39.14 12.31 13.31
C PHE A 782 -38.35 13.34 14.14
N LEU A 783 -37.10 13.60 13.75
CA LEU A 783 -36.13 14.35 14.56
C LEU A 783 -35.99 15.80 14.04
N GLY A 784 -37.13 16.48 13.86
CA GLY A 784 -37.23 17.87 13.40
C GLY A 784 -38.59 18.49 13.69
N ASP A 785 -38.86 19.71 13.21
CA ASP A 785 -40.17 20.38 13.40
C ASP A 785 -41.30 19.54 12.77
N PRO A 786 -42.31 19.07 13.55
CA PRO A 786 -43.45 18.32 13.01
C PRO A 786 -44.20 19.02 11.86
N LYS A 787 -44.11 20.35 11.74
CA LYS A 787 -44.68 21.13 10.63
C LYS A 787 -43.96 20.94 9.29
N HIS A 788 -42.77 20.32 9.29
CA HIS A 788 -41.98 20.13 8.07
C HIS A 788 -42.71 19.17 7.11
N ASN A 789 -43.24 19.72 6.00
CA ASN A 789 -44.18 19.04 5.10
C ASN A 789 -43.53 18.50 3.80
N ASN A 790 -42.22 18.28 3.81
CA ASN A 790 -41.52 17.56 2.74
C ASN A 790 -42.01 16.10 2.67
N LEU A 791 -42.09 15.50 1.48
CA LEU A 791 -42.54 14.12 1.27
C LEU A 791 -41.80 13.10 2.17
N PHE A 792 -40.48 13.21 2.31
CA PHE A 792 -39.72 12.28 3.15
C PHE A 792 -39.97 12.49 4.65
N SER A 793 -40.32 13.71 5.07
CA SER A 793 -40.78 13.96 6.45
C SER A 793 -42.13 13.31 6.73
N ARG A 794 -43.05 13.34 5.76
CA ARG A 794 -44.32 12.61 5.82
C ARG A 794 -44.12 11.09 5.88
N ILE A 795 -43.23 10.55 5.04
CA ILE A 795 -42.88 9.11 5.06
C ILE A 795 -42.24 8.70 6.40
N VAL A 796 -41.32 9.48 6.97
CA VAL A 796 -40.72 9.17 8.28
C VAL A 796 -41.78 9.13 9.40
N ARG A 797 -42.74 10.07 9.41
CA ARG A 797 -43.85 10.09 10.38
C ARG A 797 -44.95 9.05 10.13
N GLY A 798 -45.06 8.50 8.92
CA GLY A 798 -46.14 7.58 8.58
C GLY A 798 -47.39 8.22 7.99
N ASP A 799 -47.35 9.50 7.64
CA ASP A 799 -48.45 10.21 6.98
C ASP A 799 -48.71 9.71 5.55
N GLU A 800 -47.79 8.91 4.98
CA GLU A 800 -47.77 8.41 3.59
C GLU A 800 -47.55 6.89 3.54
N LYS A 801 -48.09 6.21 2.52
CA LYS A 801 -47.87 4.76 2.31
C LYS A 801 -46.41 4.49 1.93
N GLN A 802 -45.82 3.46 2.54
CA GLN A 802 -44.39 3.17 2.45
C GLN A 802 -44.05 1.69 2.68
N TRP A 803 -42.99 1.22 2.02
CA TRP A 803 -42.51 -0.15 2.10
C TRP A 803 -41.15 -0.20 2.80
N ARG A 804 -41.13 0.02 4.12
CA ARG A 804 -39.90 0.03 4.93
C ARG A 804 -39.20 -1.32 4.94
N VAL A 805 -37.96 -1.36 4.46
CA VAL A 805 -37.11 -2.56 4.41
C VAL A 805 -36.10 -2.62 5.55
N TRP A 806 -35.72 -1.48 6.12
CA TRP A 806 -34.79 -1.37 7.25
C TRP A 806 -34.95 0.00 7.94
N GLU A 807 -34.70 0.07 9.24
CA GLU A 807 -34.63 1.34 9.99
C GLU A 807 -33.76 1.21 11.25
N ASP A 808 -33.22 2.33 11.73
CA ASP A 808 -32.62 2.46 13.06
C ASP A 808 -33.08 3.76 13.75
N ASN A 809 -32.52 4.09 14.91
CA ASN A 809 -32.89 5.27 15.71
C ASN A 809 -32.68 6.59 14.96
N ASN A 810 -31.86 6.62 13.90
CA ASN A 810 -31.47 7.83 13.19
C ASN A 810 -31.92 7.83 11.72
N ASN A 811 -32.23 6.67 11.13
CA ASN A 811 -32.47 6.53 9.68
C ASN A 811 -33.62 5.56 9.35
N VAL A 812 -34.20 5.71 8.15
CA VAL A 812 -35.25 4.85 7.59
C VAL A 812 -34.95 4.54 6.13
N ALA A 813 -35.09 3.29 5.71
CA ALA A 813 -34.96 2.84 4.32
C ALA A 813 -36.24 2.16 3.81
N PHE A 814 -36.71 2.56 2.64
CA PHE A 814 -37.96 2.10 2.03
C PHE A 814 -37.84 1.93 0.52
N LEU A 815 -38.65 1.03 -0.07
CA LEU A 815 -38.75 0.93 -1.53
C LEU A 815 -39.44 2.18 -2.08
N THR A 816 -38.94 2.71 -3.20
CA THR A 816 -39.69 3.72 -3.97
C THR A 816 -40.85 3.04 -4.72
N PRO A 817 -42.02 3.69 -4.86
CA PRO A 817 -43.06 3.23 -5.78
C PRO A 817 -42.72 3.49 -7.26
N PHE A 818 -41.63 4.19 -7.58
CA PHE A 818 -41.16 4.50 -8.94
C PHE A 818 -39.74 3.92 -9.24
N PRO A 819 -39.50 2.61 -9.08
CA PRO A 819 -38.17 2.03 -9.20
C PRO A 819 -37.76 1.81 -10.66
N ASN A 820 -36.57 2.26 -11.07
CA ASN A 820 -36.00 1.91 -12.39
C ASN A 820 -35.35 0.50 -12.43
N THR A 821 -35.22 -0.16 -11.28
CA THR A 821 -34.78 -1.57 -11.14
C THR A 821 -35.48 -2.20 -9.93
N PRO A 822 -35.99 -3.45 -10.01
CA PRO A 822 -36.67 -4.12 -8.89
C PRO A 822 -35.86 -4.08 -7.58
N GLY A 823 -36.44 -3.49 -6.53
CA GLY A 823 -35.79 -3.36 -5.22
C GLY A 823 -35.00 -2.07 -4.99
N LEU A 824 -35.07 -1.08 -5.90
CA LEU A 824 -34.51 0.25 -5.63
C LEU A 824 -35.05 0.80 -4.31
N THR A 825 -34.13 1.10 -3.41
CA THR A 825 -34.41 1.53 -2.04
C THR A 825 -33.88 2.94 -1.82
N VAL A 826 -34.71 3.79 -1.23
CA VAL A 826 -34.34 5.13 -0.77
C VAL A 826 -34.09 5.06 0.73
N LEU A 827 -32.93 5.53 1.17
CA LEU A 827 -32.54 5.69 2.57
C LEU A 827 -32.49 7.17 2.92
N VAL A 828 -33.13 7.54 4.03
CA VAL A 828 -33.20 8.92 4.54
C VAL A 828 -32.90 8.97 6.05
N PRO A 829 -32.31 10.06 6.57
CA PRO A 829 -32.25 10.33 8.00
C PRO A 829 -33.64 10.71 8.55
N ARG A 830 -33.87 10.49 9.84
CA ARG A 830 -35.07 10.96 10.56
C ARG A 830 -35.03 12.46 10.89
N LYS A 831 -33.83 13.03 10.90
CA LYS A 831 -33.54 14.46 11.04
C LYS A 831 -33.69 15.12 9.65
N PRO A 832 -34.45 16.21 9.48
CA PRO A 832 -34.50 16.93 8.21
C PRO A 832 -33.15 17.58 7.94
N LEU A 833 -32.40 16.98 7.02
CA LEU A 833 -31.08 17.42 6.57
C LEU A 833 -31.15 17.89 5.11
N PRO A 834 -30.37 18.92 4.72
CA PRO A 834 -30.35 19.40 3.33
C PRO A 834 -30.03 18.31 2.31
N SER A 835 -30.55 18.43 1.10
CA SER A 835 -30.28 17.44 0.03
C SER A 835 -28.83 17.33 -0.42
N ASP A 836 -27.99 18.34 -0.14
CA ASP A 836 -26.58 18.35 -0.47
C ASP A 836 -25.76 17.48 0.51
N ILE A 837 -25.74 16.18 0.25
CA ILE A 837 -25.06 15.19 1.08
C ILE A 837 -23.58 15.53 1.31
N PHE A 838 -22.88 16.15 0.35
CA PHE A 838 -21.48 16.53 0.53
C PHE A 838 -21.25 17.73 1.46
N ARG A 839 -22.28 18.56 1.70
CA ARG A 839 -22.23 19.71 2.63
C ARG A 839 -22.76 19.40 4.04
N LEU A 840 -23.24 18.18 4.32
CA LEU A 840 -23.67 17.77 5.66
C LEU A 840 -22.53 17.81 6.69
N GLU A 841 -22.86 18.01 7.96
CA GLU A 841 -21.89 17.88 9.05
C GLU A 841 -21.27 16.48 9.11
N GLU A 842 -20.01 16.36 9.53
CA GLU A 842 -19.26 15.11 9.38
C GLU A 842 -19.88 13.93 10.16
N ALA A 843 -20.49 14.20 11.32
CA ALA A 843 -21.22 13.20 12.09
C ALA A 843 -22.51 12.72 11.37
N ASP A 844 -23.28 13.65 10.79
CA ASP A 844 -24.50 13.33 10.04
C ASP A 844 -24.14 12.55 8.74
N TYR A 845 -23.11 13.00 8.02
CA TYR A 845 -22.57 12.34 6.84
C TYR A 845 -22.14 10.90 7.15
N THR A 846 -21.31 10.74 8.19
CA THR A 846 -20.78 9.42 8.59
C THR A 846 -21.89 8.49 9.06
N GLY A 847 -22.90 8.99 9.78
CA GLY A 847 -24.08 8.22 10.15
C GLY A 847 -24.86 7.71 8.93
N LEU A 848 -25.12 8.59 7.95
CA LEU A 848 -25.88 8.27 6.74
C LEU A 848 -25.17 7.23 5.85
N ILE A 849 -23.84 7.35 5.65
CA ILE A 849 -23.10 6.37 4.83
C ILE A 849 -22.97 5.01 5.51
N LEU A 850 -22.84 4.96 6.84
CA LEU A 850 -22.82 3.70 7.59
C LEU A 850 -24.19 3.01 7.60
N ALA A 851 -25.29 3.77 7.62
CA ALA A 851 -26.62 3.25 7.36
C ALA A 851 -26.75 2.70 5.92
N ALA A 852 -26.26 3.44 4.91
CA ALA A 852 -26.29 3.00 3.51
C ALA A 852 -25.59 1.65 3.29
N ARG A 853 -24.45 1.43 3.98
CA ARG A 853 -23.75 0.15 3.97
C ARG A 853 -24.59 -1.01 4.53
N LYS A 854 -25.23 -0.83 5.71
CA LYS A 854 -26.10 -1.86 6.31
C LYS A 854 -27.23 -2.24 5.37
N VAL A 855 -27.89 -1.24 4.78
CA VAL A 855 -29.00 -1.44 3.84
C VAL A 855 -28.52 -2.13 2.55
N ALA A 856 -27.37 -1.74 1.99
CA ALA A 856 -26.80 -2.38 0.81
C ALA A 856 -26.50 -3.88 1.03
N GLN A 857 -25.96 -4.25 2.19
CA GLN A 857 -25.75 -5.67 2.54
C GLN A 857 -27.08 -6.44 2.61
N LEU A 858 -28.10 -5.86 3.26
CA LEU A 858 -29.44 -6.44 3.36
C LEU A 858 -30.10 -6.63 1.97
N LEU A 859 -29.95 -5.64 1.08
CA LEU A 859 -30.48 -5.69 -0.29
C LEU A 859 -29.77 -6.75 -1.13
N GLN A 860 -28.44 -6.85 -1.03
CA GLN A 860 -27.67 -7.84 -1.78
C GLN A 860 -28.13 -9.27 -1.43
N GLU A 861 -28.34 -9.55 -0.15
CA GLU A 861 -28.85 -10.85 0.31
C GLU A 861 -30.33 -11.08 0.00
N GLY A 862 -31.18 -10.07 0.18
CA GLY A 862 -32.63 -10.18 0.01
C GLY A 862 -33.04 -10.36 -1.46
N MET A 863 -32.35 -9.66 -2.36
CA MET A 863 -32.59 -9.69 -3.81
C MET A 863 -31.71 -10.72 -4.55
N ARG A 864 -30.74 -11.36 -3.86
CA ARG A 864 -29.70 -12.22 -4.45
C ARG A 864 -28.88 -11.52 -5.55
N ALA A 865 -28.65 -10.22 -5.37
CA ALA A 865 -27.92 -9.39 -6.33
C ALA A 865 -26.42 -9.69 -6.30
N ARG A 866 -25.71 -9.50 -7.43
CA ARG A 866 -24.24 -9.62 -7.49
C ARG A 866 -23.52 -8.51 -6.70
N GLY A 867 -24.22 -7.41 -6.44
CA GLY A 867 -23.77 -6.25 -5.69
C GLY A 867 -24.88 -5.20 -5.60
N VAL A 868 -24.57 -4.05 -5.03
CA VAL A 868 -25.46 -2.88 -4.95
C VAL A 868 -24.70 -1.66 -5.43
N ALA A 869 -25.36 -0.83 -6.24
CA ALA A 869 -24.86 0.49 -6.65
C ALA A 869 -25.44 1.60 -5.75
N LEU A 870 -24.71 2.71 -5.67
CA LEU A 870 -24.96 3.85 -4.77
C LEU A 870 -25.05 5.14 -5.58
N ILE A 871 -26.09 5.96 -5.33
CA ILE A 871 -26.18 7.32 -5.87
C ILE A 871 -26.47 8.33 -4.76
N PHE A 872 -25.71 9.43 -4.73
CA PHE A 872 -26.06 10.69 -4.05
C PHE A 872 -26.34 11.75 -5.13
N GLU A 873 -27.50 12.41 -5.04
CA GLU A 873 -27.96 13.35 -6.08
C GLU A 873 -28.67 14.55 -5.43
N GLY A 874 -29.81 14.32 -4.78
CA GLY A 874 -30.47 15.34 -3.96
C GLY A 874 -31.19 16.44 -4.76
N PHE A 875 -31.72 16.14 -5.96
CA PHE A 875 -32.40 17.13 -6.81
C PHE A 875 -33.87 16.82 -7.15
N GLU A 876 -34.39 15.65 -6.76
CA GLU A 876 -35.84 15.38 -6.80
C GLU A 876 -36.57 16.07 -5.63
N ILE A 877 -35.99 15.99 -4.44
CA ILE A 877 -36.58 16.39 -3.15
C ILE A 877 -35.49 17.03 -2.28
N ASP A 878 -35.75 18.20 -1.69
CA ASP A 878 -34.79 18.85 -0.78
C ASP A 878 -34.80 18.21 0.62
N TYR A 879 -34.16 17.05 0.70
CA TYR A 879 -33.96 16.26 1.91
C TYR A 879 -32.80 15.29 1.62
N ALA A 880 -31.86 15.09 2.54
CA ALA A 880 -30.75 14.17 2.35
C ALA A 880 -31.24 12.75 2.06
N HIS A 881 -30.93 12.19 0.88
CA HIS A 881 -31.40 10.86 0.48
C HIS A 881 -30.38 10.09 -0.36
N VAL A 882 -30.34 8.79 -0.10
CA VAL A 882 -29.42 7.85 -0.75
C VAL A 882 -30.23 6.85 -1.56
N LYS A 883 -29.99 6.78 -2.88
CA LYS A 883 -30.56 5.76 -3.76
C LYS A 883 -29.64 4.54 -3.76
N LEU A 884 -30.17 3.36 -3.42
CA LEU A 884 -29.48 2.06 -3.42
C LEU A 884 -30.14 1.12 -4.43
N ILE A 885 -29.36 0.63 -5.39
CA ILE A 885 -29.84 -0.09 -6.57
C ILE A 885 -29.25 -1.52 -6.58
N PRO A 886 -30.04 -2.58 -6.32
CA PRO A 886 -29.54 -3.94 -6.32
C PRO A 886 -29.32 -4.47 -7.75
N LEU A 887 -28.13 -4.99 -8.03
CA LEU A 887 -27.75 -5.49 -9.36
C LEU A 887 -28.09 -6.97 -9.51
N VAL A 888 -29.31 -7.25 -9.99
CA VAL A 888 -29.84 -8.61 -10.22
C VAL A 888 -29.51 -9.04 -11.65
N THR A 889 -28.91 -10.21 -11.85
CA THR A 889 -28.45 -10.68 -13.18
C THR A 889 -29.13 -11.98 -13.62
N SER A 890 -29.72 -12.00 -14.81
CA SER A 890 -30.27 -13.21 -15.42
C SER A 890 -29.23 -14.06 -16.19
N PRO A 891 -29.37 -15.40 -16.26
CA PRO A 891 -28.33 -16.29 -16.79
C PRO A 891 -28.05 -16.23 -18.32
N CYS A 892 -28.75 -15.40 -19.08
CA CYS A 892 -28.86 -15.52 -20.55
C CYS A 892 -28.66 -14.19 -21.30
N GLN A 893 -28.11 -13.17 -20.63
CA GLN A 893 -28.14 -11.78 -21.09
C GLN A 893 -26.88 -11.41 -21.89
N LYS A 894 -27.06 -10.74 -23.03
CA LYS A 894 -26.00 -9.98 -23.71
C LYS A 894 -26.01 -8.56 -23.15
N VAL A 895 -24.83 -7.97 -22.93
CA VAL A 895 -24.72 -6.55 -22.55
C VAL A 895 -25.25 -5.69 -23.69
N THR A 896 -26.26 -4.87 -23.40
CA THR A 896 -26.85 -3.94 -24.37
C THR A 896 -25.96 -2.70 -24.49
N SER A 897 -25.59 -2.31 -25.71
CA SER A 897 -24.76 -1.11 -25.93
C SER A 897 -25.55 0.17 -25.66
N VAL A 898 -25.27 0.81 -24.52
CA VAL A 898 -25.87 2.10 -24.13
C VAL A 898 -25.38 3.21 -25.07
N PRO A 899 -26.24 4.12 -25.56
CA PRO A 899 -25.80 5.30 -26.29
C PRO A 899 -24.87 6.18 -25.45
N SER A 900 -23.69 6.46 -25.98
CA SER A 900 -22.72 7.39 -25.38
C SER A 900 -23.22 8.84 -25.50
N GLN A 901 -23.30 9.57 -24.39
CA GLN A 901 -23.89 10.91 -24.31
C GLN A 901 -23.08 11.86 -23.42
N PHE A 902 -23.02 13.14 -23.80
CA PHE A 902 -22.37 14.22 -23.03
C PHE A 902 -23.37 15.32 -22.69
N PHE A 903 -23.36 15.76 -21.43
CA PHE A 903 -24.26 16.81 -20.94
C PHE A 903 -23.46 18.04 -20.47
N GLN A 904 -23.66 19.17 -21.17
CA GLN A 904 -23.09 20.48 -20.77
C GLN A 904 -23.76 21.06 -19.52
N THR A 905 -25.02 20.71 -19.26
CA THR A 905 -25.81 21.09 -18.09
C THR A 905 -26.52 19.87 -17.52
N TYR A 906 -26.82 19.87 -16.22
CA TYR A 906 -27.45 18.76 -15.52
C TYR A 906 -28.84 18.40 -16.10
N PRO A 907 -29.06 17.19 -16.65
CA PRO A 907 -30.28 16.82 -17.37
C PRO A 907 -31.41 16.28 -16.46
N GLY A 908 -31.38 16.59 -15.16
CA GLY A 908 -32.36 16.06 -14.20
C GLY A 908 -32.14 14.60 -13.78
N PHE A 909 -31.02 13.98 -14.18
CA PHE A 909 -30.56 12.68 -13.67
C PHE A 909 -29.03 12.56 -13.75
N VAL A 910 -28.48 11.52 -13.10
CA VAL A 910 -27.09 11.09 -13.18
C VAL A 910 -26.99 9.60 -13.54
N THR A 911 -25.85 9.16 -14.06
CA THR A 911 -25.63 7.79 -14.52
C THR A 911 -24.19 7.33 -14.31
N SER A 912 -23.99 6.03 -14.14
CA SER A 912 -22.66 5.40 -14.15
C SER A 912 -22.13 5.13 -15.55
N ALA A 913 -22.95 5.30 -16.60
CA ALA A 913 -22.52 5.15 -18.00
C ALA A 913 -21.38 6.11 -18.38
N ASN A 914 -20.69 5.81 -19.47
CA ASN A 914 -19.60 6.64 -20.00
C ASN A 914 -20.14 7.55 -21.10
N GLY A 915 -19.57 8.76 -21.18
CA GLY A 915 -19.84 9.68 -22.27
C GLY A 915 -18.96 9.39 -23.49
N PRO A 916 -18.86 10.33 -24.44
CA PRO A 916 -17.94 10.21 -25.56
C PRO A 916 -16.50 10.45 -25.08
N GLN A 917 -15.52 9.88 -25.79
CA GLN A 917 -14.11 10.13 -25.51
C GLN A 917 -13.78 11.61 -25.79
N ALA A 918 -13.31 12.33 -24.78
CA ALA A 918 -12.89 13.73 -24.91
C ALA A 918 -11.48 13.83 -25.52
N SER A 919 -11.16 14.96 -26.15
CA SER A 919 -9.81 15.19 -26.67
C SER A 919 -8.81 15.45 -25.55
N SER A 920 -7.54 15.13 -25.79
CA SER A 920 -6.45 15.39 -24.84
C SER A 920 -6.32 16.88 -24.50
N GLU A 921 -6.66 17.79 -25.41
CA GLU A 921 -6.63 19.23 -25.18
C GLU A 921 -7.74 19.68 -24.22
N GLU A 922 -8.97 19.19 -24.40
CA GLU A 922 -10.09 19.46 -23.48
C GLU A 922 -9.83 18.91 -22.08
N ILE A 923 -9.31 17.67 -21.99
CA ILE A 923 -8.94 17.06 -20.71
C ILE A 923 -7.81 17.86 -20.04
N ASN A 924 -6.76 18.23 -20.76
CA ASN A 924 -5.65 19.05 -20.23
C ASN A 924 -6.13 20.44 -19.76
N LYS A 925 -7.07 21.06 -20.49
CA LYS A 925 -7.65 22.36 -20.13
C LYS A 925 -8.43 22.29 -18.81
N VAL A 926 -9.30 21.28 -18.66
CA VAL A 926 -10.08 21.05 -17.43
C VAL A 926 -9.15 20.62 -16.28
N HIS A 927 -8.15 19.79 -16.55
CA HIS A 927 -7.14 19.37 -15.58
C HIS A 927 -6.39 20.57 -15.02
N THR A 928 -5.83 21.41 -15.91
CA THR A 928 -5.13 22.66 -15.56
C THR A 928 -6.00 23.58 -14.71
N GLN A 929 -7.28 23.75 -15.07
CA GLN A 929 -8.24 24.55 -14.29
C GLN A 929 -8.43 24.02 -12.87
N ILE A 930 -8.45 22.69 -12.67
CA ILE A 930 -8.65 22.07 -11.35
C ILE A 930 -7.37 22.09 -10.51
N ILE A 931 -6.21 21.80 -11.09
CA ILE A 931 -4.95 21.76 -10.33
C ILE A 931 -4.41 23.15 -9.99
N LYS A 932 -4.85 24.22 -10.66
CA LYS A 932 -4.28 25.56 -10.51
C LYS A 932 -4.40 26.08 -9.07
N ASN A 933 -3.28 26.14 -8.37
CA ASN A 933 -3.16 26.79 -7.07
C ASN A 933 -3.13 28.31 -7.25
N ILE A 934 -3.97 29.01 -6.47
CA ILE A 934 -4.21 30.45 -6.55
C ILE A 934 -4.21 30.95 -5.10
N ALA A 935 -3.57 32.09 -4.85
CA ALA A 935 -3.62 32.75 -3.54
C ALA A 935 -5.08 33.09 -3.16
N PRO A 936 -5.53 32.76 -1.94
CA PRO A 936 -6.93 32.94 -1.53
C PRO A 936 -7.24 34.37 -1.05
N ARG A 937 -6.27 35.28 -1.09
CA ARG A 937 -6.38 36.68 -0.63
C ARG A 937 -7.00 36.86 0.75
N SER A 938 -6.83 35.90 1.66
CA SER A 938 -7.37 36.02 3.02
C SER A 938 -6.69 37.10 3.86
N TRP A 939 -5.71 37.83 3.32
CA TRP A 939 -5.25 39.09 3.89
C TRP A 939 -6.27 40.23 3.72
N GLU A 940 -7.31 40.07 2.90
CA GLU A 940 -8.43 41.02 2.79
C GLU A 940 -9.32 41.02 4.06
N ASP A 941 -9.56 39.86 4.67
CA ASP A 941 -10.25 39.71 5.97
C ASP A 941 -9.31 39.22 7.08
N PRO A 942 -8.85 40.11 8.00
CA PRO A 942 -7.99 39.73 9.11
C PRO A 942 -8.62 38.78 10.12
N GLN A 943 -9.95 38.63 10.19
CA GLN A 943 -10.60 37.76 11.18
C GLN A 943 -10.57 36.28 10.79
N SER A 944 -10.84 35.94 9.53
CA SER A 944 -10.76 34.55 9.04
C SER A 944 -9.35 34.12 8.62
N HIS A 945 -8.43 35.08 8.39
CA HIS A 945 -7.09 34.84 7.86
C HIS A 945 -6.37 33.64 8.51
N ALA A 946 -6.27 33.62 9.84
CA ALA A 946 -5.50 32.60 10.58
C ALA A 946 -6.04 31.17 10.35
N THR A 947 -7.36 30.99 10.40
CA THR A 947 -8.03 29.69 10.21
C THR A 947 -7.92 29.22 8.75
N LEU A 948 -8.04 30.15 7.80
CA LEU A 948 -7.90 29.86 6.37
C LEU A 948 -6.45 29.53 6.02
N ALA A 949 -5.47 30.25 6.57
CA ALA A 949 -4.05 30.06 6.27
C ALA A 949 -3.56 28.65 6.63
N ILE A 950 -3.93 28.14 7.81
CA ILE A 950 -3.55 26.80 8.27
C ILE A 950 -4.18 25.68 7.42
N THR A 951 -5.37 25.92 6.86
CA THR A 951 -6.16 24.91 6.14
C THR A 951 -6.02 24.95 4.61
N ASN A 952 -5.52 26.04 4.04
CA ASN A 952 -5.39 26.23 2.59
C ASN A 952 -4.02 25.76 2.06
N GLN A 953 -4.02 25.13 0.88
CA GLN A 953 -2.81 24.58 0.26
C GLN A 953 -1.83 25.68 -0.21
N TRP A 954 -2.31 26.89 -0.54
CA TRP A 954 -1.46 28.02 -0.93
C TRP A 954 -0.37 28.31 0.10
N TYR A 955 -0.77 28.56 1.36
CA TYR A 955 0.16 28.91 2.42
C TYR A 955 1.05 27.72 2.85
N ARG A 956 0.56 26.49 2.70
CA ARG A 956 1.38 25.27 2.90
C ARG A 956 2.47 25.11 1.83
N ASN A 957 2.18 25.48 0.59
CA ASN A 957 3.16 25.51 -0.49
C ASN A 957 4.16 26.67 -0.29
N LEU A 958 3.66 27.86 0.04
CA LEU A 958 4.45 29.06 0.31
C LEU A 958 5.43 28.86 1.48
N PHE A 959 5.03 28.15 2.55
CA PHE A 959 5.91 27.82 3.68
C PHE A 959 7.09 26.94 3.27
N GLN A 960 6.87 25.93 2.43
CA GLN A 960 7.93 25.05 1.91
C GLN A 960 8.91 25.81 1.00
N ILE A 961 8.39 26.76 0.22
CA ILE A 961 9.17 27.70 -0.60
C ILE A 961 10.00 28.63 0.29
N GLN A 962 9.40 29.30 1.28
CA GLN A 962 10.11 30.20 2.21
C GLN A 962 11.21 29.47 3.01
N ASN A 963 10.94 28.24 3.47
CA ASN A 963 11.94 27.38 4.11
C ASN A 963 13.13 27.08 3.16
N THR A 964 12.85 26.84 1.88
CA THR A 964 13.90 26.64 0.87
C THR A 964 14.66 27.93 0.57
N LEU A 965 13.97 29.07 0.50
CA LEU A 965 14.56 30.39 0.29
C LEU A 965 15.58 30.71 1.38
N PHE A 966 15.21 30.54 2.65
CA PHE A 966 16.12 30.76 3.78
C PHE A 966 17.35 29.84 3.71
N HIS A 967 17.14 28.53 3.64
CA HIS A 967 18.26 27.58 3.67
C HIS A 967 19.17 27.68 2.44
N SER A 968 18.62 27.91 1.25
CA SER A 968 19.44 28.13 0.05
C SER A 968 20.14 29.49 0.04
N THR A 969 19.66 30.50 0.77
CA THR A 969 20.40 31.76 0.98
C THR A 969 21.64 31.52 1.84
N VAL A 970 21.49 30.80 2.96
CA VAL A 970 22.62 30.43 3.82
C VAL A 970 23.61 29.52 3.08
N GLU A 971 23.12 28.53 2.31
CA GLU A 971 23.96 27.62 1.53
C GLU A 971 24.78 28.37 0.46
N TYR A 972 24.17 29.32 -0.25
CA TYR A 972 24.87 30.14 -1.25
C TYR A 972 25.99 30.99 -0.62
N PHE A 973 25.65 31.86 0.33
CA PHE A 973 26.63 32.79 0.88
C PHE A 973 27.72 32.10 1.71
N ASN A 974 27.36 31.12 2.55
CA ASN A 974 28.34 30.44 3.42
C ASN A 974 29.24 29.46 2.64
N ASN A 975 28.70 28.71 1.67
CA ASN A 975 29.44 27.61 1.04
C ASN A 975 29.99 27.95 -0.35
N ILE A 976 29.42 28.94 -1.06
CA ILE A 976 29.84 29.32 -2.42
C ILE A 976 30.60 30.65 -2.38
N CYS A 977 30.07 31.67 -1.70
CA CYS A 977 30.75 32.98 -1.59
C CYS A 977 31.78 33.06 -0.45
N LEU A 978 31.69 32.16 0.54
CA LEU A 978 32.46 32.20 1.79
C LEU A 978 32.25 33.50 2.60
N TYR A 979 31.05 34.07 2.55
CA TYR A 979 30.66 35.29 3.24
C TYR A 979 30.17 35.00 4.66
N SER A 980 30.43 35.92 5.61
CA SER A 980 30.00 35.76 7.00
C SER A 980 28.57 36.24 7.23
N TYR A 981 27.81 35.48 8.03
CA TYR A 981 26.47 35.88 8.45
C TYR A 981 26.54 36.95 9.56
N ALA A 982 25.91 38.10 9.33
CA ALA A 982 25.85 39.23 10.24
C ALA A 982 24.58 39.17 11.11
N LEU A 983 24.75 39.32 12.43
CA LEU A 983 23.65 39.53 13.36
C LEU A 983 23.37 41.03 13.46
N THR A 984 22.41 41.51 12.67
CA THR A 984 22.00 42.92 12.62
C THR A 984 20.87 43.23 13.62
N PRO A 985 20.80 44.45 14.18
CA PRO A 985 19.66 44.89 14.97
C PRO A 985 18.44 45.16 14.06
N ILE A 986 17.24 45.20 14.66
CA ILE A 986 16.00 45.60 14.00
C ILE A 986 15.68 47.10 14.23
N THR A 987 16.41 47.74 15.13
CA THR A 987 16.21 49.13 15.56
C THR A 987 17.45 49.98 15.26
N THR A 988 17.25 51.21 14.82
CA THR A 988 18.33 52.17 14.52
C THR A 988 18.06 53.54 15.14
N ASP A 989 19.13 54.26 15.51
CA ASP A 989 19.10 55.64 16.00
C ASP A 989 19.04 56.68 14.85
N THR A 990 19.36 56.24 13.64
CA THR A 990 19.55 57.05 12.44
C THR A 990 18.90 56.35 11.26
N ILE A 991 18.26 57.09 10.36
CA ILE A 991 17.59 56.47 9.21
C ILE A 991 18.66 55.77 8.35
N SER A 992 18.56 54.45 8.25
CA SER A 992 19.58 53.58 7.65
C SER A 992 19.69 53.78 6.14
N SER A 993 18.62 54.21 5.48
CA SER A 993 18.70 54.95 4.22
C SER A 993 18.06 56.35 4.39
N PRO A 994 18.82 57.45 4.53
CA PRO A 994 18.26 58.78 4.31
C PRO A 994 17.99 58.88 2.80
N MET A 995 16.73 58.60 2.45
CA MET A 995 16.37 58.14 1.12
C MET A 995 16.66 59.21 0.07
N GLY A 996 17.14 58.78 -1.11
CA GLY A 996 17.29 59.67 -2.27
C GLY A 996 15.95 60.33 -2.60
N LEU A 997 15.99 61.55 -3.14
CA LEU A 997 14.82 62.44 -3.25
C LEU A 997 13.67 61.89 -4.12
N GLY A 998 13.86 60.73 -4.77
CA GLY A 998 12.89 60.05 -5.62
C GLY A 998 12.20 58.85 -4.99
N SER A 999 12.56 58.47 -3.76
CA SER A 999 11.93 57.37 -3.01
C SER A 999 10.61 57.79 -2.38
N ASP A 1000 9.68 56.83 -2.27
CA ASP A 1000 8.32 57.00 -1.73
C ASP A 1000 8.10 56.32 -0.36
N SER A 1001 9.18 55.85 0.27
CA SER A 1001 9.13 55.05 1.50
C SER A 1001 9.21 55.91 2.78
N GLU A 1002 8.43 55.56 3.80
CA GLU A 1002 8.35 56.29 5.08
C GLU A 1002 9.08 55.54 6.22
N PRO A 1003 9.90 56.20 7.07
CA PRO A 1003 10.58 55.53 8.18
C PRO A 1003 9.63 55.22 9.34
N VAL A 1004 9.68 54.00 9.89
CA VAL A 1004 8.78 53.56 10.98
C VAL A 1004 9.33 53.96 12.35
N PHE A 1005 8.84 55.08 12.88
CA PHE A 1005 9.16 55.60 14.21
C PHE A 1005 8.63 54.72 15.36
N VAL A 1006 9.45 54.50 16.40
CA VAL A 1006 9.09 53.83 17.65
C VAL A 1006 9.77 54.52 18.83
N ASN A 1007 9.01 54.91 19.86
CA ASN A 1007 9.62 55.30 21.14
C ASN A 1007 9.89 54.03 21.99
N MET A 1008 11.16 53.79 22.32
CA MET A 1008 11.61 52.69 23.17
C MET A 1008 12.18 53.22 24.48
N LEU A 1009 11.50 52.94 25.59
CA LEU A 1009 11.92 53.33 26.95
C LEU A 1009 12.18 54.85 27.12
N GLY A 1010 11.51 55.70 26.33
CA GLY A 1010 11.72 57.15 26.33
C GLY A 1010 12.78 57.65 25.35
N GLN A 1011 13.43 56.76 24.59
CA GLN A 1011 14.29 57.13 23.46
C GLN A 1011 13.53 56.98 22.14
N ASP A 1012 13.65 57.96 21.27
CA ASP A 1012 13.08 57.93 19.92
C ASP A 1012 14.03 57.19 18.98
N VAL A 1013 13.55 56.10 18.37
CA VAL A 1013 14.29 55.24 17.44
C VAL A 1013 13.42 54.88 16.23
N TYR A 1014 14.01 54.25 15.22
CA TYR A 1014 13.31 53.77 14.03
C TYR A 1014 13.46 52.25 13.90
N LEU A 1015 12.49 51.58 13.29
CA LEU A 1015 12.70 50.23 12.77
C LEU A 1015 13.50 50.29 11.46
N ALA A 1016 14.34 49.29 11.24
CA ALA A 1016 15.24 49.22 10.10
C ALA A 1016 14.49 49.10 8.76
N ASP A 1017 14.72 50.04 7.85
CA ASP A 1017 14.39 49.94 6.42
C ASP A 1017 15.43 49.11 5.66
N SER A 1018 16.70 49.21 6.08
CA SER A 1018 17.88 48.48 5.62
C SER A 1018 18.85 48.31 6.80
N MET A 1019 19.83 47.41 6.69
CA MET A 1019 20.97 47.29 7.61
C MET A 1019 22.31 47.29 6.85
N GLN A 1020 22.34 47.79 5.61
CA GLN A 1020 23.52 47.92 4.76
C GLN A 1020 24.73 48.54 5.47
N PHE A 1021 24.56 49.67 6.17
CA PHE A 1021 25.67 50.33 6.88
C PHE A 1021 26.29 49.47 7.98
N VAL A 1022 25.53 48.54 8.56
CA VAL A 1022 26.02 47.59 9.56
C VAL A 1022 26.79 46.44 8.90
N LEU A 1023 26.41 46.01 7.69
CA LEU A 1023 27.22 45.10 6.87
C LEU A 1023 28.56 45.74 6.47
N GLU A 1024 28.55 46.98 6.00
CA GLU A 1024 29.75 47.77 5.72
C GLU A 1024 30.66 47.94 6.95
N TYR A 1025 30.07 47.96 8.15
CA TYR A 1025 30.79 48.01 9.41
C TYR A 1025 31.40 46.64 9.76
N PHE A 1026 30.66 45.53 9.59
CA PHE A 1026 31.18 44.18 9.80
C PHE A 1026 32.37 43.82 8.90
N LEU A 1027 32.42 44.31 7.65
CA LEU A 1027 33.59 44.16 6.76
C LEU A 1027 34.90 44.74 7.31
N ARG A 1028 34.85 45.53 8.39
CA ARG A 1028 36.02 46.15 9.04
C ARG A 1028 36.46 45.45 10.33
N PHE A 1029 35.78 44.37 10.75
CA PHE A 1029 36.16 43.58 11.94
C PHE A 1029 37.25 42.54 11.66
N GLN A 1030 37.38 42.11 10.39
CA GLN A 1030 38.35 41.11 9.96
C GLN A 1030 39.01 41.54 8.65
N GLU A 1031 40.33 41.64 8.65
CA GLU A 1031 41.11 41.93 7.45
C GLU A 1031 40.91 40.83 6.39
N GLY A 1032 40.61 41.23 5.15
CA GLY A 1032 40.39 40.31 4.03
C GLY A 1032 39.08 39.52 4.07
N LEU A 1033 38.09 39.89 4.90
CA LEU A 1033 36.75 39.27 4.87
C LEU A 1033 36.07 39.58 3.51
N PRO A 1034 35.77 38.58 2.65
CA PRO A 1034 35.34 38.86 1.27
C PRO A 1034 33.92 39.43 1.17
N GLY A 1035 33.05 39.13 2.13
CA GLY A 1035 31.70 39.65 2.20
C GLY A 1035 30.96 39.30 3.49
N ALA A 1036 29.89 40.03 3.76
CA ALA A 1036 28.97 39.84 4.86
C ALA A 1036 27.51 39.91 4.38
N TYR A 1037 26.60 39.15 4.99
CA TYR A 1037 25.18 39.11 4.59
C TYR A 1037 24.24 38.87 5.79
N TYR A 1038 22.96 39.21 5.65
CA TYR A 1038 21.93 38.82 6.63
C TYR A 1038 20.60 38.44 5.95
N VAL A 1039 19.69 37.83 6.72
CA VAL A 1039 18.27 37.66 6.34
C VAL A 1039 17.39 38.10 7.51
N SER A 1040 16.67 39.22 7.36
CA SER A 1040 15.93 39.87 8.46
C SER A 1040 14.73 40.67 7.90
N PRO A 1041 13.66 40.93 8.68
CA PRO A 1041 12.61 41.84 8.24
C PRO A 1041 13.10 43.30 8.16
N SER A 1042 12.77 43.95 7.03
CA SER A 1042 12.82 45.40 6.85
C SER A 1042 11.42 46.00 7.01
N PHE A 1043 11.34 47.26 7.44
CA PHE A 1043 10.11 47.94 7.84
C PHE A 1043 9.92 49.26 7.10
N ARG A 1044 8.67 49.57 6.78
CA ARG A 1044 8.28 50.73 5.96
C ARG A 1044 6.91 51.29 6.36
N GLY A 1045 6.76 52.60 6.30
CA GLY A 1045 5.62 53.33 6.85
C GLY A 1045 4.49 53.57 5.87
N GLU A 1046 4.75 53.56 4.56
CA GLU A 1046 3.78 53.89 3.50
C GLU A 1046 2.59 52.91 3.41
N ASP A 1047 1.56 53.25 2.64
CA ASP A 1047 0.36 52.41 2.52
C ASP A 1047 0.63 51.19 1.60
N PRO A 1048 0.31 49.95 2.03
CA PRO A 1048 0.75 48.73 1.34
C PRO A 1048 -0.09 48.41 0.08
N ASP A 1049 0.53 48.55 -1.09
CA ASP A 1049 -0.08 48.30 -2.40
C ASP A 1049 0.26 46.89 -2.96
N ALA A 1050 0.15 46.68 -4.28
CA ALA A 1050 0.48 45.40 -4.93
C ALA A 1050 2.00 45.12 -5.04
N THR A 1051 2.84 46.05 -4.61
CA THR A 1051 4.32 46.06 -4.74
C THR A 1051 5.06 46.50 -3.47
N HIS A 1052 4.37 47.06 -2.47
CA HIS A 1052 4.89 47.58 -1.20
C HIS A 1052 4.20 46.96 0.03
N LEU A 1053 4.96 46.83 1.12
CA LEU A 1053 4.59 46.13 2.35
C LEU A 1053 5.21 46.85 3.55
N ASN A 1054 4.47 46.99 4.66
CA ASN A 1054 4.97 47.66 5.87
C ASN A 1054 6.05 46.89 6.63
N GLN A 1055 6.12 45.58 6.38
CA GLN A 1055 7.20 44.71 6.80
C GLN A 1055 7.41 43.69 5.68
N PHE A 1056 8.64 43.48 5.24
CA PHE A 1056 8.99 42.47 4.23
C PHE A 1056 10.29 41.78 4.61
N TYR A 1057 10.55 40.58 4.11
CA TYR A 1057 11.83 39.91 4.35
C TYR A 1057 12.87 40.41 3.35
N HIS A 1058 13.99 40.90 3.90
CA HIS A 1058 15.09 41.47 3.14
C HIS A 1058 16.32 40.54 3.25
N ILE A 1059 16.92 40.25 2.11
CA ILE A 1059 18.24 39.63 2.00
C ILE A 1059 19.18 40.71 1.51
N GLU A 1060 20.10 41.17 2.37
CA GLU A 1060 21.15 42.12 1.98
C GLU A 1060 22.53 41.47 2.11
N CYS A 1061 23.44 41.80 1.20
CA CYS A 1061 24.87 41.53 1.36
C CYS A 1061 25.73 42.73 0.93
N GLU A 1062 26.92 42.82 1.52
CA GLU A 1062 27.95 43.80 1.21
C GLU A 1062 29.28 43.04 1.07
N LEU A 1063 30.08 43.36 0.06
CA LEU A 1063 31.31 42.67 -0.29
C LEU A 1063 32.46 43.63 -0.61
N LEU A 1064 33.69 43.13 -0.53
CA LEU A 1064 34.87 43.82 -1.04
C LEU A 1064 34.85 43.75 -2.57
N GLY A 1065 34.77 44.90 -3.24
CA GLY A 1065 34.71 44.95 -4.70
C GLY A 1065 33.93 46.13 -5.26
N ASP A 1066 33.94 46.22 -6.59
CA ASP A 1066 33.20 47.20 -7.38
C ASP A 1066 31.77 46.73 -7.73
N MET A 1067 31.02 47.61 -8.38
CA MET A 1067 29.63 47.36 -8.76
C MET A 1067 29.48 46.10 -9.65
N ASP A 1068 30.42 45.85 -10.56
CA ASP A 1068 30.35 44.74 -11.51
C ASP A 1068 30.64 43.39 -10.82
N THR A 1069 31.54 43.39 -9.83
CA THR A 1069 31.75 42.25 -8.91
C THR A 1069 30.47 41.94 -8.12
N ALA A 1070 29.81 42.96 -7.56
CA ALA A 1070 28.56 42.78 -6.82
C ALA A 1070 27.40 42.29 -7.71
N MET A 1071 27.30 42.79 -8.95
CA MET A 1071 26.30 42.33 -9.93
C MET A 1071 26.49 40.84 -10.25
N THR A 1072 27.74 40.38 -10.39
CA THR A 1072 28.05 38.95 -10.62
C THR A 1072 27.58 38.07 -9.45
N VAL A 1073 27.72 38.53 -8.21
CA VAL A 1073 27.22 37.83 -7.01
C VAL A 1073 25.70 37.83 -6.95
N ALA A 1074 25.04 38.95 -7.31
CA ALA A 1074 23.57 39.03 -7.37
C ALA A 1074 22.98 38.09 -8.44
N GLU A 1075 23.58 38.05 -9.63
CA GLU A 1075 23.19 37.14 -10.72
C GLU A 1075 23.39 35.67 -10.34
N GLY A 1076 24.55 35.34 -9.76
CA GLY A 1076 24.84 34.00 -9.25
C GLY A 1076 23.86 33.56 -8.16
N PHE A 1077 23.48 34.47 -7.26
CA PHE A 1077 22.49 34.21 -6.22
C PHE A 1077 21.09 33.95 -6.80
N VAL A 1078 20.61 34.80 -7.71
CA VAL A 1078 19.30 34.64 -8.36
C VAL A 1078 19.24 33.37 -9.20
N ALA A 1079 20.31 33.02 -9.92
CA ALA A 1079 20.45 31.76 -10.64
C ALA A 1079 20.38 30.56 -9.68
N TYR A 1080 21.23 30.52 -8.66
CA TYR A 1080 21.28 29.43 -7.69
C TYR A 1080 19.95 29.26 -6.94
N MET A 1081 19.32 30.36 -6.50
CA MET A 1081 18.01 30.34 -5.84
C MET A 1081 16.95 29.74 -6.77
N THR A 1082 16.90 30.18 -8.03
CA THR A 1082 15.95 29.66 -9.04
C THR A 1082 16.20 28.19 -9.34
N GLN A 1083 17.45 27.75 -9.39
CA GLN A 1083 17.82 26.34 -9.58
C GLN A 1083 17.35 25.48 -8.40
N GLN A 1084 17.57 25.92 -7.15
CA GLN A 1084 17.11 25.19 -5.95
C GLN A 1084 15.59 25.15 -5.85
N MET A 1085 14.90 26.23 -6.24
CA MET A 1085 13.45 26.29 -6.31
C MET A 1085 12.88 25.31 -7.34
N LEU A 1086 13.44 25.23 -8.55
CA LEU A 1086 13.01 24.21 -9.53
C LEU A 1086 13.34 22.78 -9.06
N LYS A 1087 14.53 22.57 -8.46
CA LYS A 1087 14.98 21.27 -7.96
C LYS A 1087 14.09 20.71 -6.85
N LYS A 1088 13.62 21.54 -5.93
CA LYS A 1088 12.80 21.13 -4.76
C LYS A 1088 11.29 21.28 -5.03
N HIS A 1089 10.87 22.33 -5.74
CA HIS A 1089 9.47 22.80 -5.80
C HIS A 1089 8.89 22.95 -7.21
N SER A 1090 9.52 22.40 -8.26
CA SER A 1090 8.99 22.43 -9.64
C SER A 1090 7.51 22.03 -9.75
N HIS A 1091 7.06 21.03 -8.99
CA HIS A 1091 5.65 20.63 -8.95
C HIS A 1091 4.72 21.72 -8.36
N ILE A 1092 5.14 22.41 -7.29
CA ILE A 1092 4.41 23.54 -6.70
C ILE A 1092 4.33 24.70 -7.69
N ILE A 1093 5.47 25.08 -8.27
CA ILE A 1093 5.58 26.19 -9.23
C ILE A 1093 4.67 25.90 -10.42
N LEU A 1094 4.82 24.74 -11.07
CA LEU A 1094 3.99 24.30 -12.20
C LEU A 1094 2.49 24.29 -11.86
N SER A 1095 2.11 23.83 -10.66
CA SER A 1095 0.70 23.85 -10.21
C SER A 1095 0.14 25.26 -9.99
N THR A 1096 0.99 26.28 -9.88
CA THR A 1096 0.57 27.68 -9.66
C THR A 1096 0.58 28.46 -10.97
N THR A 1097 1.69 28.41 -11.69
CA THR A 1097 1.96 29.18 -12.91
C THR A 1097 1.33 28.56 -14.17
N GLY A 1098 1.20 27.23 -14.22
CA GLY A 1098 0.94 26.46 -15.43
C GLY A 1098 2.17 26.25 -16.34
N THR A 1099 3.35 26.79 -16.00
CA THR A 1099 4.59 26.64 -16.78
C THR A 1099 5.86 26.82 -15.92
N LEU A 1100 6.95 26.16 -16.31
CA LEU A 1100 8.29 26.41 -15.75
C LEU A 1100 9.18 27.28 -16.65
N SER A 1101 8.66 27.74 -17.80
CA SER A 1101 9.46 28.40 -18.85
C SER A 1101 10.16 29.67 -18.37
N HIS A 1102 9.47 30.58 -17.67
CA HIS A 1102 10.07 31.83 -17.18
C HIS A 1102 11.30 31.61 -16.29
N ALA A 1103 11.23 30.62 -15.39
CA ALA A 1103 12.35 30.26 -14.51
C ALA A 1103 13.48 29.54 -15.28
N GLN A 1104 13.14 28.67 -16.23
CA GLN A 1104 14.11 27.99 -17.09
C GLN A 1104 14.81 28.96 -18.05
N ASP A 1105 14.10 29.97 -18.57
CA ASP A 1105 14.63 30.94 -19.52
C ASP A 1105 15.52 31.98 -18.84
N LEU A 1106 15.26 32.32 -17.57
CA LEU A 1106 16.21 33.08 -16.74
C LEU A 1106 17.49 32.27 -16.51
N LEU A 1107 17.39 30.97 -16.19
CA LEU A 1107 18.57 30.11 -16.02
C LEU A 1107 19.40 29.97 -17.29
N LYS A 1108 18.78 29.82 -18.49
CA LYS A 1108 19.51 29.78 -19.78
C LYS A 1108 20.28 31.06 -20.08
N LYS A 1109 19.76 32.22 -19.65
CA LYS A 1109 20.45 33.52 -19.75
C LYS A 1109 21.69 33.56 -18.86
N LEU A 1110 21.59 33.00 -17.65
CA LEU A 1110 22.63 32.92 -16.62
C LEU A 1110 23.49 31.63 -16.70
N GLU A 1111 23.46 30.93 -17.84
CA GLU A 1111 24.16 29.63 -17.99
C GLU A 1111 25.58 29.83 -18.54
N GLY A 1112 26.60 29.56 -17.71
CA GLY A 1112 28.01 29.84 -18.02
C GLY A 1112 28.41 31.26 -17.61
N GLU A 1113 29.50 31.78 -18.18
CA GLU A 1113 29.97 33.15 -17.96
C GLU A 1113 29.12 34.18 -18.75
N LYS A 1114 27.80 34.14 -18.55
CA LYS A 1114 26.82 35.01 -19.22
C LYS A 1114 26.10 35.89 -18.20
N HIS A 1115 26.20 37.20 -18.40
CA HIS A 1115 25.52 38.21 -17.60
C HIS A 1115 24.17 38.61 -18.20
N LEU A 1116 23.28 39.19 -17.37
CA LEU A 1116 22.03 39.78 -17.84
C LEU A 1116 22.32 41.06 -18.64
N PRO A 1117 21.41 41.44 -19.56
CA PRO A 1117 21.57 42.70 -20.28
C PRO A 1117 21.57 43.88 -19.31
N ARG A 1118 22.49 44.82 -19.53
CA ARG A 1118 22.61 46.09 -18.82
C ARG A 1118 22.24 47.25 -19.74
N VAL A 1119 21.50 48.21 -19.20
CA VAL A 1119 21.15 49.48 -19.86
C VAL A 1119 21.37 50.61 -18.87
N THR A 1120 21.90 51.75 -19.31
CA THR A 1120 22.00 52.93 -18.45
C THR A 1120 20.70 53.74 -18.47
N LEU A 1121 20.41 54.52 -17.43
CA LEU A 1121 19.21 55.37 -17.39
C LEU A 1121 19.14 56.31 -18.61
N GLU A 1122 20.29 56.84 -19.06
CA GLU A 1122 20.38 57.70 -20.24
C GLU A 1122 20.12 56.94 -21.56
N GLN A 1123 20.46 55.66 -21.62
CA GLN A 1123 20.11 54.78 -22.75
C GLN A 1123 18.64 54.35 -22.70
N ALA A 1124 18.08 54.15 -21.50
CA ALA A 1124 16.71 53.69 -21.28
C ALA A 1124 15.66 54.76 -21.62
N ILE A 1125 15.93 56.04 -21.31
CA ILE A 1125 15.00 57.15 -21.54
C ILE A 1125 14.52 57.24 -23.01
N PRO A 1126 15.40 57.20 -24.04
CA PRO A 1126 14.98 57.14 -25.45
C PRO A 1126 14.21 55.88 -25.88
N MET A 1127 14.11 54.85 -25.02
CA MET A 1127 13.35 53.62 -25.30
C MET A 1127 11.89 53.71 -24.83
N MET A 1128 11.51 54.76 -24.10
CA MET A 1128 10.19 54.88 -23.48
C MET A 1128 9.11 55.24 -24.53
N PRO A 1129 8.01 54.47 -24.64
CA PRO A 1129 7.00 54.65 -25.68
C PRO A 1129 6.07 55.86 -25.43
N SER A 1130 6.05 56.40 -24.21
CA SER A 1130 5.18 57.51 -23.83
C SER A 1130 5.74 58.26 -22.59
N PRO A 1131 5.37 59.54 -22.37
CA PRO A 1131 5.95 60.35 -21.29
C PRO A 1131 5.70 59.82 -19.88
N ASP A 1132 4.56 59.15 -19.63
CA ASP A 1132 4.19 58.53 -18.34
C ASP A 1132 5.02 57.29 -17.95
N CYS A 1133 6.05 56.96 -18.74
CA CYS A 1133 7.08 56.00 -18.36
C CYS A 1133 8.27 56.66 -17.61
N LEU A 1134 8.33 57.99 -17.54
CA LEU A 1134 9.43 58.77 -16.97
C LEU A 1134 8.90 59.91 -16.08
N GLU A 1135 9.42 60.00 -14.86
CA GLU A 1135 9.10 61.06 -13.90
C GLU A 1135 10.37 61.83 -13.49
N TRP A 1136 10.19 63.06 -13.01
CA TRP A 1136 11.25 63.76 -12.30
C TRP A 1136 11.37 63.19 -10.88
N VAL A 1137 12.58 63.16 -10.34
CA VAL A 1137 12.87 62.70 -8.97
C VAL A 1137 12.02 63.45 -7.94
N GLN A 1138 11.89 64.77 -8.11
CA GLN A 1138 10.91 65.59 -7.41
C GLN A 1138 10.05 66.34 -8.44
N ASP A 1139 8.73 66.35 -8.24
CA ASP A 1139 7.77 66.89 -9.22
C ASP A 1139 8.09 68.34 -9.62
N GLY A 1140 8.16 68.55 -10.95
CA GLY A 1140 8.44 69.84 -11.56
C GLY A 1140 9.88 70.36 -11.40
N GLN A 1141 10.80 69.59 -10.80
CA GLN A 1141 12.13 70.06 -10.40
C GLN A 1141 13.26 69.26 -11.05
N PRO A 1142 13.65 69.59 -12.30
CA PRO A 1142 14.55 68.77 -13.11
C PRO A 1142 15.99 68.71 -12.60
N GLN A 1143 16.39 69.62 -11.71
CA GLN A 1143 17.73 69.64 -11.12
C GLN A 1143 18.02 68.43 -10.20
N PHE A 1144 16.99 67.72 -9.74
CA PHE A 1144 17.14 66.53 -8.90
C PHE A 1144 17.23 65.21 -9.71
N GLY A 1145 17.14 65.28 -11.05
CA GLY A 1145 17.24 64.11 -11.92
C GLY A 1145 15.90 63.43 -12.21
N ARG A 1146 15.97 62.26 -12.86
CA ARG A 1146 14.82 61.51 -13.39
C ARG A 1146 14.78 60.08 -12.84
N LYS A 1147 13.59 59.49 -12.78
CA LYS A 1147 13.35 58.07 -12.49
C LYS A 1147 12.37 57.47 -13.50
N LEU A 1148 12.51 56.18 -13.82
CA LEU A 1148 11.45 55.48 -14.55
C LEU A 1148 10.25 55.25 -13.64
N THR A 1149 9.06 55.19 -14.22
CA THR A 1149 7.87 54.70 -13.52
C THR A 1149 7.79 53.17 -13.66
N ARG A 1150 6.94 52.52 -12.86
CA ARG A 1150 6.64 51.07 -12.98
C ARG A 1150 6.21 50.67 -14.41
N LYS A 1151 5.66 51.61 -15.19
CA LYS A 1151 5.35 51.43 -16.62
C LYS A 1151 6.61 51.40 -17.49
N GLY A 1152 7.57 52.28 -17.23
CA GLY A 1152 8.87 52.32 -17.90
C GLY A 1152 9.76 51.11 -17.56
N GLU A 1153 9.78 50.70 -16.29
CA GLU A 1153 10.46 49.47 -15.86
C GLU A 1153 9.94 48.25 -16.63
N ARG A 1154 8.61 48.09 -16.71
CA ARG A 1154 8.00 46.96 -17.42
C ARG A 1154 8.34 46.96 -18.92
N VAL A 1155 8.44 48.12 -19.56
CA VAL A 1155 8.91 48.22 -20.96
C VAL A 1155 10.33 47.68 -21.11
N LEU A 1156 11.23 47.91 -20.16
CA LEU A 1156 12.57 47.33 -20.19
C LEU A 1156 12.52 45.81 -19.94
N ILE A 1157 11.77 45.35 -18.93
CA ILE A 1157 11.58 43.92 -18.65
C ILE A 1157 11.09 43.17 -19.90
N GLU A 1158 10.03 43.66 -20.54
CA GLU A 1158 9.48 43.09 -21.77
C GLU A 1158 10.51 43.11 -22.92
N LYS A 1159 11.14 44.26 -23.18
CA LYS A 1159 12.11 44.46 -24.28
C LYS A 1159 13.33 43.55 -24.19
N TYR A 1160 13.82 43.27 -22.97
CA TYR A 1160 14.97 42.42 -22.73
C TYR A 1160 14.58 40.97 -22.39
N GLY A 1161 13.31 40.59 -22.54
CA GLY A 1161 12.85 39.20 -22.41
C GLY A 1161 12.82 38.69 -20.95
N GLY A 1162 12.35 39.52 -20.02
CA GLY A 1162 11.99 39.14 -18.65
C GLY A 1162 12.95 39.53 -17.54
N ALA A 1163 14.17 40.00 -17.83
CA ALA A 1163 15.16 40.43 -16.84
C ALA A 1163 16.21 41.37 -17.46
N VAL A 1164 16.57 42.46 -16.76
CA VAL A 1164 17.54 43.49 -17.20
C VAL A 1164 18.04 44.32 -16.00
N TRP A 1165 19.32 44.73 -16.03
CA TRP A 1165 19.87 45.72 -15.10
C TRP A 1165 19.71 47.14 -15.64
N LEU A 1166 19.01 48.00 -14.91
CA LEU A 1166 19.01 49.45 -15.12
C LEU A 1166 20.12 50.09 -14.27
N THR A 1167 21.00 50.89 -14.87
CA THR A 1167 22.24 51.36 -14.21
C THR A 1167 22.50 52.85 -14.44
N GLU A 1168 23.44 53.45 -13.69
CA GLU A 1168 23.83 54.86 -13.85
C GLU A 1168 22.66 55.84 -13.68
N MET A 1169 22.00 55.71 -12.53
CA MET A 1169 20.91 56.59 -12.10
C MET A 1169 21.40 58.03 -11.89
N ASP A 1170 20.50 59.01 -12.01
CA ASP A 1170 20.80 60.40 -11.64
C ASP A 1170 21.05 60.47 -10.10
N HIS A 1171 22.19 61.03 -9.66
CA HIS A 1171 22.73 60.81 -8.30
C HIS A 1171 21.81 61.29 -7.17
N LEU A 1172 21.04 62.36 -7.38
CA LEU A 1172 20.10 62.90 -6.40
C LEU A 1172 18.78 62.09 -6.30
N GLY A 1173 18.53 61.17 -7.24
CA GLY A 1173 17.40 60.25 -7.20
C GLY A 1173 17.62 58.99 -6.35
N VAL A 1174 18.87 58.64 -6.05
CA VAL A 1174 19.27 57.47 -5.23
C VAL A 1174 19.92 57.92 -3.91
N PRO A 1175 20.07 57.05 -2.90
CA PRO A 1175 20.66 57.46 -1.62
C PRO A 1175 22.12 57.95 -1.71
N PHE A 1176 22.48 58.91 -0.85
CA PHE A 1176 23.77 59.62 -0.85
C PHE A 1176 25.04 58.72 -0.79
N TYR A 1177 24.92 57.48 -0.28
CA TYR A 1177 26.07 56.59 -0.08
C TYR A 1177 26.60 55.98 -1.38
N GLN A 1178 25.79 56.00 -2.46
CA GLN A 1178 26.13 55.44 -3.76
C GLN A 1178 27.24 56.26 -4.44
N ALA A 1179 28.30 55.60 -4.89
CA ALA A 1179 29.48 56.22 -5.45
C ALA A 1179 29.18 57.02 -6.73
N TYR A 1180 29.95 58.07 -7.02
CA TYR A 1180 29.81 58.82 -8.27
C TYR A 1180 30.37 58.02 -9.45
N VAL A 1181 29.69 58.05 -10.60
CA VAL A 1181 30.29 57.61 -11.87
C VAL A 1181 31.38 58.62 -12.25
N GLU A 1182 32.59 58.15 -12.55
CA GLU A 1182 33.69 59.02 -12.96
C GLU A 1182 33.37 59.77 -14.27
N GLY A 1183 33.91 60.98 -14.43
CA GLY A 1183 33.60 61.85 -15.57
C GLY A 1183 32.19 62.48 -15.58
N SER A 1184 31.22 61.94 -14.85
CA SER A 1184 29.81 62.42 -14.84
C SER A 1184 29.59 63.83 -14.23
N GLY A 1185 30.63 64.48 -13.71
CA GLY A 1185 30.52 65.76 -13.01
C GLY A 1185 29.80 65.70 -11.65
N ARG A 1186 29.55 64.49 -11.12
CA ARG A 1186 28.69 64.15 -9.95
C ARG A 1186 27.19 64.06 -10.26
N SER A 1187 26.79 64.03 -11.54
CA SER A 1187 25.38 63.87 -11.94
C SER A 1187 24.87 62.43 -11.89
N LYS A 1188 25.75 61.41 -11.90
CA LYS A 1188 25.38 59.98 -11.98
C LYS A 1188 25.94 59.17 -10.82
N ALA A 1189 25.17 58.16 -10.38
CA ALA A 1189 25.55 57.19 -9.35
C ALA A 1189 25.92 55.82 -9.93
N LYS A 1190 26.90 55.14 -9.32
CA LYS A 1190 27.17 53.71 -9.46
C LYS A 1190 26.13 52.90 -8.67
N ALA A 1191 24.89 52.98 -9.14
CA ALA A 1191 23.75 52.22 -8.66
C ALA A 1191 23.17 51.38 -9.81
N ALA A 1192 22.57 50.25 -9.47
CA ALA A 1192 22.03 49.28 -10.40
C ALA A 1192 20.76 48.59 -9.84
N ASP A 1193 19.68 48.58 -10.60
CA ASP A 1193 18.42 47.92 -10.23
C ASP A 1193 18.16 46.75 -11.16
N LEU A 1194 17.99 45.54 -10.60
CA LEU A 1194 17.58 44.36 -11.36
C LEU A 1194 16.07 44.38 -11.53
N LEU A 1195 15.62 44.72 -12.74
CA LEU A 1195 14.22 44.73 -13.11
C LEU A 1195 13.78 43.30 -13.48
N LEU A 1196 12.90 42.71 -12.68
CA LEU A 1196 12.45 41.32 -12.77
C LEU A 1196 10.98 41.22 -12.33
N GLY A 1197 10.13 40.65 -13.18
CA GLY A 1197 8.71 40.43 -12.84
C GLY A 1197 7.89 41.72 -12.68
N LEU A 1198 7.76 42.20 -11.43
CA LEU A 1198 6.92 43.38 -11.10
C LEU A 1198 7.64 44.72 -11.25
N GLY A 1199 8.98 44.71 -11.34
CA GLY A 1199 9.83 45.90 -11.35
C GLY A 1199 11.20 45.59 -10.74
N GLU A 1200 11.84 46.58 -10.14
CA GLU A 1200 12.97 46.44 -9.21
C GLU A 1200 12.76 45.26 -8.24
N THR A 1201 13.65 44.26 -8.28
CA THR A 1201 13.66 43.12 -7.33
C THR A 1201 14.95 43.05 -6.52
N VAL A 1202 16.08 43.51 -7.09
CA VAL A 1202 17.36 43.70 -6.38
C VAL A 1202 17.83 45.12 -6.62
N GLY A 1203 18.06 45.90 -5.56
CA GLY A 1203 18.73 47.21 -5.63
C GLY A 1203 20.18 47.09 -5.20
N LEU A 1204 21.12 47.66 -5.96
CA LEU A 1204 22.57 47.45 -5.83
C LEU A 1204 23.35 48.77 -5.96
N GLY A 1205 24.52 48.87 -5.32
CA GLY A 1205 25.49 49.92 -5.66
C GLY A 1205 26.86 49.80 -5.01
N GLU A 1206 27.81 50.55 -5.56
CA GLU A 1206 29.17 50.74 -5.01
C GLU A 1206 29.17 51.89 -4.00
N ARG A 1207 29.91 51.79 -2.90
CA ARG A 1207 29.90 52.79 -1.81
C ARG A 1207 31.02 53.80 -1.95
N HIS A 1208 30.83 55.01 -1.41
CA HIS A 1208 31.91 55.98 -1.26
C HIS A 1208 33.05 55.43 -0.34
N PRO A 1209 34.29 55.27 -0.86
CA PRO A 1209 35.36 54.56 -0.15
C PRO A 1209 36.12 55.43 0.86
N THR A 1210 36.10 56.76 0.70
CA THR A 1210 36.84 57.71 1.57
C THR A 1210 35.90 58.66 2.33
N PRO A 1211 36.33 59.17 3.51
CA PRO A 1211 35.52 60.09 4.33
C PRO A 1211 35.05 61.34 3.58
N GLU A 1212 35.94 61.93 2.78
CA GLU A 1212 35.73 63.20 2.09
C GLU A 1212 34.65 63.06 1.01
N LYS A 1213 34.54 61.87 0.40
CA LYS A 1213 33.50 61.55 -0.59
C LYS A 1213 32.13 61.35 0.06
N VAL A 1214 32.08 60.71 1.23
CA VAL A 1214 30.86 60.63 2.05
C VAL A 1214 30.40 62.03 2.48
N GLN A 1215 31.32 62.88 2.97
CA GLN A 1215 31.04 64.27 3.33
C GLN A 1215 30.67 65.17 2.14
N GLU A 1216 31.20 64.91 0.94
CA GLU A 1216 30.78 65.57 -0.29
C GLU A 1216 29.34 65.18 -0.67
N ALA A 1217 28.99 63.89 -0.59
CA ALA A 1217 27.65 63.41 -0.92
C ALA A 1217 26.58 63.80 0.09
N LEU A 1218 26.86 63.75 1.40
CA LEU A 1218 25.97 64.26 2.44
C LEU A 1218 25.58 65.73 2.19
N ARG A 1219 26.55 66.58 1.85
CA ARG A 1219 26.30 67.98 1.49
C ARG A 1219 25.57 68.15 0.15
N HIS A 1220 25.84 67.27 -0.84
CA HIS A 1220 25.12 67.28 -2.13
C HIS A 1220 23.63 66.93 -1.96
N HIS A 1221 23.32 65.98 -1.06
CA HIS A 1221 21.96 65.56 -0.71
C HIS A 1221 21.31 66.38 0.42
N ALA A 1222 21.99 67.42 0.93
CA ALA A 1222 21.57 68.24 2.09
C ALA A 1222 21.28 67.45 3.39
N VAL A 1223 21.89 66.27 3.56
CA VAL A 1223 21.73 65.40 4.73
C VAL A 1223 22.66 65.87 5.88
N PRO A 1224 22.18 65.97 7.14
CA PRO A 1224 23.00 66.38 8.28
C PRO A 1224 24.17 65.44 8.57
N GLU A 1225 25.39 65.99 8.60
CA GLU A 1225 26.63 65.18 8.77
C GLU A 1225 26.77 64.54 10.16
N GLU A 1226 26.31 65.22 11.22
CA GLU A 1226 26.50 64.76 12.62
C GLU A 1226 25.84 63.39 12.88
N SER A 1227 24.70 63.10 12.23
CA SER A 1227 24.02 61.80 12.29
C SER A 1227 24.86 60.65 11.73
N TYR A 1228 25.66 60.91 10.68
CA TYR A 1228 26.45 59.89 9.98
C TYR A 1228 27.94 59.94 10.34
N LYS A 1229 28.28 60.66 11.42
CA LYS A 1229 29.65 60.84 11.93
C LYS A 1229 30.36 59.51 12.23
N TRP A 1230 29.64 58.52 12.76
CA TRP A 1230 30.18 57.17 12.98
C TRP A 1230 30.54 56.47 11.66
N TYR A 1231 29.66 56.61 10.65
CA TYR A 1231 29.79 56.02 9.31
C TYR A 1231 30.91 56.68 8.48
N ILE A 1232 31.21 57.96 8.75
CA ILE A 1232 32.39 58.67 8.24
C ILE A 1232 33.67 58.18 8.95
N ASN A 1233 33.66 58.13 10.29
CA ASN A 1233 34.84 57.75 11.09
C ASN A 1233 35.35 56.32 10.78
N MET A 1234 34.46 55.37 10.50
CA MET A 1234 34.88 54.01 10.11
C MET A 1234 35.66 53.96 8.77
N ARG A 1235 35.51 54.94 7.86
CA ARG A 1235 36.41 55.08 6.69
C ARG A 1235 37.78 55.65 7.05
N GLN A 1236 37.84 56.55 8.03
CA GLN A 1236 39.11 57.15 8.49
C GLN A 1236 40.02 56.09 9.12
N LEU A 1237 39.43 55.10 9.81
CA LEU A 1237 40.15 53.98 10.39
C LEU A 1237 40.53 52.92 9.35
N ILE A 1238 39.56 52.47 8.52
CA ILE A 1238 39.78 51.45 7.49
C ILE A 1238 39.03 51.87 6.20
N PRO A 1239 39.73 52.48 5.22
CA PRO A 1239 39.14 52.73 3.90
C PRO A 1239 39.02 51.41 3.13
N LEU A 1240 37.85 51.17 2.55
CA LEU A 1240 37.55 49.97 1.74
C LEU A 1240 36.75 50.41 0.51
N CYS A 1241 37.01 49.79 -0.64
CA CYS A 1241 36.06 49.77 -1.74
C CYS A 1241 35.07 48.62 -1.48
N THR A 1242 33.80 48.95 -1.26
CA THR A 1242 32.74 47.96 -1.05
C THR A 1242 31.60 48.23 -1.99
N SER A 1243 30.87 47.17 -2.30
CA SER A 1243 29.62 47.21 -3.04
C SER A 1243 28.65 46.22 -2.42
N GLY A 1244 27.35 46.46 -2.55
CA GLY A 1244 26.36 45.58 -1.97
C GLY A 1244 24.98 45.77 -2.55
N TRP A 1245 24.08 44.86 -2.20
CA TRP A 1245 22.73 44.81 -2.72
C TRP A 1245 21.73 44.24 -1.72
N GLY A 1246 20.46 44.62 -1.92
CA GLY A 1246 19.31 44.12 -1.18
C GLY A 1246 18.24 43.54 -2.11
N MET A 1247 17.69 42.38 -1.76
CA MET A 1247 16.60 41.72 -2.48
C MET A 1247 15.36 41.58 -1.58
N GLY A 1248 14.25 42.23 -1.98
CA GLY A 1248 12.94 42.02 -1.36
C GLY A 1248 12.36 40.67 -1.74
N THR A 1249 12.33 39.71 -0.81
CA THR A 1249 12.06 38.30 -1.14
C THR A 1249 10.69 38.08 -1.77
N GLU A 1250 9.70 38.84 -1.34
CA GLU A 1250 8.31 38.78 -1.81
C GLU A 1250 8.18 39.17 -3.29
N ARG A 1251 8.99 40.12 -3.79
CA ARG A 1251 9.02 40.47 -5.23
C ARG A 1251 9.60 39.32 -6.07
N TYR A 1252 10.69 38.69 -5.60
CA TYR A 1252 11.24 37.47 -6.22
C TYR A 1252 10.22 36.32 -6.22
N LEU A 1253 9.48 36.11 -5.12
CA LEU A 1253 8.44 35.08 -5.04
C LEU A 1253 7.25 35.37 -5.95
N CYS A 1254 6.84 36.63 -6.11
CA CYS A 1254 5.85 37.04 -7.12
C CYS A 1254 6.30 36.71 -8.53
N TRP A 1255 7.55 37.00 -8.91
CA TRP A 1255 8.09 36.58 -10.21
C TRP A 1255 8.09 35.05 -10.37
N LEU A 1256 8.63 34.32 -9.39
CA LEU A 1256 8.77 32.86 -9.42
C LEU A 1256 7.41 32.16 -9.58
N LEU A 1257 6.38 32.65 -8.88
CA LEU A 1257 5.02 32.10 -8.88
C LEU A 1257 4.06 32.79 -9.86
N GLN A 1258 4.54 33.76 -10.66
CA GLN A 1258 3.74 34.53 -11.63
C GLN A 1258 2.51 35.22 -10.99
N HIS A 1259 2.70 35.80 -9.80
CA HIS A 1259 1.71 36.60 -9.08
C HIS A 1259 1.93 38.10 -9.27
N ASN A 1260 0.85 38.88 -9.20
CA ASN A 1260 0.82 40.32 -9.46
C ASN A 1260 0.58 41.18 -8.20
N ASP A 1261 0.69 40.60 -7.00
CA ASP A 1261 0.43 41.27 -5.72
C ASP A 1261 1.32 40.68 -4.63
N VAL A 1262 2.25 41.46 -4.07
CA VAL A 1262 3.20 40.99 -3.04
C VAL A 1262 2.51 40.57 -1.74
N ARG A 1263 1.28 41.03 -1.48
CA ARG A 1263 0.51 40.71 -0.27
C ARG A 1263 0.05 39.25 -0.25
N ASP A 1264 0.02 38.58 -1.41
CA ASP A 1264 -0.23 37.14 -1.52
C ASP A 1264 0.94 36.28 -0.98
N MET A 1265 2.13 36.85 -0.81
CA MET A 1265 3.36 36.17 -0.37
C MET A 1265 3.57 36.17 1.16
N HIS A 1266 2.58 36.63 1.94
CA HIS A 1266 2.63 36.62 3.40
C HIS A 1266 1.73 35.56 4.04
N ILE A 1267 2.36 34.67 4.82
CA ILE A 1267 1.67 33.72 5.72
C ILE A 1267 1.19 34.42 7.01
N ILE A 1268 1.91 35.46 7.45
CA ILE A 1268 1.57 36.28 8.62
C ILE A 1268 1.64 37.75 8.18
N PRO A 1269 0.56 38.31 7.59
CA PRO A 1269 0.58 39.67 7.09
C PRO A 1269 0.77 40.71 8.19
N ARG A 1270 1.49 41.78 7.83
CA ARG A 1270 1.74 42.95 8.68
C ARG A 1270 1.51 44.19 7.82
N MET A 1271 0.36 44.83 8.03
CA MET A 1271 -0.12 45.97 7.24
C MET A 1271 -0.58 47.10 8.16
N LYS A 1272 -0.34 48.35 7.75
CA LYS A 1272 -0.76 49.59 8.41
C LYS A 1272 -2.24 49.51 8.85
N ALA A 1273 -2.49 49.84 10.11
CA ALA A 1273 -3.82 49.82 10.76
C ALA A 1273 -4.59 48.47 10.80
N LYS A 1274 -4.00 47.32 10.39
CA LYS A 1274 -4.66 46.00 10.44
C LYS A 1274 -4.07 45.06 11.49
N LYS A 1275 -4.85 44.08 11.96
CA LYS A 1275 -4.45 43.06 12.97
C LYS A 1275 -4.91 41.67 12.52
N TYR A 1276 -3.97 40.80 12.15
CA TYR A 1276 -4.22 39.47 11.58
C TYR A 1276 -4.04 38.31 12.58
N LEU A 1277 -3.01 38.44 13.41
CA LEU A 1277 -2.57 37.49 14.43
C LEU A 1277 -1.96 38.32 15.57
N PRO A 1278 -1.83 37.74 16.78
CA PRO A 1278 -1.04 38.31 17.87
C PRO A 1278 0.40 38.69 17.45
#